data_AF-A0A4Q4I237-F1
#
_entry.id   AF-A0A4Q4I237-F1
#
_cell.length_a   1.000
_cell.length_b   1.000
_cell.length_c   1.000
_cell.angle_alpha   90.00
_cell.angle_beta   90.00
_cell.angle_gamma   90.00
#
_symmetry.space_group_name_H-M   'P 1'
#
loop_
_entity.id
_entity.type
_entity.pdbx_description
1 polymer ?
#
loop_
_entity_poly.entity_id
_entity_poly.type
_entity_poly.pdbx_seq_one_letter_code
_entity_poly.pdbx_strand_id
1 'polypeptide(L)'
;MQFITNGPDIPDELLQAHEEGRVVFFCGAGISYPAGLPGFKGLVELIYQRNGTTLSEIEREVFERGQFDGTLDLLERRLPGQRIAVRRALEKALKPKLRRRGAIDTQAALLRLARSREGALRLVTTNFDRLFHVAAKRTGQAFQAYVAPMLPIPKNSRWDGLVYLHGLLPEKADDTALNRLVVTSGDFGLAYLTERWAARFVSELFRNYVVCFVGYSINDPVLRYMMDALAADRRLGEVTPQVWALGECEPGQEHRKAIEWEAKGVTPILYTVPAGSTDHSVLHQTLHAWADTYRDGIQGKEAIVVKHALARPQDSTRQDDFVGRMLWALSDKSGLPAKRFAELNPAPPLDWLLKAFSDERFKYSDLPRFCVSPHVEIDPKLRFSLVQRPAPYELAPQMSLVSGCVSASKWDDVMSHIARWLVRYLGDPRLIIWIAERGGQIHDRWMFLIESELDRLAALMRERKTSELDEILLHSPLAIPGPPMSTLWRLLLSGRVKSPLQNLDLYRWQNRLKNEGLTTTLRLELRELLSPKVMLRRPFRYSEDDSSSTDEPLRIKQLVDWELVLTADYVRSTLFDLADESWKSSLPYLLEDFQQLLRDALDLLRELGESDDRHDRSHWDLPSITPHWQNRGFRDWVSLIELLRDSWLAVRAKDSDQATRIAQNWFELPYPTFKRLALFAASQDNCIPPERWVNWLLEDGSWWLWATDTGREVFRLFVLQGRHLTGIAQERLETAILAGPPREMYEDNLEADRWHYLVAHSVWLCLAKLRGAGLVLGESAATRLTEISTAYPKWQLATNERDEFSHWMSGTGDPGFEESIDVDIAPRKWQELVQWLAKPMPERLPFYEDTWSDVCRTRFFHSLYALRKLSQDDVWPVGRWREALQTWAEPGMILRSWRYAAPLVLDMPDAVLQEISHAVTWWMEEASKTILCHEEILLALCRRVLMIETSPESSTIRNGIETYDPVSTAINHPIGHVTQSLITLWFKQNPNDNDLLPVELKTLFTKLCNVQIELFRHGRVLLGSRLIAFFRVDRPWTEQYLLPLFAWSNPVEAKAVWEGFLWSPRLYEPLLIAFKSDFLESANHYSDLGEHRQQFATFLTYAALGPTEGYTVEEFRTAISALPQEGLEVAAQALYQALEGAGDQREEYWKNRVQPFWQQVWPKSRNLATPRISESLTRMVIAARGEFPAALAVVQDWLQPLEHLSYDVRLLLKSDICSRYPADALSLLNAVIAEQHWGPRELGQCLLQIVQAAPQLEQDVRYQRLNEYSRRRSV
;
A
#
# COMPACT_ATOMS: atom_id res chain seq x y z
N MET A 1 -19.83 11.89 1.72
CA MET A 1 -20.20 11.30 3.02
C MET A 1 -21.68 11.50 3.33
N GLN A 2 -22.39 10.40 3.57
CA GLN A 2 -23.78 10.40 4.05
C GLN A 2 -23.78 10.33 5.58
N PHE A 3 -24.36 11.33 6.26
CA PHE A 3 -24.37 11.40 7.72
C PHE A 3 -25.56 10.69 8.38
N ILE A 4 -26.61 10.41 7.62
CA ILE A 4 -27.79 9.67 8.07
C ILE A 4 -28.31 8.80 6.91
N THR A 5 -29.13 7.80 7.23
CA THR A 5 -29.68 6.90 6.21
C THR A 5 -30.60 7.65 5.24
N ASN A 6 -30.39 7.47 3.94
CA ASN A 6 -31.11 8.14 2.85
C ASN A 6 -30.99 9.68 2.83
N GLY A 7 -30.03 10.25 3.59
CA GLY A 7 -29.73 11.68 3.56
C GLY A 7 -28.90 12.13 2.37
N PRO A 8 -28.80 13.45 2.13
CA PRO A 8 -27.90 13.98 1.12
C PRO A 8 -26.47 13.51 1.37
N ASP A 9 -25.86 12.91 0.35
CA ASP A 9 -24.46 12.48 0.39
C ASP A 9 -23.56 13.70 0.10
N ILE A 10 -23.00 14.28 1.15
CA ILE A 10 -22.20 15.51 1.04
C ILE A 10 -20.88 15.18 0.34
N PRO A 11 -20.57 15.76 -0.83
CA PRO A 11 -19.35 15.47 -1.57
C PRO A 11 -18.10 15.80 -0.74
N ASP A 12 -17.08 14.96 -0.86
CA ASP A 12 -15.86 15.12 -0.07
C ASP A 12 -15.15 16.46 -0.37
N GLU A 13 -15.27 16.97 -1.60
CA GLU A 13 -14.79 18.29 -2.03
C GLU A 13 -15.42 19.44 -1.22
N LEU A 14 -16.72 19.33 -0.93
CA LEU A 14 -17.46 20.31 -0.14
C LEU A 14 -17.07 20.23 1.34
N LEU A 15 -16.92 19.02 1.89
CA LEU A 15 -16.42 18.80 3.25
C LEU A 15 -15.00 19.36 3.41
N GLN A 16 -14.14 19.14 2.42
CA GLN A 16 -12.81 19.72 2.37
C GLN A 16 -12.86 21.25 2.42
N ALA A 17 -13.64 21.88 1.52
CA ALA A 17 -13.69 23.33 1.45
C ALA A 17 -14.27 23.92 2.76
N HIS A 18 -15.16 23.19 3.42
CA HIS A 18 -15.74 23.54 4.70
C HIS A 18 -14.69 23.52 5.81
N GLU A 19 -13.90 22.45 5.90
CA GLU A 19 -12.79 22.30 6.84
C GLU A 19 -11.70 23.37 6.69
N GLU A 20 -11.43 23.81 5.46
CA GLU A 20 -10.50 24.89 5.15
C GLU A 20 -11.09 26.29 5.42
N GLY A 21 -12.33 26.37 5.92
CA GLY A 21 -13.04 27.62 6.18
C GLY A 21 -13.43 28.40 4.91
N ARG A 22 -13.40 27.75 3.74
CA ARG A 22 -13.69 28.37 2.43
C ARG A 22 -15.15 28.25 2.00
N VAL A 23 -15.97 27.52 2.75
CA VAL A 23 -17.41 27.37 2.46
C VAL A 23 -18.23 28.47 3.13
N VAL A 24 -19.19 28.98 2.36
CA VAL A 24 -20.26 29.84 2.85
C VAL A 24 -21.58 29.14 2.62
N PHE A 25 -22.33 28.94 3.70
CA PHE A 25 -23.71 28.45 3.59
C PHE A 25 -24.63 29.62 3.24
N PHE A 26 -25.44 29.41 2.21
CA PHE A 26 -26.42 30.36 1.73
C PHE A 26 -27.82 29.78 1.99
N CYS A 27 -28.55 30.39 2.91
CA CYS A 27 -29.76 29.79 3.49
C CYS A 27 -31.05 30.46 2.99
N GLY A 28 -31.96 29.64 2.48
CA GLY A 28 -33.27 30.04 1.97
C GLY A 28 -34.43 29.67 2.91
N ALA A 29 -35.67 29.86 2.45
CA ALA A 29 -36.85 29.69 3.31
C ALA A 29 -37.03 28.26 3.86
N GLY A 30 -36.49 27.25 3.17
CA GLY A 30 -36.61 25.84 3.58
C GLY A 30 -36.01 25.54 4.96
N ILE A 31 -34.99 26.28 5.40
CA ILE A 31 -34.39 26.06 6.74
C ILE A 31 -35.34 26.45 7.89
N SER A 32 -36.40 27.21 7.60
CA SER A 32 -37.36 27.71 8.58
C SER A 32 -38.65 26.87 8.67
N TYR A 33 -38.77 25.78 7.89
CA TYR A 33 -39.92 24.88 7.93
C TYR A 33 -40.16 24.17 9.28
N PRO A 34 -39.12 23.71 10.02
CA PRO A 34 -39.30 23.14 11.36
C PRO A 34 -39.97 24.12 12.35
N ALA A 35 -39.72 25.43 12.19
CA ALA A 35 -40.37 26.49 12.96
C ALA A 35 -41.81 26.79 12.53
N GLY A 36 -42.32 26.09 11.50
CA GLY A 36 -43.67 26.25 10.96
C GLY A 36 -43.86 27.51 10.10
N LEU A 37 -42.78 28.05 9.55
CA LEU A 37 -42.84 29.15 8.59
C LEU A 37 -43.05 28.62 7.16
N PRO A 38 -43.87 29.31 6.34
CA PRO A 38 -44.17 28.88 4.97
C PRO A 38 -43.01 29.20 4.00
N GLY A 39 -42.95 28.49 2.88
CA GLY A 39 -42.19 28.92 1.70
C GLY A 39 -42.84 30.14 1.02
N PHE A 40 -42.22 30.67 -0.04
CA PHE A 40 -42.63 31.94 -0.63
C PHE A 40 -44.07 31.93 -1.18
N LYS A 41 -44.52 30.85 -1.83
CA LYS A 41 -45.90 30.67 -2.27
C LYS A 41 -46.90 30.77 -1.10
N GLY A 42 -46.65 29.99 -0.04
CA GLY A 42 -47.52 29.97 1.14
C GLY A 42 -47.50 31.31 1.91
N LEU A 43 -46.39 32.05 1.85
CA LEU A 43 -46.31 33.40 2.39
C LEU A 43 -47.27 34.36 1.65
N VAL A 44 -47.30 34.32 0.32
CA VAL A 44 -48.24 35.13 -0.47
C VAL A 44 -49.69 34.79 -0.10
N GLU A 45 -50.04 33.51 -0.07
CA GLU A 45 -51.39 33.05 0.31
C GLU A 45 -51.80 33.56 1.71
N LEU A 46 -50.89 33.49 2.69
CA LEU A 46 -51.12 34.02 4.04
C LEU A 46 -51.26 35.54 4.08
N ILE A 47 -50.51 36.28 3.27
CA ILE A 47 -50.64 37.75 3.18
C ILE A 47 -52.02 38.13 2.63
N TYR A 48 -52.49 37.45 1.58
CA TYR A 48 -53.84 37.67 1.05
C TYR A 48 -54.92 37.35 2.08
N GLN A 49 -54.80 36.21 2.77
CA GLN A 49 -55.73 35.81 3.84
C GLN A 49 -55.75 36.82 4.99
N ARG A 50 -54.59 37.33 5.42
CA ARG A 50 -54.47 38.29 6.53
C ARG A 50 -55.02 39.67 6.20
N ASN A 51 -54.92 40.08 4.94
CA ASN A 51 -55.51 41.32 4.44
C ASN A 51 -56.99 41.15 4.06
N GLY A 52 -57.54 39.93 4.13
CA GLY A 52 -58.95 39.64 3.84
C GLY A 52 -59.32 39.86 2.36
N THR A 53 -58.38 39.64 1.44
CA THR A 53 -58.59 39.88 0.00
C THR A 53 -58.35 38.63 -0.84
N THR A 54 -58.88 38.61 -2.06
CA THR A 54 -58.64 37.56 -3.05
C THR A 54 -57.80 38.08 -4.22
N LEU A 55 -57.17 37.15 -4.95
CA LEU A 55 -56.44 37.40 -6.19
C LEU A 55 -57.39 37.90 -7.28
N SER A 56 -57.08 39.06 -7.87
CA SER A 56 -57.66 39.51 -9.14
C SER A 56 -57.23 38.60 -10.31
N GLU A 57 -57.86 38.71 -11.47
CA GLU A 57 -57.52 37.86 -12.64
C GLU A 57 -56.04 37.96 -13.04
N ILE A 58 -55.50 39.19 -13.09
CA ILE A 58 -54.09 39.43 -13.43
C ILE A 58 -53.16 38.89 -12.34
N GLU A 59 -53.48 39.12 -11.07
CA GLU A 59 -52.68 38.58 -9.94
C GLU A 59 -52.71 37.04 -9.93
N ARG A 60 -53.84 36.42 -10.29
CA ARG A 60 -53.98 34.96 -10.37
C ARG A 60 -53.11 34.37 -11.48
N GLU A 61 -53.11 34.98 -12.66
CA GLU A 61 -52.28 34.54 -13.78
C GLU A 61 -50.78 34.62 -13.43
N VAL A 62 -50.35 35.71 -12.80
CA VAL A 62 -48.96 35.90 -12.35
C VAL A 62 -48.59 34.90 -11.23
N PHE A 63 -49.51 34.63 -10.31
CA PHE A 63 -49.33 33.67 -9.23
C PHE A 63 -49.20 32.23 -9.75
N GLU A 64 -50.04 31.83 -10.72
CA GLU A 64 -50.00 30.49 -11.34
C GLU A 64 -48.73 30.26 -12.15
N ARG A 65 -48.14 31.33 -12.72
CA ARG A 65 -46.83 31.30 -13.37
C ARG A 65 -45.65 31.24 -12.38
N GLY A 66 -45.90 31.22 -11.07
CA GLY A 66 -44.87 31.15 -10.02
C GLY A 66 -44.14 32.47 -9.75
N GLN A 67 -44.65 33.61 -10.27
CA GLN A 67 -44.05 34.94 -10.08
C GLN A 67 -44.62 35.62 -8.83
N PHE A 68 -44.30 35.06 -7.67
CA PHE A 68 -44.84 35.47 -6.38
C PHE A 68 -44.45 36.90 -5.98
N ASP A 69 -43.24 37.35 -6.35
CA ASP A 69 -42.73 38.71 -6.15
C ASP A 69 -43.52 39.76 -6.95
N GLY A 70 -43.86 39.44 -8.21
CA GLY A 70 -44.73 40.27 -9.04
C GLY A 70 -46.18 40.28 -8.55
N THR A 71 -46.66 39.17 -8.01
CA THR A 71 -48.01 39.06 -7.42
C THR A 71 -48.17 40.01 -6.21
N LEU A 72 -47.13 40.11 -5.37
CA LEU A 72 -47.13 41.04 -4.24
C LEU A 72 -46.94 42.50 -4.69
N ASP A 73 -46.17 42.77 -5.75
CA ASP A 73 -46.03 44.13 -6.30
C ASP A 73 -47.36 44.70 -6.80
N LEU A 74 -48.17 43.87 -7.48
CA LEU A 74 -49.53 44.23 -7.89
C LEU A 74 -50.45 44.48 -6.68
N LEU A 75 -50.33 43.65 -5.64
CA LEU A 75 -51.10 43.79 -4.41
C LEU A 75 -50.77 45.09 -3.67
N GLU A 76 -49.49 45.47 -3.60
CA GLU A 76 -49.03 46.72 -2.97
C GLU A 76 -49.61 47.96 -3.66
N ARG A 77 -49.82 47.91 -4.98
CA ARG A 77 -50.43 49.02 -5.74
C ARG A 77 -51.94 49.13 -5.53
N ARG A 78 -52.61 48.00 -5.26
CA ARG A 78 -54.07 47.91 -5.16
C ARG A 78 -54.62 48.14 -3.75
N LEU A 79 -53.94 47.69 -2.70
CA LEU A 79 -54.45 47.71 -1.32
C LEU A 79 -54.58 49.12 -0.71
N PRO A 80 -55.65 49.41 0.07
CA PRO A 80 -55.70 50.58 0.94
C PRO A 80 -54.59 50.49 2.02
N GLY A 81 -53.69 51.47 2.07
CA GLY A 81 -52.45 51.40 2.86
C GLY A 81 -51.23 50.87 2.09
N GLN A 82 -51.42 50.53 0.82
CA GLN A 82 -50.40 50.20 -0.18
C GLN A 82 -49.33 49.24 0.37
N ARG A 83 -48.05 49.60 0.19
CA ARG A 83 -46.88 48.86 0.66
C ARG A 83 -46.94 48.53 2.15
N ILE A 84 -47.28 49.48 3.02
CA ILE A 84 -47.23 49.29 4.48
C ILE A 84 -48.24 48.24 4.96
N ALA A 85 -49.43 48.18 4.35
CA ALA A 85 -50.43 47.16 4.68
C ALA A 85 -49.90 45.74 4.38
N VAL A 86 -49.26 45.55 3.22
CA VAL A 86 -48.63 44.28 2.84
C VAL A 86 -47.47 43.92 3.78
N ARG A 87 -46.61 44.89 4.14
CA ARG A 87 -45.47 44.63 5.03
C ARG A 87 -45.89 44.26 6.46
N ARG A 88 -46.92 44.90 7.01
CA ARG A 88 -47.48 44.53 8.33
C ARG A 88 -48.14 43.15 8.31
N ALA A 89 -48.78 42.78 7.20
CA ALA A 89 -49.32 41.43 7.02
C ALA A 89 -48.19 40.38 6.95
N LEU A 90 -47.10 40.70 6.26
CA LEU A 90 -45.89 39.87 6.19
C LEU A 90 -45.25 39.65 7.58
N GLU A 91 -45.08 40.71 8.38
CA GLU A 91 -44.57 40.61 9.76
C GLU A 91 -45.45 39.68 10.62
N LYS A 92 -46.78 39.76 10.46
CA LYS A 92 -47.72 38.88 11.17
C LYS A 92 -47.69 37.44 10.65
N ALA A 93 -47.47 37.23 9.36
CA ALA A 93 -47.41 35.91 8.72
C ALA A 93 -46.13 35.15 9.11
N LEU A 94 -45.01 35.85 9.27
CA LEU A 94 -43.69 35.28 9.56
C LEU A 94 -43.39 35.11 11.07
N LYS A 95 -44.41 34.95 11.92
CA LYS A 95 -44.21 34.67 13.34
C LYS A 95 -43.84 33.19 13.58
N PRO A 96 -42.61 32.89 14.04
CA PRO A 96 -42.16 31.50 14.20
C PRO A 96 -42.86 30.81 15.37
N LYS A 97 -43.17 29.52 15.21
CA LYS A 97 -43.78 28.68 16.26
C LYS A 97 -42.71 28.05 17.15
N LEU A 98 -42.06 28.87 17.98
CA LEU A 98 -40.93 28.49 18.84
C LEU A 98 -41.21 27.39 19.89
N ARG A 99 -42.48 27.04 20.12
CA ARG A 99 -42.88 25.96 21.04
C ARG A 99 -42.79 24.57 20.40
N ARG A 100 -42.60 24.46 19.08
CA ARG A 100 -42.40 23.18 18.41
C ARG A 100 -41.04 22.59 18.79
N ARG A 101 -41.00 21.27 19.01
CA ARG A 101 -39.75 20.53 19.21
C ARG A 101 -38.90 20.66 17.95
N GLY A 102 -37.62 20.98 18.08
CA GLY A 102 -36.68 21.13 16.97
C GLY A 102 -36.80 22.42 16.14
N ALA A 103 -37.61 23.41 16.58
CA ALA A 103 -37.87 24.62 15.80
C ALA A 103 -36.64 25.49 15.50
N ILE A 104 -35.53 25.31 16.23
CA ILE A 104 -34.31 26.12 16.11
C ILE A 104 -33.05 25.30 15.83
N ASP A 105 -33.18 23.98 15.76
CA ASP A 105 -32.03 23.07 15.75
C ASP A 105 -31.24 23.20 14.44
N THR A 106 -31.94 23.50 13.34
CA THR A 106 -31.31 23.75 12.02
C THR A 106 -30.47 25.02 12.04
N GLN A 107 -30.98 26.09 12.65
CA GLN A 107 -30.27 27.35 12.78
C GLN A 107 -29.08 27.20 13.73
N ALA A 108 -29.21 26.44 14.81
CA ALA A 108 -28.10 26.12 15.71
C ALA A 108 -27.00 25.33 15.01
N ALA A 109 -27.37 24.34 14.18
CA ALA A 109 -26.46 23.54 13.37
C ALA A 109 -25.73 24.39 12.32
N LEU A 110 -26.46 25.23 11.57
CA LEU A 110 -25.88 26.11 10.55
C LEU A 110 -24.96 27.19 11.14
N LEU A 111 -25.27 27.75 12.32
CA LEU A 111 -24.36 28.67 13.01
C LEU A 111 -23.04 28.00 13.38
N ARG A 112 -23.07 26.69 13.68
CA ARG A 112 -21.88 25.93 14.00
C ARG A 112 -21.09 25.59 12.75
N LEU A 113 -21.75 25.06 11.72
CA LEU A 113 -21.13 24.73 10.43
C LEU A 113 -20.51 25.98 9.77
N ALA A 114 -21.16 27.13 9.86
CA ALA A 114 -20.67 28.36 9.24
C ALA A 114 -19.48 29.01 9.96
N ARG A 115 -19.01 28.46 11.09
CA ARG A 115 -17.81 28.96 11.79
C ARG A 115 -16.57 28.24 11.32
N SER A 116 -15.58 29.03 10.92
CA SER A 116 -14.22 28.56 10.68
C SER A 116 -13.52 28.19 11.99
N ARG A 117 -12.38 27.50 11.88
CA ARG A 117 -11.52 27.11 13.01
C ARG A 117 -11.02 28.32 13.83
N GLU A 118 -10.85 29.46 13.19
CA GLU A 118 -10.46 30.73 13.83
C GLU A 118 -11.62 31.41 14.57
N GLY A 119 -12.81 30.78 14.56
CA GLY A 119 -14.03 31.28 15.21
C GLY A 119 -14.87 32.23 14.34
N ALA A 120 -14.33 32.69 13.21
CA ALA A 120 -15.01 33.61 12.30
C ALA A 120 -16.23 32.94 11.63
N LEU A 121 -17.39 33.60 11.70
CA LEU A 121 -18.66 33.16 11.15
C LEU A 121 -18.86 33.69 9.72
N ARG A 122 -19.22 32.81 8.78
CA ARG A 122 -19.51 33.18 7.39
C ARG A 122 -20.82 32.53 6.94
N LEU A 123 -21.91 33.27 7.11
CA LEU A 123 -23.25 32.77 6.84
C LEU A 123 -24.07 33.84 6.11
N VAL A 124 -24.85 33.44 5.11
CA VAL A 124 -25.74 34.33 4.38
C VAL A 124 -27.15 33.76 4.44
N THR A 125 -28.14 34.61 4.67
CA THR A 125 -29.55 34.23 4.65
C THR A 125 -30.39 35.24 3.89
N THR A 126 -31.39 34.73 3.16
CA THR A 126 -32.45 35.56 2.57
C THR A 126 -33.70 35.60 3.42
N ASN A 127 -33.72 34.88 4.54
CA ASN A 127 -34.87 34.84 5.43
C ASN A 127 -34.92 36.07 6.32
N PHE A 128 -36.12 36.60 6.52
CA PHE A 128 -36.34 37.81 7.34
C PHE A 128 -36.48 37.50 8.83
N ASP A 129 -36.71 36.23 9.18
CA ASP A 129 -37.00 35.81 10.55
C ASP A 129 -35.78 35.92 11.49
N ARG A 130 -36.06 35.88 12.80
CA ARG A 130 -35.05 35.98 13.86
C ARG A 130 -34.62 34.64 14.44
N LEU A 131 -34.87 33.51 13.77
CA LEU A 131 -34.56 32.18 14.32
C LEU A 131 -33.08 32.03 14.65
N PHE A 132 -32.16 32.59 13.84
CA PHE A 132 -30.73 32.61 14.14
C PHE A 132 -30.40 33.36 15.45
N HIS A 133 -31.06 34.49 15.72
CA HIS A 133 -30.85 35.24 16.97
C HIS A 133 -31.33 34.45 18.19
N VAL A 134 -32.47 33.75 18.05
CA VAL A 134 -33.01 32.89 19.11
C VAL A 134 -32.11 31.67 19.35
N ALA A 135 -31.65 31.03 18.28
CA ALA A 135 -30.72 29.90 18.34
C ALA A 135 -29.41 30.31 19.02
N ALA A 136 -28.78 31.39 18.57
CA ALA A 136 -27.54 31.91 19.14
C ALA A 136 -27.64 32.20 20.64
N LYS A 137 -28.75 32.82 21.08
CA LYS A 137 -28.97 33.11 22.50
C LYS A 137 -29.13 31.85 23.35
N ARG A 138 -29.76 30.80 22.81
CA ARG A 138 -29.97 29.53 23.54
C ARG A 138 -28.73 28.65 23.56
N THR A 139 -27.92 28.68 22.50
CA THR A 139 -26.72 27.82 22.38
C THR A 139 -25.41 28.54 22.71
N GLY A 140 -25.45 29.80 23.15
CA GLY A 140 -24.25 30.59 23.47
C GLY A 140 -23.40 31.00 22.24
N GLN A 141 -23.95 30.94 21.03
CA GLN A 141 -23.21 31.20 19.78
C GLN A 141 -23.34 32.65 19.31
N ALA A 142 -22.75 33.61 20.02
CA ALA A 142 -22.86 35.04 19.69
C ALA A 142 -22.30 35.37 18.29
N PHE A 143 -22.97 36.26 17.55
CA PHE A 143 -22.56 36.68 16.21
C PHE A 143 -22.86 38.15 15.92
N GLN A 144 -22.14 38.74 14.96
CA GLN A 144 -22.45 40.06 14.40
C GLN A 144 -23.40 39.92 13.21
N ALA A 145 -24.48 40.70 13.20
CA ALA A 145 -25.46 40.72 12.10
C ALA A 145 -25.19 41.90 11.16
N TYR A 146 -25.09 41.61 9.86
CA TYR A 146 -25.04 42.61 8.79
C TYR A 146 -26.35 42.57 8.02
N VAL A 147 -27.01 43.72 7.89
CA VAL A 147 -28.35 43.80 7.29
C VAL A 147 -28.30 44.72 6.09
N ALA A 148 -28.85 44.27 4.96
CA ALA A 148 -28.98 45.08 3.76
C ALA A 148 -29.66 46.44 4.05
N PRO A 149 -29.21 47.55 3.42
CA PRO A 149 -28.20 47.60 2.34
C PRO A 149 -26.73 47.70 2.84
N MET A 150 -26.48 47.72 4.16
CA MET A 150 -25.13 47.85 4.72
C MET A 150 -24.45 46.47 4.84
N LEU A 151 -23.89 46.00 3.73
CA LEU A 151 -23.23 44.70 3.64
C LEU A 151 -21.69 44.79 3.73
N PRO A 152 -21.02 43.80 4.32
CA PRO A 152 -19.56 43.72 4.33
C PRO A 152 -19.03 43.34 2.95
N ILE A 153 -17.73 43.54 2.73
CA ILE A 153 -17.04 43.01 1.55
C ILE A 153 -16.64 41.57 1.86
N PRO A 154 -17.07 40.56 1.08
CA PRO A 154 -16.82 39.15 1.37
C PRO A 154 -15.35 38.80 1.06
N LYS A 155 -14.46 39.18 1.98
CA LYS A 155 -13.02 38.87 1.98
C LYS A 155 -12.60 38.43 3.39
N ASN A 156 -11.64 37.52 3.48
CA ASN A 156 -11.20 36.89 4.74
C ASN A 156 -10.88 37.90 5.86
N SER A 157 -10.27 39.04 5.52
CA SER A 157 -9.85 40.04 6.50
C SER A 157 -10.94 41.06 6.90
N ARG A 158 -12.15 40.99 6.32
CA ARG A 158 -13.18 42.04 6.46
C ARG A 158 -14.59 41.53 6.77
N TRP A 159 -14.80 40.22 6.82
CA TRP A 159 -16.12 39.65 7.07
C TRP A 159 -16.07 38.54 8.13
N ASP A 160 -16.75 38.81 9.24
CA ASP A 160 -17.06 37.88 10.32
C ASP A 160 -18.46 38.21 10.84
N GLY A 161 -19.45 37.40 10.45
CA GLY A 161 -20.84 37.54 10.87
C GLY A 161 -21.87 37.00 9.89
N LEU A 162 -23.13 37.06 10.30
CA LEU A 162 -24.30 36.64 9.52
C LEU A 162 -24.83 37.80 8.67
N VAL A 163 -24.96 37.58 7.36
CA VAL A 163 -25.51 38.55 6.40
C VAL A 163 -26.98 38.26 6.12
N TYR A 164 -27.85 39.23 6.36
CA TYR A 164 -29.26 39.23 5.96
C TYR A 164 -29.41 39.97 4.64
N LEU A 165 -29.36 39.21 3.54
CA LEU A 165 -29.32 39.78 2.20
C LEU A 165 -30.62 40.50 1.86
N HIS A 166 -31.79 40.03 2.30
CA HIS A 166 -33.07 40.69 1.99
C HIS A 166 -33.62 41.53 3.15
N GLY A 167 -32.83 41.76 4.19
CA GLY A 167 -33.23 42.49 5.37
C GLY A 167 -33.68 41.59 6.53
N LEU A 168 -33.90 42.20 7.69
CA LEU A 168 -34.20 41.54 8.96
C LEU A 168 -35.46 42.14 9.57
N LEU A 169 -36.39 41.30 10.05
CA LEU A 169 -37.60 41.79 10.75
C LEU A 169 -37.21 42.56 12.03
N PRO A 170 -37.83 43.72 12.31
CA PRO A 170 -37.50 44.50 13.49
C PRO A 170 -38.05 43.84 14.77
N GLU A 171 -37.45 44.14 15.93
CA GLU A 171 -37.85 43.60 17.24
C GLU A 171 -39.16 44.21 17.75
N LYS A 172 -39.44 45.44 17.31
CA LYS A 172 -40.68 46.18 17.50
C LYS A 172 -41.18 46.62 16.13
N ALA A 173 -42.49 46.71 15.95
CA ALA A 173 -43.08 47.15 14.69
C ALA A 173 -42.55 48.55 14.33
N ASP A 174 -41.78 48.63 13.24
CA ASP A 174 -41.20 49.84 12.70
C ASP A 174 -41.44 49.85 11.19
N ASP A 175 -42.32 50.74 10.74
CA ASP A 175 -42.71 50.85 9.33
C ASP A 175 -41.51 51.21 8.43
N THR A 176 -40.50 51.93 8.95
CA THR A 176 -39.30 52.28 8.17
C THR A 176 -38.38 51.08 7.96
N ALA A 177 -38.22 50.23 8.98
CA ALA A 177 -37.47 48.99 8.88
C ALA A 177 -38.17 47.98 7.96
N LEU A 178 -39.50 47.88 8.03
CA LEU A 178 -40.29 47.01 7.17
C LEU A 178 -40.22 47.37 5.68
N ASN A 179 -40.05 48.66 5.35
CA ASN A 179 -39.90 49.12 3.98
C ASN A 179 -38.54 48.77 3.36
N ARG A 180 -37.52 48.46 4.17
CA ARG A 180 -36.18 48.06 3.71
C ARG A 180 -36.08 46.58 3.30
N LEU A 181 -37.12 45.79 3.55
CA LEU A 181 -37.14 44.38 3.18
C LEU A 181 -37.28 44.21 1.67
N VAL A 182 -36.56 43.23 1.09
CA VAL A 182 -36.66 42.90 -0.34
C VAL A 182 -37.69 41.80 -0.53
N VAL A 183 -38.88 42.13 -1.03
CA VAL A 183 -40.01 41.18 -1.14
C VAL A 183 -40.70 41.24 -2.49
N THR A 184 -40.90 42.44 -3.05
CA THR A 184 -41.61 42.61 -4.33
C THR A 184 -40.65 42.74 -5.51
N SER A 185 -41.16 42.58 -6.74
CA SER A 185 -40.36 42.75 -7.96
C SER A 185 -39.67 44.12 -8.03
N GLY A 186 -40.33 45.18 -7.54
CA GLY A 186 -39.72 46.52 -7.42
C GLY A 186 -38.50 46.54 -6.49
N ASP A 187 -38.57 45.82 -5.35
CA ASP A 187 -37.45 45.74 -4.41
C ASP A 187 -36.28 44.94 -4.98
N PHE A 188 -36.55 43.83 -5.66
CA PHE A 188 -35.52 43.03 -6.33
C PHE A 188 -34.80 43.87 -7.40
N GLY A 189 -35.55 44.67 -8.17
CA GLY A 189 -34.99 45.62 -9.13
C GLY A 189 -34.11 46.68 -8.47
N LEU A 190 -34.48 47.18 -7.29
CA LEU A 190 -33.66 48.10 -6.52
C LEU A 190 -32.35 47.43 -6.05
N ALA A 191 -32.46 46.24 -5.45
CA ALA A 191 -31.35 45.53 -4.81
C ALA A 191 -30.31 44.98 -5.80
N TYR A 192 -30.75 44.40 -6.92
CA TYR A 192 -29.88 43.71 -7.87
C TYR A 192 -29.51 44.56 -9.11
N LEU A 193 -30.39 45.46 -9.57
CA LEU A 193 -30.17 46.19 -10.82
C LEU A 193 -29.80 47.67 -10.63
N THR A 194 -30.50 48.38 -9.74
CA THR A 194 -30.39 49.83 -9.60
C THR A 194 -29.32 50.25 -8.59
N GLU A 195 -29.48 49.89 -7.32
CA GLU A 195 -28.51 50.16 -6.26
C GLU A 195 -27.39 49.10 -6.19
N ARG A 196 -27.66 47.91 -6.73
CA ARG A 196 -26.71 46.80 -6.94
C ARG A 196 -25.96 46.33 -5.69
N TRP A 197 -26.41 46.66 -4.48
CA TRP A 197 -25.73 46.22 -3.27
C TRP A 197 -25.78 44.69 -3.12
N ALA A 198 -26.88 44.05 -3.53
CA ALA A 198 -27.00 42.58 -3.49
C ALA A 198 -26.13 41.94 -4.56
N ALA A 199 -26.20 42.44 -5.80
CA ALA A 199 -25.40 41.94 -6.91
C ALA A 199 -23.89 42.03 -6.64
N ARG A 200 -23.41 43.17 -6.11
CA ARG A 200 -21.98 43.37 -5.77
C ARG A 200 -21.51 42.42 -4.68
N PHE A 201 -22.32 42.21 -3.64
CA PHE A 201 -21.99 41.27 -2.57
C PHE A 201 -21.89 39.84 -3.11
N VAL A 202 -22.88 39.42 -3.91
CA VAL A 202 -22.94 38.07 -4.46
C VAL A 202 -21.81 37.79 -5.45
N SER A 203 -21.49 38.70 -6.37
CA SER A 203 -20.37 38.51 -7.30
C SER A 203 -19.03 38.35 -6.57
N GLU A 204 -18.75 39.20 -5.57
CA GLU A 204 -17.52 39.06 -4.77
C GLU A 204 -17.55 37.80 -3.89
N LEU A 205 -18.72 37.34 -3.43
CA LEU A 205 -18.86 36.11 -2.67
C LEU A 205 -18.44 34.90 -3.52
N PHE A 206 -18.98 34.79 -4.74
CA PHE A 206 -18.67 33.69 -5.65
C PHE A 206 -17.22 33.68 -6.12
N ARG A 207 -16.54 34.83 -6.17
CA ARG A 207 -15.11 34.89 -6.51
C ARG A 207 -14.20 34.36 -5.41
N ASN A 208 -14.57 34.54 -4.15
CA ASN A 208 -13.68 34.28 -3.00
C ASN A 208 -14.03 33.00 -2.23
N TYR A 209 -15.25 32.48 -2.34
CA TYR A 209 -15.74 31.37 -1.53
C TYR A 209 -16.47 30.29 -2.34
N VAL A 210 -16.44 29.07 -1.83
CA VAL A 210 -17.32 27.98 -2.27
C VAL A 210 -18.67 28.19 -1.61
N VAL A 211 -19.75 28.22 -2.40
CA VAL A 211 -21.10 28.50 -1.88
C VAL A 211 -21.92 27.22 -1.85
N CYS A 212 -22.58 26.95 -0.73
CA CYS A 212 -23.51 25.83 -0.56
C CYS A 212 -24.92 26.36 -0.26
N PHE A 213 -25.84 26.17 -1.21
CA PHE A 213 -27.24 26.54 -1.06
C PHE A 213 -28.01 25.51 -0.25
N VAL A 214 -28.73 25.99 0.78
CA VAL A 214 -29.52 25.16 1.70
C VAL A 214 -30.94 25.72 1.80
N GLY A 215 -31.94 24.88 1.53
CA GLY A 215 -33.35 25.27 1.64
C GLY A 215 -33.85 26.18 0.51
N TYR A 216 -33.31 26.01 -0.69
CA TYR A 216 -33.76 26.69 -1.92
C TYR A 216 -34.45 25.72 -2.87
N SER A 217 -35.45 26.23 -3.59
CA SER A 217 -36.03 25.55 -4.75
C SER A 217 -35.33 26.03 -6.02
N ILE A 218 -35.25 25.18 -7.04
CA ILE A 218 -34.69 25.55 -8.34
C ILE A 218 -35.40 26.74 -8.99
N ASN A 219 -36.68 26.95 -8.66
CA ASN A 219 -37.52 28.04 -9.19
C ASN A 219 -37.52 29.29 -8.31
N ASP A 220 -36.65 29.37 -7.31
CA ASP A 220 -36.56 30.54 -6.45
C ASP A 220 -36.14 31.79 -7.27
N PRO A 221 -36.87 32.93 -7.17
CA PRO A 221 -36.53 34.15 -7.90
C PRO A 221 -35.11 34.66 -7.66
N VAL A 222 -34.57 34.40 -6.46
CA VAL A 222 -33.25 34.86 -6.03
C VAL A 222 -32.16 34.14 -6.81
N LEU A 223 -32.28 32.82 -6.94
CA LEU A 223 -31.34 31.99 -7.71
C LEU A 223 -31.27 32.45 -9.16
N ARG A 224 -32.39 32.82 -9.79
CA ARG A 224 -32.41 33.33 -11.16
C ARG A 224 -31.49 34.54 -11.33
N TYR A 225 -31.65 35.58 -10.52
CA TYR A 225 -30.84 36.80 -10.62
C TYR A 225 -29.36 36.56 -10.31
N MET A 226 -29.05 35.66 -9.36
CA MET A 226 -27.67 35.32 -9.01
C MET A 226 -26.98 34.50 -10.10
N MET A 227 -27.69 33.56 -10.73
CA MET A 227 -27.11 32.69 -11.77
C MET A 227 -26.89 33.44 -13.08
N ASP A 228 -27.75 34.39 -13.44
CA ASP A 228 -27.52 35.27 -14.59
C ASP A 228 -26.24 36.10 -14.42
N ALA A 229 -25.96 36.57 -13.19
CA ALA A 229 -24.73 37.29 -12.87
C ALA A 229 -23.48 36.38 -12.97
N LEU A 230 -23.55 35.16 -12.43
CA LEU A 230 -22.48 34.15 -12.53
C LEU A 230 -22.19 33.75 -13.99
N ALA A 231 -23.23 33.52 -14.79
CA ALA A 231 -23.10 33.16 -16.20
C ALA A 231 -22.46 34.29 -17.01
N ALA A 232 -22.73 35.55 -16.66
CA ALA A 232 -22.07 36.71 -17.25
C ALA A 232 -20.57 36.75 -16.93
N ASP A 233 -20.17 36.55 -15.67
CA ASP A 233 -18.76 36.54 -15.26
C ASP A 233 -17.96 35.40 -15.94
N ARG A 234 -18.55 34.20 -16.06
CA ARG A 234 -17.92 33.08 -16.80
C ARG A 234 -17.72 33.38 -18.28
N ARG A 235 -18.66 34.08 -18.94
CA ARG A 235 -18.51 34.51 -20.35
C ARG A 235 -17.39 35.53 -20.53
N LEU A 236 -17.06 36.29 -19.49
CA LEU A 236 -15.94 37.22 -19.46
C LEU A 236 -14.59 36.54 -19.16
N GLY A 237 -14.56 35.21 -18.99
CA GLY A 237 -13.35 34.43 -18.76
C GLY A 237 -12.89 34.40 -17.30
N GLU A 238 -13.72 34.85 -16.34
CA GLU A 238 -13.39 34.76 -14.92
C GLU A 238 -13.54 33.32 -14.41
N VAL A 239 -12.55 32.85 -13.64
CA VAL A 239 -12.60 31.55 -12.98
C VAL A 239 -13.43 31.67 -11.70
N THR A 240 -14.64 31.12 -11.71
CA THR A 240 -15.53 31.12 -10.54
C THR A 240 -15.40 29.79 -9.77
N PRO A 241 -15.14 29.83 -8.45
CA PRO A 241 -15.29 28.69 -7.54
C PRO A 241 -16.59 27.88 -7.72
N GLN A 242 -16.55 26.61 -7.31
CA GLN A 242 -17.66 25.67 -7.44
C GLN A 242 -18.84 26.04 -6.53
N VAL A 243 -20.06 25.77 -7.02
CA VAL A 243 -21.32 26.12 -6.34
C VAL A 243 -22.14 24.85 -6.15
N TRP A 244 -22.56 24.60 -4.91
CA TRP A 244 -23.30 23.41 -4.50
C TRP A 244 -24.73 23.77 -4.08
N ALA A 245 -25.68 22.86 -4.28
CA ALA A 245 -27.05 23.02 -3.75
C ALA A 245 -27.61 21.71 -3.21
N LEU A 246 -28.13 21.74 -1.98
CA LEU A 246 -28.89 20.62 -1.41
C LEU A 246 -30.32 20.65 -1.97
N GLY A 247 -30.64 19.71 -2.85
CA GLY A 247 -31.89 19.70 -3.62
C GLY A 247 -32.77 18.49 -3.34
N GLU A 248 -34.08 18.69 -3.29
CA GLU A 248 -35.05 17.59 -3.20
C GLU A 248 -35.13 16.80 -4.52
N CYS A 249 -35.35 15.49 -4.42
CA CYS A 249 -35.65 14.63 -5.56
C CYS A 249 -36.71 13.57 -5.21
N GLU A 250 -37.65 13.34 -6.13
CA GLU A 250 -38.55 12.19 -6.06
C GLU A 250 -37.83 10.92 -6.57
N PRO A 251 -38.14 9.73 -6.01
CA PRO A 251 -37.57 8.47 -6.49
C PRO A 251 -37.73 8.30 -8.01
N GLY A 252 -36.63 8.05 -8.72
CA GLY A 252 -36.62 7.87 -10.18
C GLY A 252 -36.50 9.14 -11.03
N GLN A 253 -36.45 10.34 -10.43
CA GLN A 253 -36.26 11.61 -11.16
C GLN A 253 -34.86 12.24 -11.03
N GLU A 254 -33.91 11.53 -10.41
CA GLU A 254 -32.58 12.05 -10.05
C GLU A 254 -31.82 12.60 -11.25
N HIS A 255 -31.75 11.83 -12.34
CA HIS A 255 -31.04 12.25 -13.55
C HIS A 255 -31.60 13.54 -14.16
N ARG A 256 -32.93 13.67 -14.22
CA ARG A 256 -33.58 14.88 -14.73
C ARG A 256 -33.30 16.09 -13.83
N LYS A 257 -33.43 15.92 -12.51
CA LYS A 257 -33.17 16.99 -11.54
C LYS A 257 -31.71 17.42 -11.54
N ALA A 258 -30.78 16.47 -11.71
CA ALA A 258 -29.37 16.76 -11.84
C ALA A 258 -29.08 17.68 -13.04
N ILE A 259 -29.60 17.32 -14.21
CA ILE A 259 -29.49 18.13 -15.44
C ILE A 259 -30.10 19.53 -15.25
N GLU A 260 -31.26 19.64 -14.58
CA GLU A 260 -31.91 20.93 -14.34
C GLU A 260 -31.02 21.88 -13.50
N TRP A 261 -30.33 21.38 -12.47
CA TRP A 261 -29.41 22.17 -11.65
C TRP A 261 -28.09 22.46 -12.38
N GLU A 262 -27.52 21.48 -13.07
CA GLU A 262 -26.28 21.64 -13.84
C GLU A 262 -26.45 22.64 -14.98
N ALA A 263 -27.62 22.70 -15.63
CA ALA A 263 -27.94 23.71 -16.64
C ALA A 263 -27.89 25.14 -16.08
N LYS A 264 -28.05 25.31 -14.77
CA LYS A 264 -27.91 26.61 -14.07
C LYS A 264 -26.49 26.84 -13.54
N GLY A 265 -25.55 25.94 -13.81
CA GLY A 265 -24.15 26.05 -13.40
C GLY A 265 -23.89 25.72 -11.93
N VAL A 266 -24.81 25.00 -11.28
CA VAL A 266 -24.74 24.55 -9.88
C VAL A 266 -24.67 23.04 -9.83
N THR A 267 -23.79 22.49 -8.99
CA THR A 267 -23.70 21.05 -8.77
C THR A 267 -24.69 20.64 -7.67
N PRO A 268 -25.70 19.80 -7.97
CA PRO A 268 -26.70 19.41 -6.98
C PRO A 268 -26.22 18.27 -6.09
N ILE A 269 -26.62 18.32 -4.82
CA ILE A 269 -26.53 17.23 -3.85
C ILE A 269 -27.97 16.82 -3.56
N LEU A 270 -28.44 15.81 -4.27
CA LEU A 270 -29.84 15.41 -4.24
C LEU A 270 -30.12 14.52 -3.01
N TYR A 271 -31.30 14.69 -2.42
CA TYR A 271 -31.82 13.80 -1.38
C TYR A 271 -33.28 13.42 -1.67
N THR A 272 -33.64 12.20 -1.29
CA THR A 272 -34.95 11.63 -1.64
C THR A 272 -36.05 12.17 -0.74
N VAL A 273 -37.17 12.59 -1.34
CA VAL A 273 -38.39 12.99 -0.63
C VAL A 273 -39.55 12.11 -1.13
N PRO A 274 -40.42 11.58 -0.26
CA PRO A 274 -41.58 10.79 -0.69
C PRO A 274 -42.49 11.57 -1.65
N ALA A 275 -42.93 10.93 -2.74
CA ALA A 275 -43.74 11.58 -3.77
C ALA A 275 -44.99 12.26 -3.19
N GLY A 276 -45.17 13.56 -3.49
CA GLY A 276 -46.27 14.37 -2.99
C GLY A 276 -46.17 14.82 -1.52
N SER A 277 -45.06 14.55 -0.83
CA SER A 277 -44.78 15.02 0.54
C SER A 277 -43.89 16.26 0.55
N THR A 278 -44.06 17.15 1.54
CA THR A 278 -43.15 18.28 1.82
C THR A 278 -42.24 17.99 3.02
N ASP A 279 -41.97 16.71 3.30
CA ASP A 279 -41.17 16.30 4.44
C ASP A 279 -39.67 16.32 4.11
N HIS A 280 -38.99 17.37 4.56
CA HIS A 280 -37.53 17.53 4.44
C HIS A 280 -36.78 17.15 5.73
N SER A 281 -37.39 16.37 6.62
CA SER A 281 -36.78 15.95 7.90
C SER A 281 -35.35 15.42 7.73
N VAL A 282 -35.11 14.62 6.69
CA VAL A 282 -33.82 14.02 6.35
C VAL A 282 -32.73 15.09 6.08
N LEU A 283 -33.05 16.17 5.36
CA LEU A 283 -32.10 17.28 5.15
C LEU A 283 -31.70 17.92 6.50
N HIS A 284 -32.70 18.20 7.35
CA HIS A 284 -32.47 18.84 8.65
C HIS A 284 -31.64 17.94 9.57
N GLN A 285 -31.99 16.67 9.65
CA GLN A 285 -31.23 15.67 10.42
C GLN A 285 -29.78 15.55 9.91
N THR A 286 -29.56 15.61 8.59
CA THR A 286 -28.20 15.56 8.01
C THR A 286 -27.38 16.76 8.44
N LEU A 287 -27.97 17.97 8.42
CA LEU A 287 -27.28 19.18 8.90
C LEU A 287 -26.98 19.11 10.39
N HIS A 288 -27.86 18.51 11.20
CA HIS A 288 -27.60 18.29 12.64
C HIS A 288 -26.45 17.32 12.84
N ALA A 289 -26.49 16.17 12.18
CA ALA A 289 -25.44 15.16 12.25
C ALA A 289 -24.09 15.74 11.78
N TRP A 290 -24.06 16.43 10.64
CA TRP A 290 -22.86 17.12 10.15
C TRP A 290 -22.34 18.15 11.16
N ALA A 291 -23.21 18.96 11.76
CA ALA A 291 -22.82 19.95 12.75
C ALA A 291 -22.34 19.33 14.07
N ASP A 292 -22.89 18.19 14.48
CA ASP A 292 -22.43 17.47 15.67
C ASP A 292 -21.09 16.77 15.42
N THR A 293 -20.89 16.19 14.24
CA THR A 293 -19.60 15.67 13.81
C THR A 293 -18.53 16.77 13.77
N TYR A 294 -18.88 17.98 13.29
CA TYR A 294 -17.97 19.13 13.30
C TYR A 294 -17.75 19.75 14.69
N ARG A 295 -18.70 19.57 15.63
CA ARG A 295 -18.55 19.99 17.04
C ARG A 295 -17.53 19.13 17.78
N ASP A 296 -17.61 17.82 17.58
CA ASP A 296 -16.92 16.88 18.45
C ASP A 296 -15.44 16.75 18.14
N GLY A 297 -14.94 17.35 17.06
CA GLY A 297 -13.51 17.37 16.80
C GLY A 297 -13.08 16.42 15.74
N ILE A 298 -12.91 16.98 14.55
CA ILE A 298 -12.23 16.34 13.45
C ILE A 298 -11.43 17.46 12.80
N GLN A 299 -10.11 17.49 13.00
CA GLN A 299 -9.30 18.10 11.94
C GLN A 299 -9.53 17.21 10.72
N GLY A 300 -10.42 17.59 9.80
CA GLY A 300 -10.92 16.77 8.67
C GLY A 300 -9.92 15.75 8.14
N LYS A 301 -8.71 16.22 7.88
CA LYS A 301 -7.59 15.43 7.36
C LYS A 301 -7.01 14.42 8.35
N GLU A 302 -6.68 14.80 9.59
CA GLU A 302 -6.15 13.85 10.59
C GLU A 302 -7.19 12.76 10.94
N ALA A 303 -8.47 13.11 11.00
CA ALA A 303 -9.53 12.12 11.27
C ALA A 303 -9.76 11.19 10.08
N ILE A 304 -9.69 11.68 8.84
CA ILE A 304 -9.68 10.82 7.64
C ILE A 304 -8.54 9.81 7.74
N VAL A 305 -7.35 10.24 8.20
CA VAL A 305 -6.23 9.33 8.45
C VAL A 305 -6.61 8.28 9.49
N VAL A 306 -7.03 8.66 10.69
CA VAL A 306 -7.36 7.69 11.75
C VAL A 306 -8.47 6.73 11.32
N LYS A 307 -9.49 7.23 10.60
CA LYS A 307 -10.63 6.44 10.13
C LYS A 307 -10.27 5.43 9.04
N HIS A 308 -9.34 5.78 8.15
CA HIS A 308 -9.08 4.99 6.94
C HIS A 308 -7.69 4.35 6.89
N ALA A 309 -6.73 4.77 7.72
CA ALA A 309 -5.35 4.30 7.62
C ALA A 309 -5.21 2.79 7.87
N LEU A 310 -6.02 2.20 8.76
CA LEU A 310 -6.02 0.75 9.00
C LEU A 310 -6.70 -0.05 7.87
N ALA A 311 -7.50 0.60 7.02
CA ALA A 311 -8.08 -0.04 5.85
C ALA A 311 -7.01 -0.24 4.77
N ARG A 312 -7.17 -1.28 3.94
CA ARG A 312 -6.28 -1.50 2.78
C ARG A 312 -6.80 -0.66 1.60
N PRO A 313 -5.92 0.00 0.82
CA PRO A 313 -6.36 0.75 -0.35
C PRO A 313 -6.98 -0.19 -1.39
N GLN A 314 -8.23 0.09 -1.76
CA GLN A 314 -9.05 -0.72 -2.67
C GLN A 314 -9.93 0.20 -3.52
N ASP A 315 -10.29 -0.24 -4.72
CA ASP A 315 -11.22 0.49 -5.58
C ASP A 315 -12.64 0.48 -4.98
N SER A 316 -13.36 1.59 -5.19
CA SER A 316 -14.70 1.81 -4.65
C SER A 316 -15.58 2.57 -5.65
N THR A 317 -16.81 2.89 -5.25
CA THR A 317 -17.67 3.77 -6.04
C THR A 317 -17.11 5.20 -6.05
N ARG A 318 -17.53 6.02 -7.02
CA ARG A 318 -17.07 7.43 -7.10
C ARG A 318 -17.36 8.23 -5.83
N GLN A 319 -18.47 7.93 -5.17
CA GLN A 319 -18.93 8.58 -3.95
C GLN A 319 -18.19 8.10 -2.69
N ASP A 320 -17.49 6.96 -2.76
CA ASP A 320 -16.76 6.34 -1.64
C ASP A 320 -15.24 6.23 -1.93
N ASP A 321 -14.67 7.21 -2.63
CA ASP A 321 -13.23 7.29 -2.90
C ASP A 321 -12.43 7.65 -1.62
N PHE A 322 -12.33 6.69 -0.70
CA PHE A 322 -11.56 6.83 0.53
C PHE A 322 -10.04 6.88 0.26
N VAL A 323 -9.55 6.26 -0.81
CA VAL A 323 -8.14 6.31 -1.19
C VAL A 323 -7.77 7.72 -1.63
N GLY A 324 -8.59 8.35 -2.47
CA GLY A 324 -8.44 9.75 -2.88
C GLY A 324 -8.49 10.72 -1.70
N ARG A 325 -9.45 10.53 -0.77
CA ARG A 325 -9.52 11.29 0.49
C ARG A 325 -8.27 11.14 1.35
N MET A 326 -7.75 9.92 1.46
CA MET A 326 -6.59 9.62 2.28
C MET A 326 -5.32 10.25 1.69
N LEU A 327 -5.13 10.13 0.38
CA LEU A 327 -4.07 10.84 -0.34
C LEU A 327 -4.20 12.36 -0.15
N TRP A 328 -5.42 12.89 -0.18
CA TRP A 328 -5.70 14.31 0.02
C TRP A 328 -5.33 14.78 1.42
N ALA A 329 -5.74 14.04 2.45
CA ALA A 329 -5.38 14.32 3.83
C ALA A 329 -3.86 14.38 4.01
N LEU A 330 -3.11 13.42 3.46
CA LEU A 330 -1.65 13.38 3.55
C LEU A 330 -0.93 14.49 2.80
N SER A 331 -1.56 15.07 1.79
CA SER A 331 -0.95 16.14 0.99
C SER A 331 -0.97 17.49 1.68
N ASP A 332 -1.41 17.56 2.95
CA ASP A 332 -1.42 18.81 3.69
C ASP A 332 -0.02 19.37 3.92
N LYS A 333 0.15 20.67 3.64
CA LYS A 333 1.43 21.39 3.77
C LYS A 333 2.02 21.36 5.19
N SER A 334 1.20 21.16 6.23
CA SER A 334 1.67 21.10 7.62
C SER A 334 2.40 19.80 7.95
N GLY A 335 2.21 18.75 7.15
CA GLY A 335 2.72 17.41 7.45
C GLY A 335 2.05 16.71 8.64
N LEU A 336 1.13 17.36 9.37
CA LEU A 336 0.49 16.79 10.56
C LEU A 336 -0.32 15.53 10.25
N PRO A 337 -1.17 15.46 9.20
CA PRO A 337 -1.87 14.22 8.85
C PRO A 337 -0.92 13.08 8.48
N ALA A 338 0.20 13.37 7.82
CA ALA A 338 1.23 12.38 7.50
C ALA A 338 1.96 11.89 8.75
N LYS A 339 2.22 12.79 9.70
CA LYS A 339 2.74 12.43 11.02
C LYS A 339 1.78 11.47 11.73
N ARG A 340 0.48 11.77 11.74
CA ARG A 340 -0.56 10.91 12.33
C ARG A 340 -0.60 9.55 11.69
N PHE A 341 -0.53 9.48 10.35
CA PHE A 341 -0.47 8.21 9.64
C PHE A 341 0.72 7.37 10.10
N ALA A 342 1.90 7.98 10.23
CA ALA A 342 3.11 7.28 10.62
C ALA A 342 3.12 6.79 12.08
N GLU A 343 2.55 7.56 12.99
CA GLU A 343 2.52 7.31 14.44
C GLU A 343 1.33 6.43 14.88
N LEU A 344 0.41 6.08 13.96
CA LEU A 344 -0.76 5.26 14.29
C LEU A 344 -0.34 3.85 14.71
N ASN A 345 -0.91 3.35 15.81
CA ASN A 345 -0.74 1.97 16.28
C ASN A 345 -2.11 1.28 16.23
N PRO A 346 -2.27 0.08 15.67
CA PRO A 346 -1.27 -0.65 14.87
C PRO A 346 -0.86 0.12 13.60
N ALA A 347 0.29 -0.22 13.03
CA ALA A 347 0.86 0.45 11.86
C ALA A 347 -0.05 0.30 10.63
N PRO A 348 -0.33 1.37 9.86
CA PRO A 348 -1.08 1.29 8.60
C PRO A 348 -0.39 0.35 7.60
N PRO A 349 -1.10 -0.55 6.92
CA PRO A 349 -0.49 -1.61 6.11
C PRO A 349 0.37 -1.08 4.94
N LEU A 350 1.47 -1.77 4.63
CA LEU A 350 2.40 -1.42 3.53
C LEU A 350 1.70 -1.35 2.16
N ASP A 351 0.52 -1.95 2.00
CA ASP A 351 -0.32 -1.85 0.79
C ASP A 351 -0.60 -0.38 0.39
N TRP A 352 -0.64 0.57 1.35
CA TRP A 352 -0.72 2.00 1.05
C TRP A 352 0.43 2.51 0.19
N LEU A 353 1.67 2.05 0.44
CA LEU A 353 2.82 2.39 -0.39
C LEU A 353 2.67 1.80 -1.78
N LEU A 354 2.40 0.49 -1.84
CA LEU A 354 2.47 -0.30 -3.07
C LEU A 354 1.34 0.01 -4.05
N LYS A 355 0.11 0.24 -3.56
CA LYS A 355 -1.10 0.39 -4.39
C LYS A 355 -1.58 1.83 -4.57
N ALA A 356 -1.29 2.73 -3.61
CA ALA A 356 -1.84 4.09 -3.62
C ALA A 356 -0.76 5.17 -3.73
N PHE A 357 0.24 5.18 -2.84
CA PHE A 357 1.20 6.29 -2.78
C PHE A 357 2.18 6.29 -3.95
N SER A 358 2.48 5.09 -4.47
CA SER A 358 3.35 4.83 -5.61
C SER A 358 2.69 5.00 -6.98
N ASP A 359 1.37 5.13 -7.01
CA ASP A 359 0.57 5.21 -8.24
C ASP A 359 0.57 6.64 -8.81
N GLU A 360 0.78 6.78 -10.12
CA GLU A 360 0.92 8.05 -10.82
C GLU A 360 -0.44 8.68 -11.16
N ARG A 361 -1.25 8.90 -10.12
CA ARG A 361 -2.63 9.39 -10.24
C ARG A 361 -2.72 10.91 -10.42
N PHE A 362 -1.74 11.66 -9.92
CA PHE A 362 -1.79 13.12 -9.95
C PHE A 362 -1.42 13.67 -11.33
N LYS A 363 -2.13 14.73 -11.74
CA LYS A 363 -1.98 15.40 -13.03
C LYS A 363 -1.53 16.85 -12.85
N TYR A 364 -1.38 17.56 -13.97
CA TYR A 364 -1.06 18.99 -14.00
C TYR A 364 -1.98 19.85 -13.10
N SER A 365 -3.27 19.54 -13.04
CA SER A 365 -4.25 20.24 -12.19
C SER A 365 -3.97 20.12 -10.69
N ASP A 366 -3.21 19.10 -10.28
CA ASP A 366 -2.91 18.81 -8.87
C ASP A 366 -1.61 19.49 -8.39
N LEU A 367 -0.87 20.20 -9.24
CA LEU A 367 0.34 20.92 -8.85
C LEU A 367 0.13 21.90 -7.67
N PRO A 368 -0.94 22.73 -7.64
CA PRO A 368 -1.16 23.66 -6.53
C PRO A 368 -1.32 22.97 -5.17
N ARG A 369 -1.80 21.71 -5.15
CA ARG A 369 -1.97 20.92 -3.92
C ARG A 369 -0.63 20.62 -3.24
N PHE A 370 0.46 20.55 -4.01
CA PHE A 370 1.81 20.32 -3.51
C PHE A 370 2.65 21.61 -3.44
N CYS A 371 1.97 22.77 -3.41
CA CYS A 371 2.61 24.09 -3.41
C CYS A 371 3.52 24.34 -4.63
N VAL A 372 3.26 23.66 -5.76
CA VAL A 372 3.96 23.89 -7.03
C VAL A 372 3.11 24.83 -7.88
N SER A 373 3.71 25.92 -8.37
CA SER A 373 3.00 26.85 -9.24
C SER A 373 2.86 26.23 -10.63
N PRO A 374 1.64 26.11 -11.19
CA PRO A 374 1.47 25.62 -12.56
C PRO A 374 2.03 26.66 -13.53
N HIS A 375 2.77 26.19 -14.53
CA HIS A 375 3.24 26.99 -15.66
C HIS A 375 2.05 27.49 -16.53
N VAL A 376 2.31 28.47 -17.40
CA VAL A 376 1.26 29.04 -18.29
C VAL A 376 0.80 28.03 -19.36
N GLU A 377 1.69 27.13 -19.77
CA GLU A 377 1.39 26.06 -20.73
C GLU A 377 1.02 24.77 -20.00
N ILE A 378 -0.17 24.23 -20.29
CA ILE A 378 -0.65 23.00 -19.68
C ILE A 378 0.08 21.81 -20.30
N ASP A 379 0.76 21.00 -19.47
CA ASP A 379 1.30 19.71 -19.89
C ASP A 379 0.30 18.57 -19.57
N PRO A 380 -0.44 18.05 -20.56
CA PRO A 380 -1.40 16.97 -20.34
C PRO A 380 -0.74 15.61 -20.09
N LYS A 381 0.57 15.46 -20.34
CA LYS A 381 1.31 14.21 -20.16
C LYS A 381 1.91 14.08 -18.75
N LEU A 382 2.00 15.17 -18.00
CA LEU A 382 2.56 15.16 -16.65
C LEU A 382 1.74 14.26 -15.73
N ARG A 383 2.40 13.23 -15.20
CA ARG A 383 1.87 12.32 -14.18
C ARG A 383 2.90 12.13 -13.08
N PHE A 384 2.44 12.09 -11.84
CA PHE A 384 3.30 11.90 -10.68
C PHE A 384 2.54 11.28 -9.50
N SER A 385 3.27 10.85 -8.47
CA SER A 385 2.73 10.11 -7.31
C SER A 385 2.96 10.87 -6.01
N LEU A 386 2.50 10.34 -4.86
CA LEU A 386 2.72 11.00 -3.57
C LEU A 386 4.20 10.96 -3.16
N VAL A 387 4.90 9.86 -3.48
CA VAL A 387 6.29 9.57 -3.09
C VAL A 387 7.32 9.94 -4.15
N GLN A 388 6.87 10.34 -5.34
CA GLN A 388 7.69 10.91 -6.42
C GLN A 388 6.93 12.06 -7.07
N ARG A 389 7.32 13.30 -6.75
CA ARG A 389 6.60 14.52 -7.19
C ARG A 389 7.52 15.69 -7.52
N PRO A 390 7.08 16.64 -8.35
CA PRO A 390 7.83 17.87 -8.61
C PRO A 390 8.09 18.66 -7.31
N ALA A 391 9.26 19.31 -7.25
CA ALA A 391 9.57 20.23 -6.17
C ALA A 391 8.88 21.59 -6.40
N PRO A 392 8.61 22.38 -5.34
CA PRO A 392 8.00 23.72 -5.47
C PRO A 392 8.79 24.70 -6.35
N TYR A 393 10.08 24.44 -6.56
CA TYR A 393 10.96 25.24 -7.42
C TYR A 393 11.20 24.52 -8.74
N GLU A 394 10.99 25.21 -9.86
CA GLU A 394 10.96 24.61 -11.22
C GLU A 394 12.30 23.97 -11.64
N LEU A 395 13.43 24.49 -11.16
CA LEU A 395 14.76 23.94 -11.44
C LEU A 395 15.24 22.98 -10.35
N ALA A 396 14.45 22.76 -9.29
CA ALA A 396 14.81 21.78 -8.28
C ALA A 396 14.53 20.37 -8.80
N PRO A 397 15.39 19.39 -8.46
CA PRO A 397 15.12 18.01 -8.82
C PRO A 397 13.82 17.54 -8.19
N GLN A 398 13.16 16.59 -8.85
CA GLN A 398 11.96 15.96 -8.31
C GLN A 398 12.23 15.40 -6.90
N MET A 399 11.29 15.63 -5.98
CA MET A 399 11.33 15.02 -4.66
C MET A 399 10.91 13.56 -4.78
N SER A 400 11.80 12.65 -4.37
CA SER A 400 11.52 11.21 -4.36
C SER A 400 12.04 10.54 -3.09
N LEU A 401 11.37 9.48 -2.65
CA LEU A 401 11.87 8.61 -1.58
C LEU A 401 13.06 7.75 -2.03
N VAL A 402 13.01 7.29 -3.28
CA VAL A 402 14.02 6.45 -3.94
C VAL A 402 14.38 7.09 -5.28
N SER A 403 15.65 7.12 -5.63
CA SER A 403 16.11 7.73 -6.88
C SER A 403 17.06 6.80 -7.63
N GLY A 404 17.10 6.94 -8.95
CA GLY A 404 18.09 6.26 -9.80
C GLY A 404 19.35 7.09 -10.04
N CYS A 405 19.39 8.35 -9.62
CA CYS A 405 20.49 9.27 -9.86
C CYS A 405 20.87 10.01 -8.58
N VAL A 406 22.15 10.41 -8.49
CA VAL A 406 22.71 11.23 -7.40
C VAL A 406 22.14 12.65 -7.49
N SER A 407 20.90 12.83 -7.06
CA SER A 407 20.24 14.13 -7.07
C SER A 407 19.62 14.39 -5.70
N ALA A 408 20.29 15.22 -4.90
CA ALA A 408 19.86 15.57 -3.55
C ALA A 408 18.66 16.54 -3.58
N SER A 409 17.44 16.01 -3.59
CA SER A 409 16.22 16.79 -3.37
C SER A 409 15.98 16.98 -1.87
N LYS A 410 15.67 18.20 -1.41
CA LYS A 410 15.21 18.39 -0.02
C LYS A 410 13.78 17.87 0.13
N TRP A 411 13.55 17.05 1.16
CA TRP A 411 12.22 16.58 1.53
C TRP A 411 11.44 17.60 2.35
N ASP A 412 10.12 17.64 2.11
CA ASP A 412 9.15 18.27 2.99
C ASP A 412 8.78 17.36 4.18
N ASP A 413 7.90 17.87 5.06
CA ASP A 413 7.47 17.15 6.25
C ASP A 413 6.69 15.88 5.91
N VAL A 414 5.88 15.89 4.83
CA VAL A 414 5.09 14.74 4.40
C VAL A 414 5.99 13.56 4.03
N MET A 415 7.01 13.77 3.18
CA MET A 415 7.99 12.73 2.81
C MET A 415 8.74 12.20 4.04
N SER A 416 9.12 13.10 4.95
CA SER A 416 9.83 12.74 6.18
C SER A 416 9.00 11.84 7.09
N HIS A 417 7.69 12.10 7.20
CA HIS A 417 6.78 11.28 7.99
C HIS A 417 6.46 9.94 7.33
N ILE A 418 6.28 9.90 6.00
CA ILE A 418 6.11 8.64 5.26
C ILE A 418 7.37 7.76 5.41
N ALA A 419 8.58 8.32 5.35
CA ALA A 419 9.81 7.56 5.58
C ALA A 419 9.88 6.96 7.00
N ARG A 420 9.44 7.70 8.04
CA ARG A 420 9.35 7.18 9.41
C ARG A 420 8.37 6.01 9.54
N TRP A 421 7.27 6.05 8.81
CA TRP A 421 6.31 4.94 8.76
C TRP A 421 6.94 3.69 8.12
N LEU A 422 7.68 3.84 7.02
CA LEU A 422 8.29 2.71 6.31
C LEU A 422 9.35 1.96 7.13
N VAL A 423 10.01 2.64 8.07
CA VAL A 423 10.95 2.02 9.03
C VAL A 423 10.25 0.99 9.95
N ARG A 424 8.91 0.98 10.02
CA ARG A 424 8.15 -0.03 10.77
C ARG A 424 7.92 -1.32 10.00
N TYR A 425 8.45 -1.45 8.78
CA TYR A 425 8.29 -2.61 7.89
C TYR A 425 9.64 -3.19 7.44
N LEU A 426 10.69 -3.05 8.25
CA LEU A 426 12.02 -3.55 7.89
C LEU A 426 12.07 -5.08 7.74
N GLY A 427 11.15 -5.83 8.35
CA GLY A 427 11.02 -7.27 8.17
C GLY A 427 10.29 -7.71 6.90
N ASP A 428 9.64 -6.80 6.15
CA ASP A 428 8.87 -7.14 4.95
C ASP A 428 9.75 -7.09 3.68
N PRO A 429 9.99 -8.21 2.97
CA PRO A 429 10.81 -8.23 1.76
C PRO A 429 10.21 -7.39 0.61
N ARG A 430 8.90 -7.12 0.61
CA ARG A 430 8.27 -6.30 -0.43
C ARG A 430 8.79 -4.85 -0.42
N LEU A 431 9.22 -4.35 0.74
CA LEU A 431 9.76 -2.99 0.86
C LEU A 431 11.12 -2.87 0.15
N ILE A 432 12.05 -3.81 0.38
CA ILE A 432 13.38 -3.74 -0.25
C ILE A 432 13.31 -4.00 -1.76
N ILE A 433 12.42 -4.89 -2.20
CA ILE A 433 12.14 -5.12 -3.63
C ILE A 433 11.62 -3.83 -4.27
N TRP A 434 10.67 -3.14 -3.62
CA TRP A 434 10.14 -1.87 -4.12
C TRP A 434 11.23 -0.79 -4.24
N ILE A 435 12.19 -0.73 -3.30
CA ILE A 435 13.34 0.16 -3.40
C ILE A 435 14.24 -0.22 -4.58
N ALA A 436 14.56 -1.51 -4.74
CA ALA A 436 15.41 -1.99 -5.83
C ALA A 436 14.80 -1.71 -7.23
N GLU A 437 13.49 -1.95 -7.40
CA GLU A 437 12.76 -1.68 -8.65
C GLU A 437 12.76 -0.19 -9.03
N ARG A 438 12.86 0.72 -8.05
CA ARG A 438 12.79 2.18 -8.26
C ARG A 438 14.13 2.91 -8.24
N GLY A 439 15.22 2.16 -8.38
CA GLY A 439 16.56 2.73 -8.56
C GLY A 439 17.52 2.46 -7.42
N GLY A 440 17.15 1.74 -6.36
CA GLY A 440 18.08 1.19 -5.37
C GLY A 440 18.80 2.21 -4.47
N GLN A 441 18.74 3.52 -4.75
CA GLN A 441 19.33 4.56 -3.90
C GLN A 441 18.25 5.25 -3.06
N ILE A 442 18.39 5.10 -1.75
CA ILE A 442 17.58 5.80 -0.75
C ILE A 442 18.17 7.18 -0.45
N HIS A 443 17.31 8.12 -0.07
CA HIS A 443 17.75 9.45 0.36
C HIS A 443 18.46 9.39 1.73
N ASP A 444 19.50 10.22 1.93
CA ASP A 444 20.36 10.23 3.13
C ASP A 444 19.60 10.29 4.45
N ARG A 445 18.52 11.10 4.53
CA ARG A 445 17.71 11.19 5.75
C ARG A 445 17.02 9.86 6.10
N TRP A 446 16.61 9.08 5.10
CA TRP A 446 15.95 7.80 5.34
C TRP A 446 16.97 6.71 5.66
N MET A 447 18.14 6.76 5.03
CA MET A 447 19.30 5.93 5.40
C MET A 447 19.59 6.05 6.91
N PHE A 448 19.72 7.28 7.42
CA PHE A 448 19.93 7.54 8.84
C PHE A 448 18.79 7.00 9.74
N LEU A 449 17.53 7.12 9.29
CA LEU A 449 16.39 6.60 10.06
C LEU A 449 16.39 5.07 10.12
N ILE A 450 16.75 4.39 9.01
CA ILE A 450 16.87 2.93 8.98
C ILE A 450 18.03 2.46 9.86
N GLU A 451 19.21 3.08 9.74
CA GLU A 451 20.38 2.77 10.57
C GLU A 451 20.08 2.94 12.06
N SER A 452 19.49 4.09 12.44
CA SER A 452 19.14 4.36 13.84
C SER A 452 18.14 3.35 14.41
N GLU A 453 17.18 2.86 13.61
CA GLU A 453 16.22 1.87 14.10
C GLU A 453 16.83 0.47 14.15
N LEU A 454 17.66 0.08 13.17
CA LEU A 454 18.41 -1.18 13.22
C LEU A 454 19.33 -1.25 14.45
N ASP A 455 20.04 -0.16 14.76
CA ASP A 455 20.88 -0.06 15.95
C ASP A 455 20.06 -0.15 17.24
N ARG A 456 18.89 0.52 17.27
CA ARG A 456 17.95 0.45 18.40
C ARG A 456 17.46 -0.98 18.62
N LEU A 457 17.01 -1.66 17.57
CA LEU A 457 16.53 -3.05 17.66
C LEU A 457 17.66 -3.99 18.10
N ALA A 458 18.87 -3.84 17.55
CA ALA A 458 20.03 -4.63 17.94
C ALA A 458 20.42 -4.41 19.42
N ALA A 459 20.30 -3.19 19.94
CA ALA A 459 20.50 -2.89 21.36
C ALA A 459 19.46 -3.59 22.24
N LEU A 460 18.17 -3.53 21.87
CA LEU A 460 17.09 -4.20 22.60
C LEU A 460 17.26 -5.72 22.66
N MET A 461 17.66 -6.34 21.54
CA MET A 461 17.94 -7.77 21.48
C MET A 461 19.14 -8.15 22.37
N ARG A 462 20.20 -7.34 22.38
CA ARG A 462 21.40 -7.55 23.22
C ARG A 462 21.09 -7.42 24.71
N GLU A 463 20.24 -6.47 25.07
CA GLU A 463 19.78 -6.23 26.44
C GLU A 463 18.69 -7.22 26.90
N ARG A 464 18.24 -8.14 26.03
CA ARG A 464 17.18 -9.14 26.27
C ARG A 464 15.86 -8.51 26.77
N LYS A 465 15.50 -7.34 26.25
CA LYS A 465 14.24 -6.65 26.56
C LYS A 465 13.08 -7.22 25.75
N THR A 466 12.67 -8.45 26.09
CA THR A 466 11.61 -9.18 25.36
C THR A 466 10.29 -8.41 25.31
N SER A 467 9.91 -7.74 26.40
CA SER A 467 8.65 -7.00 26.47
C SER A 467 8.57 -5.81 25.50
N GLU A 468 9.67 -5.06 25.29
CA GLU A 468 9.71 -3.95 24.33
C GLU A 468 9.66 -4.46 22.89
N LEU A 469 10.28 -5.62 22.62
CA LEU A 469 10.22 -6.27 21.31
C LEU A 469 8.80 -6.80 21.03
N ASP A 470 8.15 -7.39 22.03
CA ASP A 470 6.77 -7.87 21.94
C ASP A 470 5.79 -6.70 21.70
N GLU A 471 6.01 -5.53 22.31
CA GLU A 471 5.21 -4.32 22.05
C GLU A 471 5.39 -3.81 20.61
N ILE A 472 6.62 -3.82 20.08
CA ILE A 472 6.90 -3.45 18.69
C ILE A 472 6.19 -4.41 17.73
N LEU A 473 6.29 -5.73 17.97
CA LEU A 473 5.65 -6.76 17.15
C LEU A 473 4.13 -6.71 17.22
N LEU A 474 3.56 -6.38 18.39
CA LEU A 474 2.12 -6.20 18.56
C LEU A 474 1.58 -5.08 17.67
N HIS A 475 2.31 -3.97 17.56
CA HIS A 475 1.87 -2.82 16.75
C HIS A 475 2.35 -2.87 15.30
N SER A 476 3.40 -3.62 14.99
CA SER A 476 3.86 -3.90 13.63
C SER A 476 4.53 -5.28 13.56
N PRO A 477 3.81 -6.31 13.10
CA PRO A 477 4.32 -7.69 13.07
C PRO A 477 5.59 -7.87 12.25
N LEU A 478 5.81 -7.01 11.24
CA LEU A 478 6.97 -7.06 10.33
C LEU A 478 7.96 -5.91 10.57
N ALA A 479 7.99 -5.34 11.77
CA ALA A 479 8.96 -4.28 12.11
C ALA A 479 10.37 -4.82 12.32
N ILE A 480 10.51 -6.00 12.92
CA ILE A 480 11.81 -6.56 13.29
C ILE A 480 12.33 -7.43 12.13
N PRO A 481 13.46 -7.07 11.50
CA PRO A 481 14.04 -7.88 10.45
C PRO A 481 14.73 -9.12 11.02
N GLY A 482 14.40 -10.30 10.50
CA GLY A 482 15.18 -11.51 10.76
C GLY A 482 16.63 -11.42 10.24
N PRO A 483 17.51 -12.37 10.58
CA PRO A 483 18.91 -12.33 10.17
C PRO A 483 19.14 -12.17 8.65
N PRO A 484 18.41 -12.89 7.76
CA PRO A 484 18.55 -12.73 6.31
C PRO A 484 18.15 -11.32 5.83
N MET A 485 17.08 -10.76 6.39
CA MET A 485 16.59 -9.43 6.03
C MET A 485 17.55 -8.34 6.52
N SER A 486 18.17 -8.52 7.68
CA SER A 486 19.21 -7.63 8.20
C SER A 486 20.46 -7.61 7.30
N THR A 487 20.83 -8.73 6.69
CA THR A 487 21.89 -8.78 5.67
C THR A 487 21.50 -7.99 4.43
N LEU A 488 20.28 -8.16 3.92
CA LEU A 488 19.77 -7.40 2.78
C LEU A 488 19.77 -5.88 3.03
N TRP A 489 19.37 -5.42 4.22
CA TRP A 489 19.45 -4.00 4.58
C TRP A 489 20.89 -3.48 4.63
N ARG A 490 21.83 -4.24 5.19
CA ARG A 490 23.26 -3.86 5.20
C ARG A 490 23.83 -3.75 3.79
N LEU A 491 23.44 -4.63 2.87
CA LEU A 491 23.83 -4.55 1.46
C LEU A 491 23.26 -3.30 0.78
N LEU A 492 22.01 -2.93 1.05
CA LEU A 492 21.40 -1.71 0.53
C LEU A 492 22.09 -0.46 1.08
N LEU A 493 22.28 -0.37 2.40
CA LEU A 493 22.87 0.79 3.09
C LEU A 493 24.35 1.01 2.71
N SER A 494 25.10 -0.07 2.47
CA SER A 494 26.48 0.00 1.96
C SER A 494 26.58 0.30 0.46
N GLY A 495 25.45 0.53 -0.21
CA GLY A 495 25.38 0.82 -1.64
C GLY A 495 25.78 -0.37 -2.52
N ARG A 496 25.68 -1.61 -2.02
CA ARG A 496 26.03 -2.84 -2.75
C ARG A 496 24.88 -3.39 -3.60
N VAL A 497 23.67 -2.83 -3.49
CA VAL A 497 22.54 -3.18 -4.36
C VAL A 497 22.62 -2.39 -5.68
N LYS A 498 22.49 -3.08 -6.82
CA LYS A 498 22.54 -2.46 -8.15
C LYS A 498 21.24 -1.72 -8.47
N SER A 499 21.38 -0.51 -8.99
CA SER A 499 20.27 0.26 -9.57
C SER A 499 20.09 -0.08 -11.04
N PRO A 500 18.88 -0.44 -11.51
CA PRO A 500 18.61 -0.64 -12.93
C PRO A 500 18.66 0.67 -13.75
N LEU A 501 18.71 1.84 -13.09
CA LEU A 501 18.70 3.16 -13.74
C LEU A 501 20.10 3.77 -13.88
N GLN A 502 21.14 3.16 -13.31
CA GLN A 502 22.52 3.63 -13.40
C GLN A 502 23.25 2.93 -14.55
N ASN A 503 23.13 3.50 -15.75
CA ASN A 503 24.00 3.12 -16.86
C ASN A 503 25.34 3.85 -16.73
N LEU A 504 26.30 3.21 -16.05
CA LEU A 504 27.69 3.67 -16.10
C LEU A 504 28.35 3.11 -17.38
N ASP A 505 28.70 4.03 -18.28
CA ASP A 505 29.13 3.69 -19.63
C ASP A 505 30.61 3.28 -19.70
N LEU A 506 30.85 1.96 -19.76
CA LEU A 506 32.18 1.38 -19.94
C LEU A 506 32.81 1.73 -21.30
N TYR A 507 32.01 2.07 -22.33
CA TYR A 507 32.54 2.51 -23.63
C TYR A 507 33.20 3.89 -23.54
N ARG A 508 32.66 4.78 -22.70
CA ARG A 508 33.30 6.08 -22.43
C ARG A 508 34.68 5.90 -21.81
N TRP A 509 34.80 4.98 -20.85
CA TRP A 509 36.08 4.63 -20.24
C TRP A 509 37.06 4.03 -21.27
N GLN A 510 36.59 3.09 -22.10
CA GLN A 510 37.38 2.48 -23.18
C GLN A 510 37.96 3.52 -24.15
N ASN A 511 37.14 4.48 -24.59
CA ASN A 511 37.58 5.55 -25.49
C ASN A 511 38.69 6.42 -24.87
N ARG A 512 38.61 6.70 -23.56
CA ARG A 512 39.63 7.46 -22.85
C ARG A 512 40.92 6.67 -22.66
N LEU A 513 40.85 5.38 -22.39
CA LEU A 513 42.03 4.51 -22.35
C LEU A 513 42.78 4.53 -23.70
N LYS A 514 42.07 4.49 -24.83
CA LYS A 514 42.69 4.54 -26.17
C LYS A 514 43.40 5.88 -26.44
N ASN A 515 42.86 6.99 -25.94
CA ASN A 515 43.41 8.32 -26.18
C ASN A 515 44.51 8.73 -25.19
N GLU A 516 44.37 8.38 -23.91
CA GLU A 516 45.20 8.89 -22.81
C GLU A 516 46.16 7.82 -22.23
N GLY A 517 45.96 6.53 -22.52
CA GLY A 517 46.65 5.42 -21.86
C GLY A 517 46.15 5.19 -20.42
N LEU A 518 46.69 4.18 -19.71
CA LEU A 518 46.27 3.90 -18.33
C LEU A 518 46.81 4.94 -17.36
N THR A 519 45.94 5.86 -16.93
CA THR A 519 46.21 6.82 -15.86
C THR A 519 45.66 6.31 -14.52
N THR A 520 46.12 6.87 -13.41
CA THR A 520 45.61 6.52 -12.06
C THR A 520 44.10 6.77 -11.93
N THR A 521 43.58 7.85 -12.53
CA THR A 521 42.15 8.16 -12.51
C THR A 521 41.34 7.15 -13.31
N LEU A 522 41.82 6.74 -14.49
CA LEU A 522 41.17 5.68 -15.27
C LEU A 522 41.22 4.32 -14.57
N ARG A 523 42.30 4.01 -13.83
CA ARG A 523 42.35 2.80 -13.00
C ARG A 523 41.29 2.79 -11.90
N LEU A 524 41.14 3.91 -11.17
CA LEU A 524 40.13 4.04 -10.12
C LEU A 524 38.71 3.99 -10.70
N GLU A 525 38.47 4.66 -11.82
CA GLU A 525 37.20 4.62 -12.55
C GLU A 525 36.86 3.19 -13.00
N LEU A 526 37.83 2.44 -13.55
CA LEU A 526 37.63 1.03 -13.92
C LEU A 526 37.25 0.18 -12.71
N ARG A 527 37.89 0.41 -11.57
CA ARG A 527 37.58 -0.31 -10.32
C ARG A 527 36.15 -0.06 -9.84
N GLU A 528 35.64 1.16 -9.97
CA GLU A 528 34.25 1.48 -9.64
C GLU A 528 33.27 0.83 -10.62
N LEU A 529 33.58 0.85 -11.92
CA LEU A 529 32.79 0.23 -12.99
C LEU A 529 32.69 -1.29 -12.85
N LEU A 530 33.78 -1.93 -12.42
CA LEU A 530 33.85 -3.38 -12.21
C LEU A 530 33.52 -3.80 -10.77
N SER A 531 33.06 -2.89 -9.92
CA SER A 531 32.69 -3.22 -8.53
C SER A 531 31.51 -4.22 -8.51
N PRO A 532 31.59 -5.30 -7.70
CA PRO A 532 30.50 -6.26 -7.59
C PRO A 532 29.32 -5.65 -6.80
N LYS A 533 28.11 -5.95 -7.29
CA LYS A 533 26.82 -5.50 -6.76
C LYS A 533 25.81 -6.65 -6.80
N VAL A 534 24.75 -6.52 -6.01
CA VAL A 534 23.64 -7.48 -5.95
C VAL A 534 22.41 -6.86 -6.60
N MET A 535 21.84 -7.50 -7.60
CA MET A 535 20.56 -7.13 -8.18
C MET A 535 19.46 -7.94 -7.52
N LEU A 536 18.46 -7.26 -6.97
CA LEU A 536 17.31 -7.89 -6.31
C LEU A 536 16.10 -7.93 -7.24
N ARG A 537 15.37 -9.04 -7.23
CA ARG A 537 14.18 -9.30 -8.06
C ARG A 537 13.08 -9.96 -7.24
N ARG A 538 11.86 -9.87 -7.74
CA ARG A 538 10.73 -10.63 -7.16
C ARG A 538 11.02 -12.12 -7.29
N PRO A 539 10.83 -12.91 -6.22
CA PRO A 539 11.02 -14.35 -6.30
C PRO A 539 10.04 -14.97 -7.30
N PHE A 540 10.55 -15.81 -8.20
CA PHE A 540 9.73 -16.72 -9.00
C PHE A 540 9.16 -17.79 -8.06
N ARG A 541 7.91 -17.61 -7.61
CA ARG A 541 7.22 -18.66 -6.85
C ARG A 541 6.70 -19.70 -7.83
N TYR A 542 7.40 -20.82 -7.94
CA TYR A 542 6.81 -22.04 -8.47
C TYR A 542 5.71 -22.45 -7.48
N SER A 543 4.45 -22.27 -7.89
CA SER A 543 3.29 -22.77 -7.20
C SER A 543 3.38 -24.30 -7.17
N GLU A 544 3.80 -24.88 -6.04
CA GLU A 544 3.15 -26.07 -5.46
C GLU A 544 3.71 -26.55 -4.09
N ASP A 545 4.91 -26.21 -3.62
CA ASP A 545 5.44 -26.88 -2.39
C ASP A 545 5.93 -26.01 -1.20
N ASP A 546 6.25 -24.72 -1.35
CA ASP A 546 7.01 -23.99 -0.31
C ASP A 546 6.23 -22.95 0.52
N SER A 547 4.89 -22.88 0.43
CA SER A 547 4.11 -22.01 1.35
C SER A 547 3.89 -22.63 2.75
N SER A 548 4.50 -23.77 3.04
CA SER A 548 4.19 -24.63 4.19
C SER A 548 5.12 -24.47 5.40
N SER A 549 6.19 -23.68 5.35
CA SER A 549 7.07 -23.46 6.52
C SER A 549 6.79 -22.10 7.20
N THR A 550 6.25 -22.15 8.43
CA THR A 550 6.25 -21.02 9.38
C THR A 550 7.62 -20.79 10.03
N ASP A 551 8.64 -21.56 9.68
CA ASP A 551 10.00 -21.27 10.12
C ASP A 551 10.45 -19.93 9.51
N GLU A 552 11.15 -19.11 10.31
CA GLU A 552 11.83 -17.94 9.77
C GLU A 552 12.62 -18.38 8.53
N PRO A 553 12.47 -17.72 7.37
CA PRO A 553 13.13 -18.16 6.15
C PRO A 553 14.62 -18.24 6.43
N LEU A 554 15.18 -19.45 6.45
CA LEU A 554 16.57 -19.68 6.82
C LEU A 554 17.52 -19.16 5.72
N ARG A 555 17.00 -18.95 4.49
CA ARG A 555 17.78 -18.56 3.31
C ARG A 555 17.22 -17.30 2.65
N ILE A 556 18.12 -16.43 2.20
CA ILE A 556 17.77 -15.17 1.52
C ILE A 556 16.95 -15.40 0.23
N LYS A 557 17.24 -16.47 -0.52
CA LYS A 557 16.48 -16.81 -1.75
C LYS A 557 14.99 -17.11 -1.53
N GLN A 558 14.58 -17.46 -0.32
CA GLN A 558 13.16 -17.63 0.02
C GLN A 558 12.44 -16.28 0.16
N LEU A 559 13.18 -15.21 0.50
CA LEU A 559 12.67 -13.86 0.65
C LEU A 559 12.69 -13.09 -0.68
N VAL A 560 13.81 -13.14 -1.40
CA VAL A 560 14.09 -12.31 -2.59
C VAL A 560 14.94 -13.12 -3.57
N ASP A 561 14.61 -13.08 -4.87
CA ASP A 561 15.51 -13.60 -5.90
C ASP A 561 16.62 -12.59 -6.16
N TRP A 562 17.85 -13.05 -6.34
CA TRP A 562 18.99 -12.16 -6.48
C TRP A 562 20.05 -12.69 -7.42
N GLU A 563 20.79 -11.76 -8.00
CA GLU A 563 21.88 -12.04 -8.93
C GLU A 563 23.11 -11.18 -8.60
N LEU A 564 24.29 -11.80 -8.58
CA LEU A 564 25.56 -11.07 -8.51
C LEU A 564 25.90 -10.49 -9.89
N VAL A 565 26.08 -9.18 -9.93
CA VAL A 565 26.33 -8.40 -11.14
C VAL A 565 27.46 -7.40 -10.90
N LEU A 566 28.00 -6.82 -11.97
CA LEU A 566 28.96 -5.72 -11.88
C LEU A 566 28.24 -4.36 -11.98
N THR A 567 28.86 -3.28 -11.51
CA THR A 567 28.26 -1.93 -11.60
C THR A 567 27.96 -1.57 -13.05
N ALA A 568 28.92 -1.74 -13.96
CA ALA A 568 28.73 -1.57 -15.39
C ALA A 568 28.00 -2.78 -16.00
N ASP A 569 27.20 -2.53 -17.05
CA ASP A 569 26.56 -3.56 -17.84
C ASP A 569 27.44 -4.00 -19.02
N TYR A 570 27.19 -5.21 -19.53
CA TYR A 570 27.79 -5.74 -20.76
C TYR A 570 29.33 -5.82 -20.75
N VAL A 571 29.92 -5.90 -19.55
CA VAL A 571 31.38 -5.87 -19.31
C VAL A 571 32.13 -6.83 -20.24
N ARG A 572 31.63 -8.06 -20.38
CA ARG A 572 32.23 -9.07 -21.25
C ARG A 572 32.33 -8.60 -22.69
N SER A 573 31.25 -8.13 -23.30
CA SER A 573 31.26 -7.69 -24.71
C SER A 573 32.24 -6.52 -24.94
N THR A 574 32.21 -5.52 -24.06
CA THR A 574 33.02 -4.30 -24.18
C THR A 574 34.51 -4.59 -24.02
N LEU A 575 34.88 -5.52 -23.14
CA LEU A 575 36.28 -5.87 -22.88
C LEU A 575 36.83 -6.86 -23.91
N PHE A 576 36.02 -7.75 -24.48
CA PHE A 576 36.45 -8.64 -25.58
C PHE A 576 36.78 -7.87 -26.87
N ASP A 577 36.09 -6.75 -27.13
CA ASP A 577 36.41 -5.85 -28.26
C ASP A 577 37.68 -5.01 -28.03
N LEU A 578 38.27 -5.07 -26.83
CA LEU A 578 39.40 -4.29 -26.36
C LEU A 578 40.73 -5.04 -26.56
N ALA A 579 40.97 -5.60 -27.76
CA ALA A 579 42.18 -6.37 -28.07
C ALA A 579 43.42 -5.52 -28.44
N ASP A 580 43.39 -4.22 -28.17
CA ASP A 580 44.45 -3.27 -28.53
C ASP A 580 45.73 -3.46 -27.68
N GLU A 581 46.90 -3.12 -28.24
CA GLU A 581 48.20 -3.22 -27.55
C GLU A 581 48.26 -2.41 -26.25
N SER A 582 47.56 -1.27 -26.19
CA SER A 582 47.47 -0.44 -24.98
C SER A 582 46.82 -1.18 -23.81
N TRP A 583 45.78 -1.99 -24.05
CA TRP A 583 45.13 -2.82 -23.04
C TRP A 583 46.05 -3.92 -22.52
N LYS A 584 46.67 -4.69 -23.44
CA LYS A 584 47.61 -5.76 -23.06
C LYS A 584 48.79 -5.24 -22.23
N SER A 585 49.30 -4.06 -22.57
CA SER A 585 50.39 -3.42 -21.81
C SER A 585 49.97 -2.98 -20.39
N SER A 586 48.68 -2.73 -20.19
CA SER A 586 48.07 -2.23 -18.95
C SER A 586 47.71 -3.33 -17.95
N LEU A 587 47.37 -4.54 -18.43
CA LEU A 587 46.91 -5.67 -17.61
C LEU A 587 47.80 -5.98 -16.37
N PRO A 588 49.15 -6.00 -16.46
CA PRO A 588 50.00 -6.28 -15.29
C PRO A 588 49.79 -5.30 -14.13
N TYR A 589 49.44 -4.04 -14.42
CA TYR A 589 49.22 -3.00 -13.41
C TYR A 589 47.82 -3.07 -12.78
N LEU A 590 46.91 -3.87 -13.34
CA LEU A 590 45.53 -4.03 -12.89
C LEU A 590 45.30 -5.33 -12.11
N LEU A 591 46.32 -6.21 -12.03
CA LEU A 591 46.20 -7.53 -11.40
C LEU A 591 45.69 -7.46 -9.96
N GLU A 592 46.26 -6.57 -9.15
CA GLU A 592 45.85 -6.40 -7.75
C GLU A 592 44.41 -5.89 -7.61
N ASP A 593 44.01 -4.94 -8.47
CA ASP A 593 42.64 -4.41 -8.49
C ASP A 593 41.63 -5.51 -8.88
N PHE A 594 41.91 -6.33 -9.90
CA PHE A 594 41.04 -7.45 -10.29
C PHE A 594 40.98 -8.54 -9.22
N GLN A 595 42.10 -8.85 -8.56
CA GLN A 595 42.12 -9.79 -7.44
C GLN A 595 41.24 -9.29 -6.28
N GLN A 596 41.33 -8.00 -5.95
CA GLN A 596 40.49 -7.41 -4.91
C GLN A 596 39.01 -7.43 -5.29
N LEU A 597 38.67 -7.08 -6.54
CA LEU A 597 37.28 -7.10 -7.02
C LEU A 597 36.69 -8.52 -7.00
N LEU A 598 37.46 -9.52 -7.40
CA LEU A 598 37.03 -10.92 -7.35
C LEU A 598 36.83 -11.39 -5.90
N ARG A 599 37.71 -10.97 -4.99
CA ARG A 599 37.54 -11.24 -3.57
C ARG A 599 36.28 -10.57 -3.01
N ASP A 600 36.05 -9.29 -3.31
CA ASP A 600 34.84 -8.56 -2.92
C ASP A 600 33.57 -9.28 -3.43
N ALA A 601 33.62 -9.84 -4.65
CA ALA A 601 32.51 -10.58 -5.24
C ALA A 601 32.20 -11.90 -4.49
N LEU A 602 33.24 -12.64 -4.11
CA LEU A 602 33.12 -13.89 -3.34
C LEU A 602 32.72 -13.62 -1.89
N ASP A 603 33.23 -12.56 -1.26
CA ASP A 603 32.82 -12.12 0.07
C ASP A 603 31.31 -11.79 0.08
N LEU A 604 30.78 -11.14 -0.97
CA LEU A 604 29.34 -10.89 -1.11
C LEU A 604 28.53 -12.19 -1.28
N LEU A 605 29.00 -13.16 -2.06
CA LEU A 605 28.34 -14.47 -2.18
C LEU A 605 28.31 -15.22 -0.85
N ARG A 606 29.36 -15.07 -0.03
CA ARG A 606 29.43 -15.67 1.31
C ARG A 606 28.42 -15.03 2.25
N GLU A 607 28.29 -13.71 2.24
CA GLU A 607 27.24 -13.02 3.01
C GLU A 607 25.83 -13.44 2.59
N LEU A 608 25.64 -13.76 1.31
CA LEU A 608 24.36 -14.24 0.77
C LEU A 608 24.10 -15.74 0.99
N GLY A 609 25.07 -16.49 1.52
CA GLY A 609 24.97 -17.91 1.84
C GLY A 609 25.19 -18.86 0.66
N GLU A 610 25.79 -18.41 -0.45
CA GLU A 610 26.05 -19.23 -1.65
C GLU A 610 27.54 -19.55 -1.87
N SER A 611 28.41 -19.16 -0.94
CA SER A 611 29.81 -19.60 -0.94
C SER A 611 30.34 -19.77 0.47
N ASP A 612 31.24 -20.72 0.64
CA ASP A 612 32.02 -20.95 1.86
C ASP A 612 33.48 -21.31 1.51
N ASP A 613 34.22 -21.88 2.47
CA ASP A 613 35.62 -22.23 2.28
C ASP A 613 35.82 -23.49 1.41
N ARG A 614 34.74 -24.25 1.11
CA ARG A 614 34.77 -25.53 0.37
C ARG A 614 33.96 -25.50 -0.93
N HIS A 615 33.02 -24.58 -1.06
CA HIS A 615 32.11 -24.48 -2.20
C HIS A 615 31.91 -23.04 -2.67
N ASP A 616 31.97 -22.84 -3.98
CA ASP A 616 31.48 -21.62 -4.61
C ASP A 616 30.84 -21.90 -5.98
N ARG A 617 30.02 -20.95 -6.44
CA ARG A 617 29.33 -21.07 -7.73
C ARG A 617 30.21 -20.80 -8.95
N SER A 618 31.50 -20.52 -8.77
CA SER A 618 32.37 -20.13 -9.88
C SER A 618 32.52 -21.23 -10.92
N HIS A 619 32.55 -22.50 -10.48
CA HIS A 619 32.70 -23.65 -11.37
C HIS A 619 31.45 -23.88 -12.22
N TRP A 620 30.29 -23.41 -11.74
CA TRP A 620 29.04 -23.42 -12.50
C TRP A 620 28.97 -22.24 -13.49
N ASP A 621 29.22 -21.03 -13.01
CA ASP A 621 29.07 -19.82 -13.83
C ASP A 621 30.21 -19.65 -14.86
N LEU A 622 31.42 -20.14 -14.55
CA LEU A 622 32.57 -20.22 -15.46
C LEU A 622 33.18 -21.64 -15.40
N PRO A 623 32.72 -22.58 -16.25
CA PRO A 623 33.11 -23.98 -16.18
C PRO A 623 34.61 -24.25 -16.33
N SER A 624 35.36 -23.43 -17.08
CA SER A 624 36.81 -23.56 -17.16
C SER A 624 37.53 -22.21 -17.03
N ILE A 625 38.59 -22.16 -16.23
CA ILE A 625 39.48 -20.99 -16.18
C ILE A 625 40.19 -20.80 -17.54
N THR A 626 40.60 -21.89 -18.19
CA THR A 626 41.16 -21.84 -19.55
C THR A 626 40.05 -21.46 -20.53
N PRO A 627 40.31 -20.60 -21.54
CA PRO A 627 39.34 -20.32 -22.59
C PRO A 627 38.80 -21.62 -23.20
N HIS A 628 37.51 -21.86 -23.02
CA HIS A 628 36.82 -23.04 -23.50
C HIS A 628 35.43 -22.66 -24.03
N TRP A 629 34.90 -23.44 -24.96
CA TRP A 629 33.62 -23.15 -25.57
C TRP A 629 32.45 -23.22 -24.55
N GLN A 630 32.59 -24.02 -23.48
CA GLN A 630 31.65 -24.08 -22.34
C GLN A 630 31.55 -22.76 -21.56
N ASN A 631 32.52 -21.84 -21.69
CA ASN A 631 32.47 -20.55 -21.03
C ASN A 631 31.50 -19.61 -21.76
N ARG A 632 30.18 -19.83 -21.57
CA ARG A 632 29.12 -19.07 -22.26
C ARG A 632 29.02 -17.62 -21.80
N GLY A 633 29.46 -17.30 -20.59
CA GLY A 633 29.49 -15.93 -20.08
C GLY A 633 28.11 -15.34 -19.78
N PHE A 634 27.18 -16.17 -19.29
CA PHE A 634 25.83 -15.74 -18.92
C PHE A 634 25.79 -14.79 -17.72
N ARG A 635 26.83 -14.80 -16.88
CA ARG A 635 26.95 -13.95 -15.70
C ARG A 635 28.14 -13.02 -15.88
N ASP A 636 27.93 -11.70 -15.78
CA ASP A 636 29.00 -10.72 -16.01
C ASP A 636 30.12 -10.77 -14.96
N TRP A 637 29.83 -11.19 -13.72
CA TRP A 637 30.82 -11.19 -12.64
C TRP A 637 32.03 -12.11 -12.90
N VAL A 638 31.83 -13.19 -13.68
CA VAL A 638 32.91 -14.13 -14.01
C VAL A 638 33.99 -13.51 -14.91
N SER A 639 33.69 -12.38 -15.55
CA SER A 639 34.71 -11.62 -16.27
C SER A 639 35.83 -11.14 -15.35
N LEU A 640 35.60 -10.99 -14.03
CA LEU A 640 36.68 -10.72 -13.08
C LEU A 640 37.69 -11.87 -13.00
N ILE A 641 37.24 -13.11 -13.13
CA ILE A 641 38.11 -14.31 -13.15
C ILE A 641 38.91 -14.33 -14.45
N GLU A 642 38.25 -14.08 -15.59
CA GLU A 642 38.90 -14.01 -16.91
C GLU A 642 39.96 -12.89 -16.95
N LEU A 643 39.64 -11.70 -16.41
CA LEU A 643 40.55 -10.56 -16.32
C LEU A 643 41.75 -10.83 -15.41
N LEU A 644 41.52 -11.44 -14.25
CA LEU A 644 42.60 -11.80 -13.33
C LEU A 644 43.55 -12.83 -13.96
N ARG A 645 43.00 -13.83 -14.66
CA ARG A 645 43.77 -14.81 -15.44
C ARG A 645 44.62 -14.13 -16.50
N ASP A 646 44.03 -13.26 -17.31
CA ASP A 646 44.72 -12.60 -18.43
C ASP A 646 45.80 -11.64 -17.93
N SER A 647 45.55 -10.93 -16.83
CA SER A 647 46.55 -10.12 -16.14
C SER A 647 47.71 -10.96 -15.61
N TRP A 648 47.43 -12.13 -15.04
CA TRP A 648 48.47 -13.04 -14.57
C TRP A 648 49.32 -13.60 -15.72
N LEU A 649 48.70 -13.96 -16.85
CA LEU A 649 49.43 -14.38 -18.05
C LEU A 649 50.34 -13.27 -18.58
N ALA A 650 49.87 -12.02 -18.56
CA ALA A 650 50.67 -10.86 -18.95
C ALA A 650 51.84 -10.59 -17.98
N VAL A 651 51.64 -10.80 -16.67
CA VAL A 651 52.72 -10.74 -15.68
C VAL A 651 53.74 -11.86 -15.91
N ARG A 652 53.30 -13.10 -16.11
CA ARG A 652 54.19 -14.25 -16.35
C ARG A 652 55.08 -14.05 -17.57
N ALA A 653 54.56 -13.45 -18.64
CA ALA A 653 55.34 -13.13 -19.83
C ALA A 653 56.47 -12.11 -19.56
N LYS A 654 56.35 -11.27 -18.53
CA LYS A 654 57.34 -10.27 -18.12
C LYS A 654 58.25 -10.75 -16.99
N ASP A 655 57.67 -11.36 -15.96
CA ASP A 655 58.33 -11.84 -14.73
C ASP A 655 57.66 -13.14 -14.25
N SER A 656 58.31 -14.27 -14.54
CA SER A 656 57.81 -15.60 -14.17
C SER A 656 57.89 -15.85 -12.67
N ASP A 657 58.88 -15.30 -11.96
CA ASP A 657 59.05 -15.52 -10.52
C ASP A 657 57.96 -14.79 -9.73
N GLN A 658 57.61 -13.57 -10.15
CA GLN A 658 56.48 -12.84 -9.59
C GLN A 658 55.17 -13.59 -9.83
N ALA A 659 54.92 -14.08 -11.05
CA ALA A 659 53.71 -14.84 -11.36
C ALA A 659 53.59 -16.12 -10.52
N THR A 660 54.69 -16.84 -10.31
CA THR A 660 54.74 -18.02 -9.44
C THR A 660 54.39 -17.71 -7.99
N ARG A 661 54.90 -16.60 -7.42
CA ARG A 661 54.53 -16.17 -6.06
C ARG A 661 53.04 -15.84 -5.95
N ILE A 662 52.47 -15.15 -6.96
CA ILE A 662 51.05 -14.81 -6.99
C ILE A 662 50.18 -16.09 -7.00
N ALA A 663 50.52 -17.05 -7.87
CA ALA A 663 49.79 -18.32 -7.97
C ALA A 663 49.85 -19.14 -6.66
N GLN A 664 50.99 -19.11 -5.96
CA GLN A 664 51.10 -19.74 -4.65
C GLN A 664 50.20 -19.09 -3.60
N ASN A 665 50.14 -17.76 -3.57
CA ASN A 665 49.28 -17.02 -2.65
C ASN A 665 47.79 -17.25 -2.93
N TRP A 666 47.37 -17.46 -4.19
CA TRP A 666 45.98 -17.79 -4.50
C TRP A 666 45.53 -19.09 -3.83
N PHE A 667 46.41 -20.09 -3.72
CA PHE A 667 46.09 -21.32 -3.02
C PHE A 667 45.98 -21.14 -1.50
N GLU A 668 46.41 -20.01 -0.93
CA GLU A 668 46.23 -19.73 0.51
C GLU A 668 44.89 -19.01 0.80
N LEU A 669 44.26 -18.42 -0.22
CA LEU A 669 42.95 -17.78 -0.09
C LEU A 669 41.84 -18.82 0.11
N PRO A 670 40.78 -18.51 0.90
CA PRO A 670 39.79 -19.50 1.32
C PRO A 670 38.87 -19.99 0.20
N TYR A 671 38.68 -19.22 -0.88
CA TYR A 671 37.67 -19.53 -1.89
C TYR A 671 38.13 -20.54 -2.95
N PRO A 672 37.29 -21.53 -3.33
CA PRO A 672 37.58 -22.48 -4.41
C PRO A 672 38.01 -21.83 -5.72
N THR A 673 37.44 -20.69 -6.09
CA THR A 673 37.78 -19.91 -7.29
C THR A 673 39.28 -19.60 -7.37
N PHE A 674 39.91 -19.22 -6.24
CA PHE A 674 41.35 -18.95 -6.21
C PHE A 674 42.17 -20.24 -6.26
N LYS A 675 41.67 -21.35 -5.71
CA LYS A 675 42.29 -22.67 -5.90
C LYS A 675 42.29 -23.08 -7.37
N ARG A 676 41.18 -22.86 -8.08
CA ARG A 676 41.06 -23.10 -9.53
C ARG A 676 42.07 -22.27 -10.32
N LEU A 677 42.21 -20.98 -10.00
CA LEU A 677 43.23 -20.11 -10.62
C LEU A 677 44.66 -20.58 -10.34
N ALA A 678 44.95 -21.05 -9.12
CA ALA A 678 46.25 -21.62 -8.77
C ALA A 678 46.54 -22.94 -9.50
N LEU A 679 45.54 -23.82 -9.64
CA LEU A 679 45.65 -25.07 -10.41
C LEU A 679 45.80 -24.80 -11.90
N PHE A 680 45.10 -23.80 -12.44
CA PHE A 680 45.32 -23.30 -13.79
C PHE A 680 46.75 -22.80 -13.97
N ALA A 681 47.28 -22.00 -13.05
CA ALA A 681 48.67 -21.55 -13.09
C ALA A 681 49.66 -22.72 -13.01
N ALA A 682 49.37 -23.76 -12.21
CA ALA A 682 50.18 -24.96 -12.14
C ALA A 682 50.17 -25.79 -13.43
N SER A 683 49.09 -25.71 -14.22
CA SER A 683 49.01 -26.40 -15.52
C SER A 683 49.96 -25.81 -16.58
N GLN A 684 50.51 -24.63 -16.30
CA GLN A 684 51.40 -23.91 -17.20
C GLN A 684 52.87 -24.34 -17.06
N ASP A 685 53.56 -24.49 -18.19
CA ASP A 685 54.96 -24.95 -18.22
C ASP A 685 55.89 -24.09 -17.36
N ASN A 686 56.73 -24.76 -16.57
CA ASN A 686 57.76 -24.16 -15.70
C ASN A 686 57.23 -23.14 -14.66
N CYS A 687 55.93 -23.19 -14.31
CA CYS A 687 55.37 -22.27 -13.31
C CYS A 687 55.41 -22.82 -11.88
N ILE A 688 54.74 -23.96 -11.62
CA ILE A 688 54.67 -24.60 -10.31
C ILE A 688 55.23 -26.02 -10.40
N PRO A 689 56.18 -26.42 -9.53
CA PRO A 689 56.76 -27.75 -9.59
C PRO A 689 55.78 -28.85 -9.13
N PRO A 690 55.90 -30.10 -9.65
CA PRO A 690 55.05 -31.24 -9.30
C PRO A 690 54.85 -31.48 -7.81
N GLU A 691 55.91 -31.35 -7.02
CA GLU A 691 55.85 -31.56 -5.57
C GLU A 691 54.90 -30.59 -4.89
N ARG A 692 54.80 -29.35 -5.39
CA ARG A 692 53.99 -28.30 -4.78
C ARG A 692 52.50 -28.48 -5.06
N TRP A 693 52.12 -28.70 -6.33
CA TRP A 693 50.71 -28.87 -6.66
C TRP A 693 50.16 -30.24 -6.23
N VAL A 694 51.00 -31.28 -6.10
CA VAL A 694 50.59 -32.53 -5.44
C VAL A 694 50.25 -32.28 -3.97
N ASN A 695 51.04 -31.47 -3.24
CA ASN A 695 50.71 -31.12 -1.86
C ASN A 695 49.37 -30.38 -1.75
N TRP A 696 49.06 -29.48 -2.69
CA TRP A 696 47.78 -28.78 -2.75
C TRP A 696 46.59 -29.73 -2.92
N LEU A 697 46.69 -30.72 -3.80
CA LEU A 697 45.61 -31.70 -4.02
C LEU A 697 45.40 -32.63 -2.83
N LEU A 698 46.45 -32.86 -2.02
CA LEU A 698 46.43 -33.76 -0.86
C LEU A 698 46.09 -33.06 0.47
N GLU A 699 45.94 -31.73 0.46
CA GLU A 699 45.55 -30.94 1.63
C GLU A 699 44.10 -31.29 2.06
N ASP A 700 43.77 -31.05 3.33
CA ASP A 700 42.45 -31.33 3.92
C ASP A 700 41.89 -32.74 3.62
N GLY A 701 42.74 -33.76 3.69
CA GLY A 701 42.32 -35.15 3.44
C GLY A 701 42.08 -35.45 1.96
N SER A 702 42.80 -34.78 1.06
CA SER A 702 42.61 -34.83 -0.40
C SER A 702 41.29 -34.21 -0.88
N TRP A 703 40.78 -33.20 -0.18
CA TRP A 703 39.50 -32.59 -0.53
C TRP A 703 39.51 -32.02 -1.96
N TRP A 704 40.55 -31.25 -2.30
CA TRP A 704 40.67 -30.56 -3.60
C TRP A 704 40.97 -31.49 -4.78
N LEU A 705 41.40 -32.73 -4.53
CA LEU A 705 41.53 -33.77 -5.56
C LEU A 705 40.14 -34.23 -6.06
N TRP A 706 39.15 -34.28 -5.17
CA TRP A 706 37.84 -34.87 -5.43
C TRP A 706 36.69 -33.85 -5.49
N ALA A 707 36.93 -32.61 -5.06
CA ALA A 707 35.93 -31.55 -5.08
C ALA A 707 35.46 -31.26 -6.51
N THR A 708 34.15 -31.21 -6.70
CA THR A 708 33.54 -30.88 -8.01
C THR A 708 33.91 -29.48 -8.48
N ASP A 709 34.10 -28.56 -7.53
CA ASP A 709 34.44 -27.16 -7.76
C ASP A 709 35.79 -26.97 -8.47
N THR A 710 36.79 -27.82 -8.19
CA THR A 710 38.13 -27.76 -8.78
C THR A 710 38.36 -28.79 -9.89
N GLY A 711 37.41 -29.71 -10.10
CA GLY A 711 37.59 -30.91 -10.94
C GLY A 711 38.17 -30.62 -12.33
N ARG A 712 37.60 -29.65 -13.07
CA ARG A 712 38.08 -29.31 -14.42
C ARG A 712 39.55 -28.90 -14.42
N GLU A 713 39.96 -28.02 -13.52
CA GLU A 713 41.34 -27.57 -13.43
C GLU A 713 42.29 -28.68 -12.96
N VAL A 714 41.83 -29.61 -12.10
CA VAL A 714 42.60 -30.80 -11.70
C VAL A 714 42.83 -31.76 -12.86
N PHE A 715 41.78 -32.11 -13.61
CA PHE A 715 41.91 -33.01 -14.76
C PHE A 715 42.79 -32.40 -15.83
N ARG A 716 42.66 -31.09 -16.07
CA ARG A 716 43.51 -30.40 -17.03
C ARG A 716 44.98 -30.36 -16.60
N LEU A 717 45.23 -30.18 -15.30
CA LEU A 717 46.57 -30.28 -14.72
C LEU A 717 47.18 -31.68 -14.94
N PHE A 718 46.40 -32.75 -14.75
CA PHE A 718 46.86 -34.12 -15.01
C PHE A 718 47.21 -34.35 -16.48
N VAL A 719 46.37 -33.89 -17.40
CA VAL A 719 46.60 -34.04 -18.84
C VAL A 719 47.85 -33.29 -19.29
N LEU A 720 48.07 -32.07 -18.80
CA LEU A 720 49.17 -31.20 -19.26
C LEU A 720 50.49 -31.48 -18.54
N GLN A 721 50.47 -31.68 -17.23
CA GLN A 721 51.67 -31.77 -16.39
C GLN A 721 51.91 -33.17 -15.80
N GLY A 722 50.96 -34.11 -15.95
CA GLY A 722 51.06 -35.44 -15.34
C GLY A 722 52.30 -36.24 -15.76
N ARG A 723 52.80 -36.07 -16.98
CA ARG A 723 54.05 -36.71 -17.46
C ARG A 723 55.32 -36.29 -16.70
N HIS A 724 55.26 -35.18 -15.97
CA HIS A 724 56.39 -34.65 -15.19
C HIS A 724 56.39 -35.16 -13.74
N LEU A 725 55.37 -35.91 -13.31
CA LEU A 725 55.35 -36.59 -12.02
C LEU A 725 56.43 -37.67 -11.97
N THR A 726 57.31 -37.60 -10.96
CA THR A 726 58.33 -38.61 -10.71
C THR A 726 58.56 -38.81 -9.21
N GLY A 727 59.05 -39.99 -8.82
CA GLY A 727 59.46 -40.29 -7.45
C GLY A 727 58.33 -40.17 -6.43
N ILE A 728 58.63 -39.56 -5.28
CA ILE A 728 57.75 -39.51 -4.10
C ILE A 728 56.43 -38.78 -4.38
N ALA A 729 56.43 -37.75 -5.24
CA ALA A 729 55.21 -37.01 -5.57
C ALA A 729 54.20 -37.88 -6.33
N GLN A 730 54.68 -38.72 -7.25
CA GLN A 730 53.84 -39.69 -7.97
C GLN A 730 53.24 -40.72 -7.01
N GLU A 731 54.06 -41.34 -6.16
CA GLU A 731 53.60 -42.37 -5.21
C GLU A 731 52.52 -41.83 -4.26
N ARG A 732 52.70 -40.60 -3.75
CA ARG A 732 51.73 -39.96 -2.87
C ARG A 732 50.39 -39.68 -3.55
N LEU A 733 50.41 -39.18 -4.79
CA LEU A 733 49.21 -38.91 -5.56
C LEU A 733 48.47 -40.21 -5.93
N GLU A 734 49.19 -41.23 -6.41
CA GLU A 734 48.60 -42.53 -6.74
C GLU A 734 47.99 -43.20 -5.51
N THR A 735 48.64 -43.12 -4.35
CA THR A 735 48.11 -43.66 -3.09
C THR A 735 46.81 -42.98 -2.68
N ALA A 736 46.72 -41.65 -2.83
CA ALA A 736 45.50 -40.90 -2.54
C ALA A 736 44.37 -41.20 -3.53
N ILE A 737 44.70 -41.35 -4.82
CA ILE A 737 43.72 -41.77 -5.84
C ILE A 737 43.19 -43.17 -5.53
N LEU A 738 44.03 -44.11 -5.10
CA LEU A 738 43.62 -45.46 -4.74
C LEU A 738 42.74 -45.52 -3.47
N ALA A 739 42.91 -44.57 -2.54
CA ALA A 739 42.07 -44.45 -1.35
C ALA A 739 40.63 -44.01 -1.67
N GLY A 740 40.43 -43.31 -2.79
CA GLY A 740 39.12 -42.80 -3.22
C GLY A 740 38.68 -41.52 -2.49
N PRO A 741 37.50 -40.96 -2.86
CA PRO A 741 37.00 -39.73 -2.27
C PRO A 741 36.57 -39.89 -0.80
N PRO A 742 36.77 -38.86 0.06
CA PRO A 742 36.27 -38.85 1.42
C PRO A 742 34.76 -39.09 1.51
N ARG A 743 34.31 -39.97 2.42
CA ARG A 743 32.88 -40.30 2.60
C ARG A 743 32.04 -39.10 3.04
N GLU A 744 32.64 -38.15 3.75
CA GLU A 744 32.03 -36.92 4.23
C GLU A 744 31.61 -35.92 3.14
N MET A 745 32.05 -36.11 1.89
CA MET A 745 31.62 -35.29 0.74
C MET A 745 30.21 -35.62 0.23
N TYR A 746 29.62 -36.72 0.70
CA TYR A 746 28.41 -37.30 0.15
C TYR A 746 27.37 -37.53 1.25
N GLU A 747 26.07 -37.44 0.93
CA GLU A 747 25.00 -37.65 1.91
C GLU A 747 25.05 -39.03 2.58
N ASP A 748 24.69 -39.12 3.86
CA ASP A 748 24.72 -40.37 4.63
C ASP A 748 23.70 -41.41 4.15
N ASN A 749 22.65 -40.98 3.46
CA ASN A 749 21.54 -41.78 2.95
C ASN A 749 21.81 -42.49 1.60
N LEU A 750 23.01 -42.31 1.01
CA LEU A 750 23.34 -42.89 -0.30
C LEU A 750 23.43 -44.42 -0.25
N GLU A 751 22.74 -45.08 -1.18
CA GLU A 751 22.78 -46.53 -1.34
C GLU A 751 24.21 -47.04 -1.60
N ALA A 752 24.56 -48.17 -0.99
CA ALA A 752 25.93 -48.73 -1.03
C ALA A 752 26.41 -49.03 -2.46
N ASP A 753 25.52 -49.50 -3.34
CA ASP A 753 25.86 -49.79 -4.74
C ASP A 753 26.15 -48.52 -5.53
N ARG A 754 25.40 -47.44 -5.28
CA ARG A 754 25.61 -46.12 -5.89
C ARG A 754 26.92 -45.50 -5.41
N TRP A 755 27.25 -45.65 -4.13
CA TRP A 755 28.54 -45.23 -3.57
C TRP A 755 29.72 -45.96 -4.23
N HIS A 756 29.69 -47.30 -4.31
CA HIS A 756 30.74 -48.07 -4.96
C HIS A 756 30.94 -47.69 -6.43
N TYR A 757 29.85 -47.43 -7.14
CA TYR A 757 29.89 -46.94 -8.53
C TYR A 757 30.59 -45.57 -8.63
N LEU A 758 30.21 -44.60 -7.80
CA LEU A 758 30.80 -43.25 -7.78
C LEU A 758 32.30 -43.27 -7.47
N VAL A 759 32.71 -44.05 -6.47
CA VAL A 759 34.13 -44.22 -6.11
C VAL A 759 34.89 -44.86 -7.26
N ALA A 760 34.39 -45.97 -7.82
CA ALA A 760 35.05 -46.67 -8.92
C ALA A 760 35.22 -45.76 -10.15
N HIS A 761 34.20 -44.97 -10.48
CA HIS A 761 34.24 -44.04 -11.61
C HIS A 761 35.26 -42.91 -11.39
N SER A 762 35.25 -42.29 -10.21
CA SER A 762 36.17 -41.19 -9.86
C SER A 762 37.63 -41.64 -9.90
N VAL A 763 37.93 -42.82 -9.32
CA VAL A 763 39.28 -43.42 -9.33
C VAL A 763 39.72 -43.77 -10.74
N TRP A 764 38.81 -44.38 -11.53
CA TRP A 764 39.09 -44.72 -12.93
C TRP A 764 39.46 -43.49 -13.75
N LEU A 765 38.68 -42.41 -13.64
CA LEU A 765 38.89 -41.20 -14.42
C LEU A 765 40.25 -40.55 -14.15
N CYS A 766 40.63 -40.41 -12.87
CA CYS A 766 41.94 -39.86 -12.47
C CYS A 766 43.11 -40.70 -13.04
N LEU A 767 43.08 -42.03 -12.85
CA LEU A 767 44.15 -42.92 -13.33
C LEU A 767 44.19 -42.99 -14.87
N ALA A 768 43.03 -43.00 -15.52
CA ALA A 768 42.94 -43.01 -16.98
C ALA A 768 43.52 -41.73 -17.58
N LYS A 769 43.23 -40.55 -17.02
CA LYS A 769 43.80 -39.26 -17.47
C LYS A 769 45.32 -39.20 -17.26
N LEU A 770 45.83 -39.66 -16.12
CA LEU A 770 47.29 -39.73 -15.87
C LEU A 770 48.01 -40.67 -16.85
N ARG A 771 47.45 -41.86 -17.11
CA ARG A 771 47.97 -42.78 -18.14
C ARG A 771 47.90 -42.14 -19.54
N GLY A 772 46.80 -41.47 -19.85
CA GLY A 772 46.59 -40.76 -21.11
C GLY A 772 47.57 -39.60 -21.34
N ALA A 773 48.03 -38.95 -20.27
CA ALA A 773 49.06 -37.91 -20.30
C ALA A 773 50.48 -38.44 -20.59
N GLY A 774 50.67 -39.76 -20.62
CA GLY A 774 51.96 -40.42 -20.84
C GLY A 774 52.71 -40.80 -19.56
N LEU A 775 52.09 -40.74 -18.38
CA LEU A 775 52.69 -41.20 -17.12
C LEU A 775 52.70 -42.74 -17.06
N VAL A 776 53.83 -43.32 -16.66
CA VAL A 776 53.93 -44.75 -16.32
C VAL A 776 53.43 -44.93 -14.89
N LEU A 777 52.19 -45.40 -14.74
CA LEU A 777 51.57 -45.65 -13.43
C LEU A 777 52.33 -46.72 -12.63
N GLY A 778 52.35 -46.59 -11.30
CA GLY A 778 52.85 -47.62 -10.39
C GLY A 778 52.04 -48.93 -10.49
N GLU A 779 52.63 -50.04 -10.02
CA GLU A 779 52.06 -51.40 -10.17
C GLU A 779 50.64 -51.53 -9.59
N SER A 780 50.41 -50.99 -8.38
CA SER A 780 49.10 -51.00 -7.72
C SER A 780 48.05 -50.17 -8.47
N ALA A 781 48.42 -48.97 -8.95
CA ALA A 781 47.53 -48.11 -9.72
C ALA A 781 47.20 -48.69 -11.10
N ALA A 782 48.18 -49.28 -11.78
CA ALA A 782 48.00 -49.93 -13.07
C ALA A 782 47.08 -51.16 -12.98
N THR A 783 47.23 -51.96 -11.91
CA THR A 783 46.37 -53.12 -11.62
C THR A 783 44.94 -52.66 -11.36
N ARG A 784 44.73 -51.67 -10.48
CA ARG A 784 43.40 -51.15 -10.15
C ARG A 784 42.67 -50.55 -11.36
N LEU A 785 43.37 -49.79 -12.20
CA LEU A 785 42.79 -49.24 -13.43
C LEU A 785 42.35 -50.34 -14.39
N THR A 786 43.10 -51.45 -14.48
CA THR A 786 42.76 -52.60 -15.32
C THR A 786 41.52 -53.32 -14.80
N GLU A 787 41.45 -53.58 -13.49
CA GLU A 787 40.27 -54.15 -12.82
C GLU A 787 38.99 -53.35 -13.12
N ILE A 788 39.02 -52.02 -12.88
CA ILE A 788 37.83 -51.17 -13.07
C ILE A 788 37.44 -51.10 -14.56
N SER A 789 38.43 -51.00 -15.47
CA SER A 789 38.16 -50.96 -16.91
C SER A 789 37.57 -52.29 -17.44
N THR A 790 37.95 -53.44 -16.85
CA THR A 790 37.32 -54.72 -17.19
C THR A 790 35.90 -54.86 -16.65
N ALA A 791 35.61 -54.29 -15.48
CA ALA A 791 34.26 -54.29 -14.89
C ALA A 791 33.30 -53.34 -15.63
N TYR A 792 33.80 -52.21 -16.14
CA TYR A 792 33.01 -51.19 -16.85
C TYR A 792 33.57 -50.90 -18.25
N PRO A 793 33.44 -51.83 -19.22
CA PRO A 793 34.05 -51.71 -20.55
C PRO A 793 33.50 -50.56 -21.41
N LYS A 794 32.37 -49.96 -21.00
CA LYS A 794 31.77 -48.79 -21.66
C LYS A 794 32.43 -47.46 -21.27
N TRP A 795 33.23 -47.41 -20.21
CA TRP A 795 33.90 -46.19 -19.78
C TRP A 795 35.12 -45.91 -20.65
N GLN A 796 35.10 -44.79 -21.36
CA GLN A 796 36.18 -44.31 -22.23
C GLN A 796 36.36 -42.81 -22.01
N LEU A 797 37.59 -42.32 -22.16
CA LEU A 797 37.87 -40.88 -22.05
C LEU A 797 37.19 -40.15 -23.20
N ALA A 798 36.56 -39.02 -22.91
CA ALA A 798 35.86 -38.23 -23.90
C ALA A 798 36.84 -37.49 -24.82
N THR A 799 36.59 -37.48 -26.13
CA THR A 799 37.44 -36.77 -27.11
C THR A 799 37.27 -35.25 -27.07
N ASN A 800 36.15 -34.77 -26.55
CA ASN A 800 35.80 -33.35 -26.43
C ASN A 800 36.02 -32.81 -25.00
N GLU A 801 36.73 -33.55 -24.14
CA GLU A 801 37.02 -33.18 -22.75
C GLU A 801 35.77 -33.09 -21.83
N ARG A 802 34.59 -33.58 -22.27
CA ARG A 802 33.36 -33.57 -21.47
C ARG A 802 33.52 -34.28 -20.12
N ASP A 803 34.36 -35.30 -20.08
CA ASP A 803 34.70 -36.06 -18.88
C ASP A 803 35.46 -35.23 -17.82
N GLU A 804 35.89 -34.01 -18.14
CA GLU A 804 36.55 -33.10 -17.21
C GLU A 804 35.60 -32.10 -16.53
N PHE A 805 34.32 -32.07 -16.89
CA PHE A 805 33.35 -31.10 -16.36
C PHE A 805 32.30 -31.78 -15.49
N SER A 806 31.94 -31.16 -14.36
CA SER A 806 30.84 -31.63 -13.49
C SER A 806 29.46 -31.43 -14.12
N HIS A 807 29.34 -30.48 -15.04
CA HIS A 807 28.14 -30.18 -15.83
C HIS A 807 28.57 -29.70 -17.22
N TRP A 808 27.75 -30.01 -18.23
CA TRP A 808 28.07 -29.72 -19.63
C TRP A 808 26.89 -29.03 -20.28
N MET A 809 27.04 -27.74 -20.61
CA MET A 809 26.03 -26.98 -21.32
C MET A 809 26.05 -27.33 -22.80
N SER A 810 25.21 -28.26 -23.21
CA SER A 810 25.04 -28.61 -24.62
C SER A 810 24.25 -27.49 -25.33
N GLY A 811 24.75 -26.99 -26.47
CA GLY A 811 24.00 -26.07 -27.33
C GLY A 811 24.55 -26.02 -28.76
N THR A 812 23.89 -25.28 -29.66
CA THR A 812 24.38 -25.10 -31.05
C THR A 812 25.83 -24.61 -31.08
N GLY A 813 26.73 -25.40 -31.69
CA GLY A 813 28.17 -25.15 -31.77
C GLY A 813 29.07 -26.03 -30.88
N ASP A 814 28.51 -26.99 -30.14
CA ASP A 814 29.27 -27.96 -29.32
C ASP A 814 29.97 -29.05 -30.20
N PRO A 815 31.30 -29.28 -30.04
CA PRO A 815 31.99 -30.45 -30.60
C PRO A 815 31.49 -31.75 -29.94
N GLY A 816 30.50 -32.40 -30.57
CA GLY A 816 29.84 -33.61 -30.07
C GLY A 816 28.40 -33.37 -29.56
N PHE A 817 27.83 -32.18 -29.82
CA PHE A 817 26.45 -31.83 -29.45
C PHE A 817 25.41 -32.85 -29.90
N GLU A 818 25.56 -33.38 -31.13
CA GLU A 818 24.57 -34.25 -31.77
C GLU A 818 24.48 -35.64 -31.11
N GLU A 819 25.42 -36.01 -30.24
CA GLU A 819 25.52 -37.37 -29.72
C GLU A 819 25.01 -37.54 -28.29
N SER A 820 24.69 -36.47 -27.52
CA SER A 820 24.64 -36.66 -26.06
C SER A 820 23.77 -35.79 -25.15
N ILE A 821 22.92 -34.88 -25.66
CA ILE A 821 21.76 -34.33 -24.90
C ILE A 821 20.56 -34.18 -25.84
N ASP A 822 19.41 -34.70 -25.42
CA ASP A 822 18.12 -34.57 -26.10
C ASP A 822 17.43 -33.27 -25.61
N VAL A 823 18.00 -32.09 -25.90
CA VAL A 823 17.29 -30.81 -25.71
C VAL A 823 16.28 -30.73 -26.83
N ASP A 824 15.01 -30.80 -26.49
CA ASP A 824 13.96 -30.75 -27.50
C ASP A 824 13.75 -29.29 -27.90
N ILE A 825 14.50 -28.84 -28.93
CA ILE A 825 14.43 -27.46 -29.42
C ILE A 825 13.07 -27.28 -30.09
N ALA A 826 12.21 -26.48 -29.46
CA ALA A 826 10.95 -26.06 -30.04
C ALA A 826 11.23 -25.32 -31.36
N PRO A 827 10.72 -25.81 -32.50
CA PRO A 827 10.97 -25.17 -33.78
C PRO A 827 10.51 -23.70 -33.78
N ARG A 828 11.14 -22.85 -34.61
CA ARG A 828 10.76 -21.43 -34.68
C ARG A 828 9.68 -21.15 -35.74
N LYS A 829 9.41 -22.12 -36.62
CA LYS A 829 8.38 -22.06 -37.66
C LYS A 829 7.15 -22.83 -37.22
N TRP A 830 5.98 -22.32 -37.57
CA TRP A 830 4.71 -22.90 -37.11
C TRP A 830 4.46 -24.31 -37.66
N GLN A 831 4.88 -24.65 -38.89
CA GLN A 831 4.64 -25.99 -39.46
C GLN A 831 5.35 -27.08 -38.66
N GLU A 832 6.59 -26.81 -38.25
CA GLU A 832 7.43 -27.72 -37.50
C GLU A 832 6.98 -27.76 -36.03
N LEU A 833 6.57 -26.61 -35.46
CA LEU A 833 6.02 -26.52 -34.10
C LEU A 833 4.78 -27.38 -33.90
N VAL A 834 3.89 -27.48 -34.90
CA VAL A 834 2.69 -28.32 -34.79
C VAL A 834 3.06 -29.77 -34.52
N GLN A 835 4.04 -30.31 -35.27
CA GLN A 835 4.49 -31.68 -35.09
C GLN A 835 5.21 -31.88 -33.76
N TRP A 836 5.94 -30.86 -33.31
CA TRP A 836 6.67 -30.87 -32.06
C TRP A 836 5.76 -30.85 -30.83
N LEU A 837 4.80 -29.91 -30.81
CA LEU A 837 3.82 -29.74 -29.73
C LEU A 837 2.87 -30.92 -29.58
N ALA A 838 2.69 -31.73 -30.64
CA ALA A 838 1.89 -32.95 -30.59
C ALA A 838 2.59 -34.12 -29.87
N LYS A 839 3.91 -34.04 -29.65
CA LYS A 839 4.64 -35.08 -28.94
C LYS A 839 4.31 -35.01 -27.44
N PRO A 840 4.04 -36.16 -26.78
CA PRO A 840 3.89 -36.18 -25.34
C PRO A 840 5.20 -35.75 -24.68
N MET A 841 5.09 -35.00 -23.58
CA MET A 841 6.26 -34.62 -22.78
C MET A 841 6.91 -35.90 -22.23
N PRO A 842 8.23 -36.11 -22.40
CA PRO A 842 8.87 -37.31 -21.88
C PRO A 842 8.73 -37.37 -20.35
N GLU A 843 8.52 -38.58 -19.81
CA GLU A 843 8.48 -38.79 -18.35
C GLU A 843 9.76 -38.25 -17.71
N ARG A 844 9.60 -37.45 -16.66
CA ARG A 844 10.64 -36.69 -15.92
C ARG A 844 12.00 -37.41 -15.85
N LEU A 845 12.81 -37.26 -16.90
CA LEU A 845 14.24 -37.55 -16.87
C LEU A 845 14.91 -36.34 -16.20
N PRO A 846 15.84 -36.54 -15.25
CA PRO A 846 16.75 -35.48 -14.85
C PRO A 846 17.39 -34.91 -16.13
N PHE A 847 17.42 -33.58 -16.26
CA PHE A 847 18.01 -32.85 -17.39
C PHE A 847 17.22 -32.77 -18.71
N TYR A 848 15.91 -33.10 -18.74
CA TYR A 848 15.04 -32.69 -19.86
C TYR A 848 14.72 -31.19 -19.77
N GLU A 849 15.18 -30.44 -20.76
CA GLU A 849 14.84 -29.03 -20.97
C GLU A 849 14.33 -28.84 -22.39
N ASP A 850 13.35 -27.95 -22.54
CA ASP A 850 12.89 -27.51 -23.85
C ASP A 850 12.79 -25.99 -23.89
N THR A 851 12.71 -25.45 -25.11
CA THR A 851 12.76 -24.00 -25.36
C THR A 851 11.37 -23.40 -25.59
N TRP A 852 10.31 -24.05 -25.10
CA TRP A 852 8.94 -23.67 -25.43
C TRP A 852 8.53 -22.29 -24.87
N SER A 853 8.79 -22.00 -23.59
CA SER A 853 8.55 -20.69 -22.99
C SER A 853 9.27 -19.55 -23.73
N ASP A 854 10.52 -19.77 -24.16
CA ASP A 854 11.28 -18.77 -24.94
C ASP A 854 10.68 -18.52 -26.33
N VAL A 855 10.20 -19.57 -27.00
CA VAL A 855 9.48 -19.43 -28.27
C VAL A 855 8.14 -18.73 -28.05
N CYS A 856 7.44 -19.00 -26.93
CA CYS A 856 6.23 -18.28 -26.55
C CYS A 856 6.48 -16.78 -26.37
N ARG A 857 7.60 -16.40 -25.74
CA ARG A 857 7.99 -15.01 -25.49
C ARG A 857 8.45 -14.28 -26.75
N THR A 858 9.34 -14.90 -27.53
CA THR A 858 10.00 -14.26 -28.68
C THR A 858 9.21 -14.36 -30.00
N ARG A 859 8.40 -15.41 -30.19
CA ARG A 859 7.71 -15.74 -31.45
C ARG A 859 6.21 -15.97 -31.29
N PHE A 860 5.55 -15.13 -30.49
CA PHE A 860 4.12 -15.17 -30.18
C PHE A 860 3.18 -15.62 -31.31
N PHE A 861 3.27 -15.05 -32.52
CA PHE A 861 2.35 -15.40 -33.60
C PHE A 861 2.56 -16.81 -34.15
N HIS A 862 3.79 -17.32 -34.13
CA HIS A 862 4.08 -18.68 -34.59
C HIS A 862 3.66 -19.72 -33.56
N SER A 863 3.91 -19.47 -32.27
CA SER A 863 3.47 -20.34 -31.17
C SER A 863 1.95 -20.41 -31.09
N LEU A 864 1.26 -19.27 -31.15
CA LEU A 864 -0.21 -19.24 -31.16
C LEU A 864 -0.78 -19.92 -32.40
N TYR A 865 -0.22 -19.70 -33.59
CA TYR A 865 -0.71 -20.35 -34.81
C TYR A 865 -0.52 -21.87 -34.77
N ALA A 866 0.60 -22.36 -34.21
CA ALA A 866 0.84 -23.79 -34.06
C ALA A 866 -0.18 -24.43 -33.10
N LEU A 867 -0.41 -23.82 -31.93
CA LEU A 867 -1.44 -24.26 -31.00
C LEU A 867 -2.85 -24.22 -31.62
N ARG A 868 -3.15 -23.17 -32.41
CA ARG A 868 -4.41 -23.06 -33.16
C ARG A 868 -4.58 -24.17 -34.19
N LYS A 869 -3.51 -24.57 -34.85
CA LYS A 869 -3.59 -25.65 -35.83
C LYS A 869 -3.82 -27.00 -35.16
N LEU A 870 -3.17 -27.26 -34.03
CA LEU A 870 -3.40 -28.45 -33.22
C LEU A 870 -4.83 -28.52 -32.65
N SER A 871 -5.36 -27.39 -32.18
CA SER A 871 -6.74 -27.35 -31.68
C SER A 871 -7.77 -27.61 -32.78
N GLN A 872 -7.50 -27.23 -34.04
CA GLN A 872 -8.36 -27.57 -35.18
C GLN A 872 -8.39 -29.07 -35.46
N ASP A 873 -7.33 -29.78 -35.07
CA ASP A 873 -7.18 -31.23 -35.20
C ASP A 873 -7.57 -31.95 -33.87
N ASP A 874 -8.23 -31.24 -32.94
CA ASP A 874 -8.68 -31.68 -31.60
C ASP A 874 -7.56 -32.17 -30.65
N VAL A 875 -6.34 -31.67 -30.85
CA VAL A 875 -5.17 -31.98 -30.02
C VAL A 875 -4.86 -30.80 -29.08
N TRP A 876 -4.94 -31.04 -27.77
CA TRP A 876 -4.73 -30.03 -26.74
C TRP A 876 -3.62 -30.42 -25.75
N PRO A 877 -2.35 -30.03 -26.01
CA PRO A 877 -1.24 -30.38 -25.13
C PRO A 877 -1.26 -29.54 -23.84
N VAL A 878 -1.79 -30.11 -22.76
CA VAL A 878 -2.04 -29.45 -21.46
C VAL A 878 -0.78 -28.78 -20.90
N GLY A 879 0.33 -29.52 -20.76
CA GLY A 879 1.58 -28.97 -20.21
C GLY A 879 2.10 -27.79 -21.04
N ARG A 880 1.99 -27.86 -22.38
CA ARG A 880 2.41 -26.79 -23.29
C ARG A 880 1.51 -25.55 -23.20
N TRP A 881 0.20 -25.75 -23.05
CA TRP A 881 -0.75 -24.65 -22.83
C TRP A 881 -0.52 -23.96 -21.49
N ARG A 882 -0.23 -24.72 -20.43
CA ARG A 882 0.07 -24.19 -19.09
C ARG A 882 1.27 -23.24 -19.13
N GLU A 883 2.40 -23.68 -19.70
CA GLU A 883 3.62 -22.89 -19.83
C GLU A 883 3.45 -21.66 -20.74
N ALA A 884 2.69 -21.81 -21.84
CA ALA A 884 2.39 -20.71 -22.75
C ALA A 884 1.56 -19.61 -22.06
N LEU A 885 0.49 -19.97 -21.34
CA LEU A 885 -0.37 -19.01 -20.64
C LEU A 885 0.35 -18.29 -19.50
N GLN A 886 1.21 -19.00 -18.76
CA GLN A 886 2.05 -18.39 -17.72
C GLN A 886 2.99 -17.34 -18.34
N THR A 887 3.68 -17.68 -19.43
CA THR A 887 4.54 -16.74 -20.15
C THR A 887 3.76 -15.56 -20.73
N TRP A 888 2.56 -15.82 -21.25
CA TRP A 888 1.70 -14.81 -21.85
C TRP A 888 0.97 -13.91 -20.85
N ALA A 889 1.04 -14.24 -19.56
CA ALA A 889 0.59 -13.38 -18.47
C ALA A 889 1.63 -12.32 -18.07
N GLU A 890 2.87 -12.41 -18.56
CA GLU A 890 3.94 -11.47 -18.23
C GLU A 890 3.62 -10.01 -18.66
N PRO A 891 4.07 -9.01 -17.87
CA PRO A 891 3.95 -7.59 -18.24
C PRO A 891 4.53 -7.31 -19.64
N GLY A 892 3.75 -6.66 -20.49
CA GLY A 892 4.11 -6.34 -21.88
C GLY A 892 3.63 -7.35 -22.93
N MET A 893 3.34 -8.60 -22.54
CA MET A 893 2.73 -9.60 -23.44
C MET A 893 1.22 -9.68 -23.31
N ILE A 894 0.69 -9.45 -22.11
CA ILE A 894 -0.74 -9.67 -21.77
C ILE A 894 -1.74 -9.06 -22.76
N LEU A 895 -1.54 -7.80 -23.17
CA LEU A 895 -2.43 -7.13 -24.12
C LEU A 895 -2.44 -7.81 -25.50
N ARG A 896 -1.27 -8.28 -25.94
CA ARG A 896 -1.11 -8.97 -27.23
C ARG A 896 -1.67 -10.39 -27.14
N SER A 897 -1.33 -11.12 -26.08
CA SER A 897 -1.80 -12.49 -25.88
C SER A 897 -3.32 -12.53 -25.76
N TRP A 898 -3.93 -11.66 -24.95
CA TRP A 898 -5.37 -11.58 -24.80
C TRP A 898 -6.08 -11.32 -26.14
N ARG A 899 -5.61 -10.35 -26.94
CA ARG A 899 -6.23 -9.99 -28.22
C ARG A 899 -6.33 -11.14 -29.22
N TYR A 900 -5.36 -12.06 -29.24
CA TYR A 900 -5.31 -13.11 -30.27
C TYR A 900 -5.58 -14.52 -29.72
N ALA A 901 -5.21 -14.81 -28.48
CA ALA A 901 -5.37 -16.13 -27.87
C ALA A 901 -6.73 -16.32 -27.20
N ALA A 902 -7.39 -15.27 -26.71
CA ALA A 902 -8.66 -15.41 -25.98
C ALA A 902 -9.77 -16.13 -26.77
N PRO A 903 -9.99 -15.85 -28.08
CA PRO A 903 -10.97 -16.60 -28.87
C PRO A 903 -10.65 -18.10 -28.94
N LEU A 904 -9.36 -18.45 -28.98
CA LEU A 904 -8.91 -19.83 -29.07
C LEU A 904 -9.10 -20.59 -27.75
N VAL A 905 -8.80 -19.93 -26.63
CA VAL A 905 -9.02 -20.49 -25.29
C VAL A 905 -10.52 -20.66 -25.01
N LEU A 906 -11.37 -19.79 -25.56
CA LEU A 906 -12.83 -19.93 -25.48
C LEU A 906 -13.36 -21.20 -26.17
N ASP A 907 -12.68 -21.69 -27.20
CA ASP A 907 -13.04 -22.93 -27.92
C ASP A 907 -12.44 -24.20 -27.31
N MET A 908 -11.62 -24.08 -26.25
CA MET A 908 -10.95 -25.20 -25.59
C MET A 908 -11.95 -26.17 -24.94
N PRO A 909 -11.79 -27.51 -25.01
CA PRO A 909 -12.66 -28.47 -24.32
C PRO A 909 -12.65 -28.33 -22.79
N ASP A 910 -13.78 -28.62 -22.13
CA ASP A 910 -13.93 -28.47 -20.66
C ASP A 910 -12.93 -29.33 -19.86
N ALA A 911 -12.64 -30.55 -20.33
CA ALA A 911 -11.69 -31.45 -19.65
C ALA A 911 -10.26 -30.88 -19.62
N VAL A 912 -9.82 -30.27 -20.72
CA VAL A 912 -8.50 -29.61 -20.82
C VAL A 912 -8.49 -28.36 -19.94
N LEU A 913 -9.55 -27.55 -20.02
CA LEU A 913 -9.70 -26.32 -19.25
C LEU A 913 -9.67 -26.59 -17.73
N GLN A 914 -10.21 -27.72 -17.27
CA GLN A 914 -10.15 -28.15 -15.87
C GLN A 914 -8.70 -28.38 -15.40
N GLU A 915 -7.89 -29.07 -16.19
CA GLU A 915 -6.50 -29.45 -15.86
C GLU A 915 -5.52 -28.26 -15.86
N ILE A 916 -5.83 -27.19 -16.60
CA ILE A 916 -5.05 -25.94 -16.62
C ILE A 916 -5.79 -24.74 -16.03
N SER A 917 -6.86 -24.99 -15.26
CA SER A 917 -7.76 -23.96 -14.74
C SER A 917 -7.03 -22.83 -13.99
N HIS A 918 -6.04 -23.17 -13.17
CA HIS A 918 -5.23 -22.18 -12.47
C HIS A 918 -4.47 -21.26 -13.43
N ALA A 919 -3.77 -21.80 -14.43
CA ALA A 919 -3.01 -21.00 -15.41
C ALA A 919 -3.93 -20.12 -16.28
N VAL A 920 -5.09 -20.62 -16.69
CA VAL A 920 -6.08 -19.86 -17.47
C VAL A 920 -6.66 -18.72 -16.63
N THR A 921 -7.08 -19.00 -15.40
CA THR A 921 -7.73 -17.99 -14.54
C THR A 921 -6.75 -16.92 -14.06
N TRP A 922 -5.49 -17.27 -13.78
CA TRP A 922 -4.43 -16.30 -13.52
C TRP A 922 -4.21 -15.36 -14.71
N TRP A 923 -4.11 -15.93 -15.92
CA TRP A 923 -3.98 -15.15 -17.16
C TRP A 923 -5.20 -14.22 -17.38
N MET A 924 -6.41 -14.70 -17.08
CA MET A 924 -7.64 -13.88 -17.12
C MET A 924 -7.62 -12.73 -16.11
N GLU A 925 -7.14 -12.96 -14.89
CA GLU A 925 -7.03 -11.92 -13.87
C GLU A 925 -6.08 -10.80 -14.31
N GLU A 926 -4.87 -11.15 -14.76
CA GLU A 926 -3.91 -10.18 -15.29
C GLU A 926 -4.44 -9.44 -16.53
N ALA A 927 -5.15 -10.14 -17.41
CA ALA A 927 -5.81 -9.51 -18.55
C ALA A 927 -6.88 -8.51 -18.12
N SER A 928 -7.69 -8.85 -17.10
CA SER A 928 -8.79 -7.99 -16.63
C SER A 928 -8.29 -6.61 -16.17
N LYS A 929 -7.10 -6.54 -15.57
CA LYS A 929 -6.44 -5.29 -15.12
C LYS A 929 -6.13 -4.34 -16.26
N THR A 930 -5.84 -4.86 -17.46
CA THR A 930 -5.45 -4.05 -18.63
C THR A 930 -6.37 -4.19 -19.84
N ILE A 931 -7.51 -4.88 -19.70
CA ILE A 931 -8.40 -5.21 -20.82
C ILE A 931 -8.82 -3.98 -21.64
N LEU A 932 -8.62 -4.08 -22.96
CA LEU A 932 -9.02 -3.08 -23.97
C LEU A 932 -9.97 -3.66 -25.03
N CYS A 933 -10.10 -4.98 -25.12
CA CYS A 933 -10.91 -5.69 -26.11
C CYS A 933 -11.35 -7.07 -25.57
N HIS A 934 -12.35 -7.67 -26.22
CA HIS A 934 -12.85 -9.03 -25.91
C HIS A 934 -13.42 -9.21 -24.49
N GLU A 935 -14.10 -8.20 -23.96
CA GLU A 935 -14.82 -8.27 -22.68
C GLU A 935 -15.86 -9.41 -22.65
N GLU A 936 -16.62 -9.59 -23.74
CA GLU A 936 -17.57 -10.70 -23.91
C GLU A 936 -16.92 -12.09 -23.78
N ILE A 937 -15.69 -12.24 -24.27
CA ILE A 937 -14.94 -13.51 -24.17
C ILE A 937 -14.50 -13.74 -22.73
N LEU A 938 -14.07 -12.69 -22.01
CA LEU A 938 -13.77 -12.80 -20.57
C LEU A 938 -14.99 -13.31 -19.81
N LEU A 939 -16.15 -12.69 -20.03
CA LEU A 939 -17.40 -13.07 -19.37
C LEU A 939 -17.82 -14.50 -19.72
N ALA A 940 -17.66 -14.92 -20.97
CA ALA A 940 -17.93 -16.30 -21.39
C ALA A 940 -16.98 -17.31 -20.71
N LEU A 941 -15.69 -17.01 -20.65
CA LEU A 941 -14.71 -17.85 -19.93
C LEU A 941 -15.01 -17.92 -18.43
N CYS A 942 -15.38 -16.82 -17.79
CA CYS A 942 -15.83 -16.81 -16.40
C CYS A 942 -17.04 -17.75 -16.20
N ARG A 943 -18.03 -17.71 -17.10
CA ARG A 943 -19.19 -18.64 -17.05
C ARG A 943 -18.74 -20.09 -17.14
N ARG A 944 -17.82 -20.41 -18.05
CA ARG A 944 -17.31 -21.76 -18.26
C ARG A 944 -16.55 -22.29 -17.05
N VAL A 945 -15.60 -21.52 -16.51
CA VAL A 945 -14.83 -21.92 -15.31
C VAL A 945 -15.76 -22.16 -14.12
N LEU A 946 -16.79 -21.33 -13.92
CA LEU A 946 -17.78 -21.52 -12.85
C LEU A 946 -18.73 -22.71 -13.09
N MET A 947 -18.69 -23.40 -14.23
CA MET A 947 -19.47 -24.61 -14.49
C MET A 947 -18.63 -25.89 -14.33
N ILE A 948 -17.29 -25.76 -14.32
CA ILE A 948 -16.38 -26.89 -14.19
C ILE A 948 -16.17 -27.18 -12.69
N GLU A 949 -16.54 -28.38 -12.25
CA GLU A 949 -16.29 -28.84 -10.88
C GLU A 949 -14.79 -29.14 -10.72
N THR A 950 -14.05 -28.24 -10.07
CA THR A 950 -12.68 -28.51 -9.64
C THR A 950 -12.69 -29.44 -8.43
N SER A 951 -11.68 -30.30 -8.29
CA SER A 951 -11.57 -31.24 -7.16
C SER A 951 -11.59 -30.48 -5.82
N PRO A 952 -12.23 -31.00 -4.76
CA PRO A 952 -12.19 -30.40 -3.43
C PRO A 952 -10.75 -30.41 -2.88
N GLU A 953 -10.29 -29.29 -2.32
CA GLU A 953 -8.96 -29.18 -1.72
C GLU A 953 -8.85 -30.01 -0.43
N SER A 954 -7.68 -30.63 -0.26
CA SER A 954 -7.18 -31.21 0.97
C SER A 954 -6.88 -30.09 1.98
N SER A 955 -7.41 -30.21 3.20
CA SER A 955 -7.11 -29.28 4.29
C SER A 955 -5.59 -29.19 4.55
N THR A 956 -5.07 -27.97 4.62
CA THR A 956 -3.66 -27.70 4.91
C THR A 956 -3.42 -27.92 6.41
N ILE A 957 -2.68 -28.98 6.76
CA ILE A 957 -2.32 -29.29 8.15
C ILE A 957 -1.10 -28.46 8.55
N ARG A 958 -1.25 -27.58 9.55
CA ARG A 958 -0.17 -26.72 10.06
C ARG A 958 0.15 -27.13 11.50
N ASN A 959 1.33 -27.72 11.77
CA ASN A 959 1.72 -28.19 13.11
C ASN A 959 0.68 -29.10 13.82
N GLY A 960 -0.07 -29.90 13.07
CA GLY A 960 -1.15 -30.74 13.61
C GLY A 960 -2.45 -29.99 13.95
N ILE A 961 -2.57 -28.71 13.60
CA ILE A 961 -3.76 -27.86 13.76
C ILE A 961 -4.20 -27.37 12.37
N GLU A 962 -5.43 -27.67 11.95
CA GLU A 962 -6.01 -27.10 10.73
C GLU A 962 -6.21 -25.58 10.94
N THR A 963 -5.38 -24.76 10.31
CA THR A 963 -5.57 -23.30 10.26
C THR A 963 -5.89 -22.91 8.82
N TYR A 964 -7.19 -22.86 8.51
CA TYR A 964 -7.70 -22.35 7.25
C TYR A 964 -7.62 -20.82 7.26
N ASP A 965 -6.90 -20.22 6.30
CA ASP A 965 -6.90 -18.79 5.97
C ASP A 965 -7.80 -18.56 4.73
N PRO A 966 -9.08 -18.18 4.93
CA PRO A 966 -10.04 -17.91 3.86
C PRO A 966 -9.58 -16.88 2.83
N VAL A 967 -8.81 -15.85 3.24
CA VAL A 967 -8.49 -14.73 2.35
C VAL A 967 -7.33 -15.10 1.44
N SER A 968 -6.24 -15.66 1.97
CA SER A 968 -5.10 -16.06 1.14
C SER A 968 -5.45 -17.22 0.20
N THR A 969 -6.26 -18.18 0.65
CA THR A 969 -6.76 -19.26 -0.22
C THR A 969 -7.67 -18.70 -1.31
N ALA A 970 -8.59 -17.78 -0.98
CA ALA A 970 -9.46 -17.16 -1.95
C ALA A 970 -8.72 -16.37 -3.03
N ILE A 971 -7.58 -15.74 -2.74
CA ILE A 971 -6.84 -14.96 -3.74
C ILE A 971 -6.07 -15.85 -4.72
N ASN A 972 -5.63 -17.05 -4.31
CA ASN A 972 -4.85 -17.95 -5.16
C ASN A 972 -5.70 -19.02 -5.87
N HIS A 973 -6.98 -19.16 -5.51
CA HIS A 973 -7.86 -20.17 -6.09
C HIS A 973 -8.43 -19.71 -7.45
N PRO A 974 -8.64 -20.61 -8.44
CA PRO A 974 -9.22 -20.25 -9.75
C PRO A 974 -10.56 -19.48 -9.68
N ILE A 975 -11.44 -19.86 -8.77
CA ILE A 975 -12.72 -19.15 -8.53
C ILE A 975 -12.50 -17.75 -7.96
N GLY A 976 -11.45 -17.61 -7.15
CA GLY A 976 -10.93 -16.34 -6.67
C GLY A 976 -10.51 -15.41 -7.80
N HIS A 977 -9.60 -15.87 -8.65
CA HIS A 977 -9.14 -15.15 -9.84
C HIS A 977 -10.31 -14.73 -10.75
N VAL A 978 -11.30 -15.62 -10.97
CA VAL A 978 -12.52 -15.29 -11.73
C VAL A 978 -13.32 -14.18 -11.05
N THR A 979 -13.54 -14.29 -9.75
CA THR A 979 -14.30 -13.28 -8.98
C THR A 979 -13.57 -11.92 -9.00
N GLN A 980 -12.25 -11.93 -8.82
CA GLN A 980 -11.41 -10.73 -8.91
C GLN A 980 -11.44 -10.09 -10.30
N SER A 981 -11.45 -10.91 -11.36
CA SER A 981 -11.60 -10.45 -12.74
C SER A 981 -12.93 -9.73 -12.97
N LEU A 982 -14.04 -10.31 -12.47
CA LEU A 982 -15.38 -9.72 -12.58
C LEU A 982 -15.50 -8.41 -11.78
N ILE A 983 -14.95 -8.37 -10.56
CA ILE A 983 -14.90 -7.16 -9.73
C ILE A 983 -14.07 -6.06 -10.42
N THR A 984 -12.92 -6.41 -10.99
CA THR A 984 -12.04 -5.46 -11.70
C THR A 984 -12.72 -4.89 -12.93
N LEU A 985 -13.43 -5.72 -13.70
CA LEU A 985 -14.22 -5.29 -14.85
C LEU A 985 -15.33 -4.31 -14.42
N TRP A 986 -16.04 -4.63 -13.34
CA TRP A 986 -17.09 -3.77 -12.80
C TRP A 986 -16.56 -2.40 -12.36
N PHE A 987 -15.46 -2.34 -11.61
CA PHE A 987 -14.91 -1.06 -11.14
C PHE A 987 -14.37 -0.19 -12.29
N LYS A 988 -13.90 -0.78 -13.40
CA LYS A 988 -13.52 -0.01 -14.60
C LYS A 988 -14.69 0.77 -15.21
N GLN A 989 -15.92 0.33 -15.01
CA GLN A 989 -17.12 1.04 -15.45
C GLN A 989 -17.43 2.29 -14.58
N ASN A 990 -16.69 2.49 -13.48
CA ASN A 990 -16.85 3.57 -12.51
C ASN A 990 -18.27 3.67 -11.94
N PRO A 991 -18.73 2.66 -11.18
CA PRO A 991 -20.09 2.60 -10.68
C PRO A 991 -20.42 3.76 -9.75
N ASN A 992 -21.63 4.30 -9.88
CA ASN A 992 -22.24 5.24 -8.95
C ASN A 992 -23.23 4.52 -8.03
N ASP A 993 -23.55 5.15 -6.91
CA ASP A 993 -24.59 4.67 -6.03
C ASP A 993 -25.93 4.54 -6.78
N ASN A 994 -26.69 3.49 -6.47
CA ASN A 994 -27.99 3.15 -7.08
C ASN A 994 -27.99 2.88 -8.60
N ASP A 995 -26.83 2.72 -9.26
CA ASP A 995 -26.75 2.36 -10.70
C ASP A 995 -27.35 0.97 -11.01
N LEU A 996 -27.55 0.13 -9.99
CA LEU A 996 -27.85 -1.31 -10.08
C LEU A 996 -26.73 -2.10 -10.76
N LEU A 997 -26.62 -3.40 -10.43
CA LEU A 997 -25.63 -4.25 -11.09
C LEU A 997 -26.03 -4.50 -12.55
N PRO A 998 -25.08 -4.39 -13.51
CA PRO A 998 -25.32 -4.79 -14.89
C PRO A 998 -25.83 -6.22 -14.95
N VAL A 999 -26.84 -6.48 -15.79
CA VAL A 999 -27.58 -7.76 -15.84
C VAL A 999 -26.62 -8.96 -15.91
N GLU A 1000 -25.61 -8.89 -16.78
CA GLU A 1000 -24.67 -10.00 -16.96
C GLU A 1000 -23.82 -10.27 -15.72
N LEU A 1001 -23.25 -9.22 -15.11
CA LEU A 1001 -22.45 -9.34 -13.89
C LEU A 1001 -23.31 -9.79 -12.70
N LYS A 1002 -24.54 -9.27 -12.61
CA LYS A 1002 -25.53 -9.66 -11.59
C LYS A 1002 -25.83 -11.16 -11.62
N THR A 1003 -25.96 -11.76 -12.81
CA THR A 1003 -26.19 -13.21 -12.92
C THR A 1003 -25.00 -14.04 -12.40
N LEU A 1004 -23.78 -13.62 -12.72
CA LEU A 1004 -22.56 -14.30 -12.30
C LEU A 1004 -22.31 -14.17 -10.79
N PHE A 1005 -22.46 -12.96 -10.24
CA PHE A 1005 -22.33 -12.74 -8.80
C PHE A 1005 -23.40 -13.51 -8.01
N THR A 1006 -24.65 -13.54 -8.49
CA THR A 1006 -25.71 -14.36 -7.88
C THR A 1006 -25.33 -15.84 -7.86
N LYS A 1007 -24.71 -16.37 -8.92
CA LYS A 1007 -24.27 -17.76 -8.97
C LYS A 1007 -23.20 -18.08 -7.92
N LEU A 1008 -22.23 -17.17 -7.73
CA LEU A 1008 -21.18 -17.29 -6.70
C LEU A 1008 -21.76 -17.27 -5.26
N CYS A 1009 -22.91 -16.64 -5.06
CA CYS A 1009 -23.60 -16.61 -3.77
C CYS A 1009 -24.29 -17.95 -3.41
N ASN A 1010 -24.26 -18.96 -4.29
CA ASN A 1010 -24.85 -20.26 -3.99
C ASN A 1010 -24.03 -21.04 -2.93
N VAL A 1011 -24.58 -21.13 -1.73
CA VAL A 1011 -23.97 -21.79 -0.56
C VAL A 1011 -23.87 -23.32 -0.71
N GLN A 1012 -24.67 -23.94 -1.60
CA GLN A 1012 -24.62 -25.38 -1.84
C GLN A 1012 -23.31 -25.84 -2.50
N ILE A 1013 -22.56 -24.90 -3.10
CA ILE A 1013 -21.28 -25.18 -3.75
C ILE A 1013 -20.17 -24.63 -2.85
N GLU A 1014 -19.41 -25.54 -2.22
CA GLU A 1014 -18.35 -25.19 -1.27
C GLU A 1014 -17.24 -24.36 -1.92
N LEU A 1015 -16.83 -24.72 -3.13
CA LEU A 1015 -15.77 -24.04 -3.90
C LEU A 1015 -16.09 -22.55 -4.18
N PHE A 1016 -17.37 -22.17 -4.26
CA PHE A 1016 -17.75 -20.77 -4.44
C PHE A 1016 -17.52 -19.90 -3.19
N ARG A 1017 -17.16 -20.51 -2.06
CA ARG A 1017 -16.77 -19.78 -0.84
C ARG A 1017 -15.63 -18.81 -1.10
N HIS A 1018 -14.64 -19.20 -1.90
CA HIS A 1018 -13.54 -18.31 -2.30
C HIS A 1018 -14.04 -17.03 -2.99
N GLY A 1019 -15.06 -17.15 -3.85
CA GLY A 1019 -15.70 -15.98 -4.45
C GLY A 1019 -16.46 -15.14 -3.42
N ARG A 1020 -17.20 -15.77 -2.50
CA ARG A 1020 -17.96 -15.07 -1.45
C ARG A 1020 -17.06 -14.27 -0.50
N VAL A 1021 -15.87 -14.77 -0.17
CA VAL A 1021 -14.85 -14.03 0.62
C VAL A 1021 -14.49 -12.71 -0.09
N LEU A 1022 -14.20 -12.76 -1.40
CA LEU A 1022 -13.83 -11.58 -2.18
C LEU A 1022 -15.02 -10.61 -2.36
N LEU A 1023 -16.24 -11.12 -2.54
CA LEU A 1023 -17.46 -10.29 -2.56
C LEU A 1023 -17.69 -9.59 -1.21
N GLY A 1024 -17.49 -10.30 -0.09
CA GLY A 1024 -17.54 -9.74 1.27
C GLY A 1024 -16.53 -8.61 1.47
N SER A 1025 -15.32 -8.75 0.90
CA SER A 1025 -14.30 -7.68 0.93
C SER A 1025 -14.68 -6.42 0.16
N ARG A 1026 -15.73 -6.46 -0.67
CA ARG A 1026 -16.28 -5.33 -1.43
C ARG A 1026 -17.73 -5.00 -1.07
N LEU A 1027 -18.21 -5.47 0.09
CA LEU A 1027 -19.61 -5.38 0.50
C LEU A 1027 -20.19 -3.97 0.41
N ILE A 1028 -19.44 -2.95 0.85
CA ILE A 1028 -19.91 -1.55 0.83
C ILE A 1028 -20.19 -1.09 -0.60
N ALA A 1029 -19.34 -1.44 -1.57
CA ALA A 1029 -19.56 -1.07 -2.97
C ALA A 1029 -20.81 -1.74 -3.52
N PHE A 1030 -21.00 -3.04 -3.27
CA PHE A 1030 -22.21 -3.76 -3.70
C PHE A 1030 -23.47 -3.17 -3.08
N PHE A 1031 -23.44 -2.89 -1.77
CA PHE A 1031 -24.58 -2.33 -1.05
C PHE A 1031 -24.98 -0.94 -1.55
N ARG A 1032 -23.99 -0.09 -1.88
CA ARG A 1032 -24.25 1.26 -2.40
C ARG A 1032 -24.82 1.25 -3.82
N VAL A 1033 -24.39 0.30 -4.65
CA VAL A 1033 -24.78 0.24 -6.08
C VAL A 1033 -26.10 -0.52 -6.29
N ASP A 1034 -26.27 -1.69 -5.68
CA ASP A 1034 -27.47 -2.52 -5.78
C ASP A 1034 -27.85 -3.07 -4.39
N ARG A 1035 -28.45 -2.19 -3.58
CA ARG A 1035 -28.91 -2.52 -2.23
C ARG A 1035 -29.88 -3.73 -2.20
N PRO A 1036 -30.94 -3.81 -3.03
CA PRO A 1036 -31.86 -4.94 -3.00
C PRO A 1036 -31.18 -6.28 -3.28
N TRP A 1037 -30.26 -6.32 -4.25
CA TRP A 1037 -29.49 -7.53 -4.53
C TRP A 1037 -28.57 -7.91 -3.35
N THR A 1038 -27.89 -6.92 -2.77
CA THR A 1038 -26.99 -7.15 -1.64
C THR A 1038 -27.72 -7.71 -0.42
N GLU A 1039 -28.88 -7.12 -0.07
CA GLU A 1039 -29.73 -7.59 1.04
C GLU A 1039 -30.28 -9.00 0.79
N GLN A 1040 -30.55 -9.36 -0.46
CA GLN A 1040 -31.10 -10.67 -0.81
C GLN A 1040 -30.06 -11.79 -0.84
N TYR A 1041 -28.85 -11.54 -1.35
CA TYR A 1041 -27.88 -12.60 -1.66
C TYR A 1041 -26.59 -12.57 -0.84
N LEU A 1042 -26.10 -11.39 -0.44
CA LEU A 1042 -24.83 -11.25 0.27
C LEU A 1042 -24.98 -11.13 1.78
N LEU A 1043 -25.88 -10.27 2.27
CA LEU A 1043 -26.06 -10.09 3.71
C LEU A 1043 -26.43 -11.37 4.47
N PRO A 1044 -27.28 -12.29 3.94
CA PRO A 1044 -27.59 -13.54 4.63
C PRO A 1044 -26.37 -14.43 4.91
N LEU A 1045 -25.26 -14.24 4.17
CA LEU A 1045 -24.03 -15.02 4.36
C LEU A 1045 -23.27 -14.63 5.64
N PHE A 1046 -23.55 -13.46 6.21
CA PHE A 1046 -22.96 -12.99 7.47
C PHE A 1046 -23.60 -13.62 8.71
N ALA A 1047 -24.74 -14.30 8.54
CA ALA A 1047 -25.47 -14.90 9.64
C ALA A 1047 -24.77 -16.14 10.19
N TRP A 1048 -24.48 -16.13 11.50
CA TRP A 1048 -23.83 -17.23 12.22
C TRP A 1048 -24.64 -18.54 12.29
N SER A 1049 -25.82 -18.59 11.68
CA SER A 1049 -26.56 -19.83 11.40
C SER A 1049 -25.74 -20.84 10.58
N ASN A 1050 -24.80 -20.36 9.75
CA ASN A 1050 -23.79 -21.18 9.08
C ASN A 1050 -22.38 -20.65 9.42
N PRO A 1051 -21.74 -21.16 10.49
CA PRO A 1051 -20.46 -20.64 10.99
C PRO A 1051 -19.33 -20.66 9.96
N VAL A 1052 -19.32 -21.65 9.06
CA VAL A 1052 -18.25 -21.79 8.06
C VAL A 1052 -18.31 -20.66 7.02
N GLU A 1053 -19.52 -20.33 6.56
CA GLU A 1053 -19.72 -19.23 5.62
C GLU A 1053 -19.60 -17.87 6.32
N ALA A 1054 -20.17 -17.72 7.51
CA ALA A 1054 -20.08 -16.49 8.29
C ALA A 1054 -18.61 -16.14 8.55
N LYS A 1055 -17.80 -17.09 9.03
CA LYS A 1055 -16.36 -16.90 9.22
C LYS A 1055 -15.68 -16.39 7.95
N ALA A 1056 -15.90 -17.08 6.82
CA ALA A 1056 -15.25 -16.75 5.55
C ALA A 1056 -15.60 -15.33 5.06
N VAL A 1057 -16.88 -14.96 5.08
CA VAL A 1057 -17.34 -13.66 4.59
C VAL A 1057 -17.01 -12.53 5.58
N TRP A 1058 -17.06 -12.78 6.90
CA TRP A 1058 -16.59 -11.82 7.92
C TRP A 1058 -15.11 -11.54 7.79
N GLU A 1059 -14.26 -12.57 7.64
CA GLU A 1059 -12.83 -12.35 7.42
C GLU A 1059 -12.56 -11.59 6.11
N GLY A 1060 -13.34 -11.85 5.05
CA GLY A 1060 -13.30 -11.06 3.82
C GLY A 1060 -13.63 -9.57 4.04
N PHE A 1061 -14.68 -9.26 4.82
CA PHE A 1061 -15.05 -7.87 5.16
C PHE A 1061 -14.03 -7.20 6.10
N LEU A 1062 -13.58 -7.91 7.12
CA LEU A 1062 -12.60 -7.45 8.12
C LEU A 1062 -11.17 -7.36 7.57
N TRP A 1063 -10.94 -7.81 6.34
CA TRP A 1063 -9.70 -7.57 5.61
C TRP A 1063 -9.47 -6.08 5.33
N SER A 1064 -10.55 -5.29 5.21
CA SER A 1064 -10.50 -3.84 5.06
C SER A 1064 -11.80 -3.16 5.56
N PRO A 1065 -12.09 -3.20 6.88
CA PRO A 1065 -13.36 -2.79 7.45
C PRO A 1065 -13.51 -1.27 7.39
N ARG A 1066 -14.71 -0.79 7.05
CA ARG A 1066 -15.02 0.64 6.99
C ARG A 1066 -16.41 0.89 7.54
N LEU A 1067 -16.57 1.98 8.30
CA LEU A 1067 -17.85 2.36 8.89
C LEU A 1067 -18.74 3.01 7.83
N TYR A 1068 -19.81 2.30 7.47
CA TYR A 1068 -20.89 2.80 6.63
C TYR A 1068 -22.23 2.52 7.32
N GLU A 1069 -22.82 3.55 7.90
CA GLU A 1069 -23.97 3.45 8.80
C GLU A 1069 -25.20 2.73 8.18
N PRO A 1070 -25.62 3.01 6.92
CA PRO A 1070 -26.74 2.28 6.32
C PRO A 1070 -26.52 0.76 6.24
N LEU A 1071 -25.29 0.32 6.01
CA LEU A 1071 -24.93 -1.11 6.02
C LEU A 1071 -24.92 -1.68 7.43
N LEU A 1072 -24.40 -0.92 8.41
CA LEU A 1072 -24.42 -1.34 9.82
C LEU A 1072 -25.85 -1.65 10.29
N ILE A 1073 -26.80 -0.78 9.94
CA ILE A 1073 -28.21 -0.99 10.24
C ILE A 1073 -28.76 -2.26 9.56
N ALA A 1074 -28.38 -2.49 8.30
CA ALA A 1074 -28.92 -3.60 7.50
C ALA A 1074 -28.53 -4.98 8.04
N PHE A 1075 -27.31 -5.17 8.56
CA PHE A 1075 -26.84 -6.45 9.13
C PHE A 1075 -26.64 -6.41 10.65
N LYS A 1076 -27.37 -5.52 11.33
CA LYS A 1076 -27.17 -5.20 12.75
C LYS A 1076 -27.13 -6.42 13.66
N SER A 1077 -28.05 -7.37 13.48
CA SER A 1077 -28.14 -8.58 14.30
C SER A 1077 -26.87 -9.42 14.19
N ASP A 1078 -26.41 -9.67 12.97
CA ASP A 1078 -25.24 -10.51 12.69
C ASP A 1078 -23.95 -9.83 13.13
N PHE A 1079 -23.88 -8.50 12.98
CA PHE A 1079 -22.77 -7.69 13.47
C PHE A 1079 -22.60 -7.77 14.99
N LEU A 1080 -23.69 -7.64 15.76
CA LEU A 1080 -23.63 -7.73 17.22
C LEU A 1080 -23.34 -9.17 17.69
N GLU A 1081 -23.93 -10.17 17.03
CA GLU A 1081 -23.72 -11.59 17.33
C GLU A 1081 -22.25 -12.01 17.12
N SER A 1082 -21.56 -11.38 16.17
CA SER A 1082 -20.14 -11.65 15.89
C SER A 1082 -19.22 -11.44 17.09
N ALA A 1083 -19.63 -10.65 18.10
CA ALA A 1083 -18.88 -10.52 19.34
C ALA A 1083 -18.82 -11.83 20.15
N ASN A 1084 -19.85 -12.68 20.07
CA ASN A 1084 -19.86 -14.02 20.68
C ASN A 1084 -18.95 -15.01 19.93
N HIS A 1085 -18.64 -14.72 18.66
CA HIS A 1085 -17.83 -15.53 17.77
C HIS A 1085 -16.41 -14.96 17.56
N TYR A 1086 -15.93 -14.13 18.49
CA TYR A 1086 -14.64 -13.44 18.37
C TYR A 1086 -13.47 -14.40 18.07
N SER A 1087 -13.44 -15.57 18.72
CA SER A 1087 -12.39 -16.59 18.51
C SER A 1087 -12.47 -17.25 17.13
N ASP A 1088 -13.64 -17.27 16.50
CA ASP A 1088 -13.86 -17.90 15.20
C ASP A 1088 -13.32 -17.04 14.04
N LEU A 1089 -13.15 -15.72 14.26
CA LEU A 1089 -12.70 -14.72 13.27
C LEU A 1089 -11.20 -14.77 12.92
N GLY A 1090 -10.48 -15.81 13.37
CA GLY A 1090 -9.11 -16.09 12.95
C GLY A 1090 -8.13 -14.93 13.16
N GLU A 1091 -7.44 -14.53 12.09
CA GLU A 1091 -6.43 -13.45 12.09
C GLU A 1091 -7.04 -12.05 12.16
N HIS A 1092 -8.33 -11.89 11.83
CA HIS A 1092 -9.00 -10.58 11.72
C HIS A 1092 -9.80 -10.18 12.97
N ARG A 1093 -9.71 -10.96 14.07
CA ARG A 1093 -10.48 -10.73 15.30
C ARG A 1093 -10.18 -9.38 15.98
N GLN A 1094 -8.91 -8.95 15.99
CA GLN A 1094 -8.53 -7.66 16.59
C GLN A 1094 -9.14 -6.49 15.81
N GLN A 1095 -9.16 -6.57 14.47
CA GLN A 1095 -9.80 -5.60 13.59
C GLN A 1095 -11.31 -5.50 13.89
N PHE A 1096 -11.97 -6.62 14.21
CA PHE A 1096 -13.37 -6.60 14.63
C PHE A 1096 -13.59 -5.84 15.95
N ALA A 1097 -12.76 -6.07 16.98
CA ALA A 1097 -12.87 -5.34 18.25
C ALA A 1097 -12.69 -3.83 18.07
N THR A 1098 -11.71 -3.42 17.25
CA THR A 1098 -11.50 -2.01 16.87
C THR A 1098 -12.73 -1.46 16.14
N PHE A 1099 -13.24 -2.20 15.14
CA PHE A 1099 -14.40 -1.80 14.35
C PHE A 1099 -15.68 -1.65 15.20
N LEU A 1100 -15.94 -2.59 16.11
CA LEU A 1100 -17.06 -2.56 17.06
C LEU A 1100 -16.96 -1.36 18.01
N THR A 1101 -15.76 -1.06 18.50
CA THR A 1101 -15.53 0.09 19.39
C THR A 1101 -15.83 1.40 18.68
N TYR A 1102 -15.36 1.58 17.44
CA TYR A 1102 -15.66 2.79 16.68
C TYR A 1102 -17.14 2.94 16.32
N ALA A 1103 -17.85 1.84 16.02
CA ALA A 1103 -19.30 1.88 15.81
C ALA A 1103 -20.05 2.35 17.06
N ALA A 1104 -19.58 1.96 18.25
CA ALA A 1104 -20.21 2.29 19.52
C ALA A 1104 -19.86 3.70 20.08
N LEU A 1105 -18.83 4.36 19.54
CA LEU A 1105 -18.42 5.71 19.97
C LEU A 1105 -19.39 6.81 19.49
N GLY A 1106 -20.14 6.58 18.41
CA GLY A 1106 -21.12 7.52 17.85
C GLY A 1106 -22.57 7.04 18.02
N PRO A 1107 -23.57 7.95 17.96
CA PRO A 1107 -24.98 7.61 17.87
C PRO A 1107 -25.18 6.97 16.51
N THR A 1108 -25.18 5.64 16.49
CA THR A 1108 -25.58 4.92 15.29
C THR A 1108 -27.09 4.82 15.32
N GLU A 1109 -27.77 5.44 14.36
CA GLU A 1109 -29.23 5.36 14.27
C GLU A 1109 -29.67 3.89 14.26
N GLY A 1110 -30.68 3.56 15.05
CA GLY A 1110 -31.17 2.19 15.18
C GLY A 1110 -30.43 1.29 16.18
N TYR A 1111 -29.34 1.75 16.81
CA TYR A 1111 -28.67 1.01 17.90
C TYR A 1111 -29.00 1.60 19.28
N THR A 1112 -29.06 0.72 20.27
CA THR A 1112 -29.22 1.08 21.68
C THR A 1112 -27.91 0.91 22.44
N VAL A 1113 -27.76 1.67 23.52
CA VAL A 1113 -26.62 1.55 24.43
C VAL A 1113 -26.55 0.15 25.06
N GLU A 1114 -27.69 -0.50 25.29
CA GLU A 1114 -27.76 -1.87 25.81
C GLU A 1114 -27.11 -2.88 24.86
N GLU A 1115 -27.43 -2.80 23.56
CA GLU A 1115 -26.90 -3.71 22.55
C GLU A 1115 -25.38 -3.63 22.44
N PHE A 1116 -24.82 -2.42 22.43
CA PHE A 1116 -23.36 -2.25 22.44
C PHE A 1116 -22.74 -2.72 23.76
N ARG A 1117 -23.40 -2.51 24.90
CA ARG A 1117 -22.92 -3.02 26.18
C ARG A 1117 -22.86 -4.55 26.16
N THR A 1118 -23.89 -5.22 25.66
CA THR A 1118 -23.93 -6.68 25.54
C THR A 1118 -22.80 -7.17 24.64
N ALA A 1119 -22.63 -6.59 23.45
CA ALA A 1119 -21.60 -6.99 22.49
C ALA A 1119 -20.17 -6.76 23.03
N ILE A 1120 -19.87 -5.58 23.58
CA ILE A 1120 -18.54 -5.31 24.16
C ILE A 1120 -18.28 -6.23 25.37
N SER A 1121 -19.30 -6.55 26.18
CA SER A 1121 -19.16 -7.45 27.32
C SER A 1121 -18.92 -8.92 26.92
N ALA A 1122 -19.29 -9.31 25.70
CA ALA A 1122 -19.05 -10.65 25.17
C ALA A 1122 -17.60 -10.85 24.69
N LEU A 1123 -16.86 -9.77 24.43
CA LEU A 1123 -15.47 -9.86 24.00
C LEU A 1123 -14.59 -10.50 25.08
N PRO A 1124 -13.64 -11.37 24.70
CA PRO A 1124 -12.64 -11.88 25.63
C PRO A 1124 -11.67 -10.77 26.04
N GLN A 1125 -10.81 -11.07 27.02
CA GLN A 1125 -9.84 -10.13 27.57
C GLN A 1125 -8.96 -9.46 26.49
N GLU A 1126 -8.48 -10.22 25.51
CA GLU A 1126 -7.72 -9.70 24.35
C GLU A 1126 -8.54 -8.64 23.57
N GLY A 1127 -9.82 -8.90 23.31
CA GLY A 1127 -10.69 -7.97 22.58
C GLY A 1127 -10.97 -6.68 23.36
N LEU A 1128 -11.11 -6.77 24.69
CA LEU A 1128 -11.27 -5.59 25.55
C LEU A 1128 -10.01 -4.73 25.62
N GLU A 1129 -8.81 -5.33 25.62
CA GLU A 1129 -7.55 -4.59 25.52
C GLU A 1129 -7.48 -3.77 24.22
N VAL A 1130 -7.85 -4.40 23.10
CA VAL A 1130 -7.93 -3.72 21.79
C VAL A 1130 -8.99 -2.61 21.79
N ALA A 1131 -10.14 -2.82 22.44
CA ALA A 1131 -11.18 -1.79 22.57
C ALA A 1131 -10.70 -0.58 23.38
N ALA A 1132 -9.99 -0.79 24.50
CA ALA A 1132 -9.39 0.31 25.28
C ALA A 1132 -8.37 1.11 24.45
N GLN A 1133 -7.56 0.41 23.66
CA GLN A 1133 -6.60 1.04 22.75
C GLN A 1133 -7.31 1.87 21.68
N ALA A 1134 -8.40 1.35 21.09
CA ALA A 1134 -9.20 2.05 20.10
C ALA A 1134 -9.87 3.32 20.66
N LEU A 1135 -10.30 3.33 21.93
CA LEU A 1135 -10.82 4.55 22.60
C LEU A 1135 -9.76 5.65 22.69
N TYR A 1136 -8.55 5.29 23.12
CA TYR A 1136 -7.42 6.22 23.15
C TYR A 1136 -7.13 6.79 21.76
N GLN A 1137 -7.04 5.93 20.74
CA GLN A 1137 -6.78 6.35 19.35
C GLN A 1137 -7.88 7.28 18.82
N ALA A 1138 -9.15 6.97 19.12
CA ALA A 1138 -10.28 7.81 18.74
C ALA A 1138 -10.20 9.20 19.37
N LEU A 1139 -9.91 9.27 20.67
CA LEU A 1139 -9.75 10.54 21.38
C LEU A 1139 -8.55 11.33 20.85
N GLU A 1140 -7.42 10.66 20.63
CA GLU A 1140 -6.24 11.33 20.12
C GLU A 1140 -6.46 11.89 18.70
N GLY A 1141 -7.21 11.15 17.87
CA GLY A 1141 -7.62 11.51 16.51
C GLY A 1141 -8.53 12.73 16.41
N ALA A 1142 -9.14 13.18 17.52
CA ALA A 1142 -10.00 14.37 17.55
C ALA A 1142 -9.25 15.72 17.45
N GLY A 1143 -7.92 15.70 17.33
CA GLY A 1143 -7.11 16.89 17.02
C GLY A 1143 -7.14 17.98 18.11
N ASP A 1144 -7.69 19.16 17.79
CA ASP A 1144 -7.78 20.29 18.73
C ASP A 1144 -9.04 20.28 19.62
N GLN A 1145 -10.05 19.49 19.24
CA GLN A 1145 -11.35 19.42 19.93
C GLN A 1145 -11.47 18.18 20.83
N ARG A 1146 -10.33 17.62 21.29
CA ARG A 1146 -10.26 16.44 22.17
C ARG A 1146 -11.09 16.58 23.44
N GLU A 1147 -11.15 17.79 24.00
CA GLU A 1147 -11.94 18.08 25.20
C GLU A 1147 -13.44 17.93 24.95
N GLU A 1148 -13.93 18.36 23.78
CA GLU A 1148 -15.33 18.17 23.37
C GLU A 1148 -15.61 16.70 23.01
N TYR A 1149 -14.69 16.04 22.28
CA TYR A 1149 -14.80 14.61 21.95
C TYR A 1149 -14.89 13.73 23.21
N TRP A 1150 -14.06 14.02 24.21
CA TRP A 1150 -14.09 13.34 25.50
C TRP A 1150 -15.48 13.41 26.14
N LYS A 1151 -16.03 14.62 26.29
CA LYS A 1151 -17.33 14.84 26.94
C LYS A 1151 -18.50 14.19 26.18
N ASN A 1152 -18.47 14.24 24.85
CA ASN A 1152 -19.62 13.88 24.02
C ASN A 1152 -19.61 12.41 23.57
N ARG A 1153 -18.45 11.74 23.55
CA ARG A 1153 -18.27 10.40 22.97
C ARG A 1153 -17.65 9.43 23.95
N VAL A 1154 -16.42 9.70 24.37
CA VAL A 1154 -15.60 8.73 25.13
C VAL A 1154 -16.12 8.56 26.56
N GLN A 1155 -16.45 9.67 27.23
CA GLN A 1155 -17.00 9.63 28.59
C GLN A 1155 -18.35 8.88 28.64
N PRO A 1156 -19.35 9.17 27.77
CA PRO A 1156 -20.58 8.38 27.71
C PRO A 1156 -20.33 6.90 27.40
N PHE A 1157 -19.45 6.57 26.45
CA PHE A 1157 -19.11 5.18 26.14
C PHE A 1157 -18.53 4.48 27.37
N TRP A 1158 -17.56 5.09 28.05
CA TRP A 1158 -16.95 4.51 29.24
C TRP A 1158 -17.97 4.32 30.37
N GLN A 1159 -18.88 5.27 30.57
CA GLN A 1159 -19.87 5.20 31.66
C GLN A 1159 -20.99 4.21 31.37
N GLN A 1160 -21.45 4.13 30.12
CA GLN A 1160 -22.68 3.43 29.77
C GLN A 1160 -22.46 2.12 29.00
N VAL A 1161 -21.37 1.96 28.25
CA VAL A 1161 -21.14 0.78 27.38
C VAL A 1161 -20.07 -0.15 27.95
N TRP A 1162 -18.99 0.37 28.54
CA TRP A 1162 -17.88 -0.46 29.03
C TRP A 1162 -18.28 -1.41 30.18
N PRO A 1163 -17.89 -2.70 30.15
CA PRO A 1163 -18.21 -3.66 31.20
C PRO A 1163 -17.53 -3.33 32.52
N LYS A 1164 -18.30 -3.16 33.60
CA LYS A 1164 -17.79 -2.76 34.92
C LYS A 1164 -17.52 -3.96 35.83
N SER A 1165 -16.32 -4.52 35.75
CA SER A 1165 -15.84 -5.58 36.64
C SER A 1165 -14.36 -5.43 36.96
N ARG A 1166 -13.98 -5.56 38.24
CA ARG A 1166 -12.58 -5.43 38.70
C ARG A 1166 -11.67 -6.50 38.11
N ASN A 1167 -12.20 -7.68 37.78
CA ASN A 1167 -11.43 -8.79 37.23
C ASN A 1167 -10.95 -8.54 35.80
N LEU A 1168 -11.54 -7.55 35.11
CA LEU A 1168 -11.18 -7.17 33.74
C LEU A 1168 -10.06 -6.13 33.68
N ALA A 1169 -9.63 -5.57 34.82
CA ALA A 1169 -8.56 -4.58 34.84
C ALA A 1169 -7.21 -5.28 34.60
N THR A 1170 -6.63 -5.05 33.41
CA THR A 1170 -5.29 -5.52 33.05
C THR A 1170 -4.28 -4.37 33.01
N PRO A 1171 -2.97 -4.67 33.11
CA PRO A 1171 -1.93 -3.67 32.89
C PRO A 1171 -2.05 -2.97 31.52
N ARG A 1172 -2.42 -3.68 30.46
CA ARG A 1172 -2.61 -3.11 29.11
C ARG A 1172 -3.81 -2.16 28.99
N ILE A 1173 -4.92 -2.50 29.66
CA ILE A 1173 -6.06 -1.57 29.77
C ILE A 1173 -5.62 -0.34 30.58
N SER A 1174 -4.94 -0.52 31.70
CA SER A 1174 -4.40 0.59 32.52
C SER A 1174 -3.50 1.53 31.71
N GLU A 1175 -2.63 0.97 30.85
CA GLU A 1175 -1.75 1.72 29.95
C GLU A 1175 -2.57 2.54 28.94
N SER A 1176 -3.51 1.90 28.25
CA SER A 1176 -4.39 2.58 27.27
C SER A 1176 -5.22 3.69 27.94
N LEU A 1177 -5.73 3.48 29.15
CA LEU A 1177 -6.46 4.47 29.92
C LEU A 1177 -5.56 5.63 30.38
N THR A 1178 -4.33 5.34 30.79
CA THR A 1178 -3.33 6.36 31.15
C THR A 1178 -3.08 7.29 29.98
N ARG A 1179 -2.84 6.74 28.78
CA ARG A 1179 -2.65 7.49 27.54
C ARG A 1179 -3.90 8.30 27.18
N MET A 1180 -5.08 7.71 27.32
CA MET A 1180 -6.37 8.38 27.07
C MET A 1180 -6.58 9.58 28.00
N VAL A 1181 -6.28 9.45 29.30
CA VAL A 1181 -6.41 10.55 30.27
C VAL A 1181 -5.45 11.68 29.92
N ILE A 1182 -4.20 11.38 29.58
CA ILE A 1182 -3.23 12.40 29.13
C ILE A 1182 -3.70 13.08 27.83
N ALA A 1183 -4.30 12.33 26.90
CA ALA A 1183 -4.82 12.87 25.65
C ALA A 1183 -6.02 13.83 25.84
N ALA A 1184 -6.75 13.75 26.96
CA ALA A 1184 -7.92 14.59 27.26
C ALA A 1184 -7.61 16.06 27.57
N ARG A 1185 -6.33 16.45 27.71
CA ARG A 1185 -5.87 17.85 27.90
C ARG A 1185 -6.58 18.59 29.04
N GLY A 1186 -7.35 19.65 28.77
CA GLY A 1186 -8.05 20.44 29.79
C GLY A 1186 -9.07 19.65 30.60
N GLU A 1187 -9.54 18.52 30.09
CA GLU A 1187 -10.43 17.58 30.78
C GLU A 1187 -9.67 16.48 31.55
N PHE A 1188 -8.34 16.59 31.67
CA PHE A 1188 -7.50 15.62 32.38
C PHE A 1188 -7.99 15.27 33.80
N PRO A 1189 -8.33 16.24 34.68
CA PRO A 1189 -8.83 15.90 36.03
C PRO A 1189 -10.14 15.12 36.01
N ALA A 1190 -11.07 15.50 35.12
CA ALA A 1190 -12.34 14.82 34.96
C ALA A 1190 -12.16 13.41 34.39
N ALA A 1191 -11.24 13.24 33.43
CA ALA A 1191 -10.92 11.95 32.84
C ALA A 1191 -10.25 11.01 33.85
N LEU A 1192 -9.29 11.52 34.63
CA LEU A 1192 -8.62 10.75 35.68
C LEU A 1192 -9.62 10.24 36.72
N ALA A 1193 -10.50 11.11 37.22
CA ALA A 1193 -11.50 10.75 38.23
C ALA A 1193 -12.44 9.61 37.76
N VAL A 1194 -12.67 9.49 36.45
CA VAL A 1194 -13.56 8.46 35.86
C VAL A 1194 -12.87 7.10 35.73
N VAL A 1195 -11.54 7.06 35.59
CA VAL A 1195 -10.79 5.81 35.32
C VAL A 1195 -9.82 5.41 36.42
N GLN A 1196 -9.62 6.24 37.45
CA GLN A 1196 -8.61 6.05 38.49
C GLN A 1196 -8.65 4.66 39.15
N ASP A 1197 -9.84 4.12 39.39
CA ASP A 1197 -10.03 2.80 40.02
C ASP A 1197 -9.63 1.61 39.13
N TRP A 1198 -9.35 1.87 37.84
CA TRP A 1198 -8.92 0.88 36.86
C TRP A 1198 -7.41 0.91 36.61
N LEU A 1199 -6.72 1.92 37.14
CA LEU A 1199 -5.28 2.07 36.98
C LEU A 1199 -4.56 1.08 37.89
N GLN A 1200 -3.62 0.37 37.29
CA GLN A 1200 -2.69 -0.55 37.93
C GLN A 1200 -1.26 -0.12 37.62
N PRO A 1201 -0.28 -0.51 38.45
CA PRO A 1201 1.12 -0.26 38.14
C PRO A 1201 1.53 -0.85 36.80
N LEU A 1202 2.19 -0.04 35.96
CA LEU A 1202 2.63 -0.41 34.62
C LEU A 1202 4.10 -0.85 34.63
N GLU A 1203 4.45 -1.87 33.86
CA GLU A 1203 5.84 -2.35 33.75
C GLU A 1203 6.73 -1.41 32.92
N HIS A 1204 6.16 -0.72 31.93
CA HIS A 1204 6.87 0.21 31.05
C HIS A 1204 6.20 1.58 31.07
N LEU A 1205 6.89 2.58 31.61
CA LEU A 1205 6.33 3.91 31.86
C LEU A 1205 7.06 5.03 31.10
N SER A 1206 8.15 4.72 30.40
CA SER A 1206 9.01 5.71 29.75
C SER A 1206 8.25 6.54 28.73
N TYR A 1207 7.38 5.91 27.92
CA TYR A 1207 6.57 6.62 26.94
C TYR A 1207 5.52 7.50 27.59
N ASP A 1208 4.76 6.98 28.56
CA ASP A 1208 3.64 7.69 29.19
C ASP A 1208 4.13 8.88 30.04
N VAL A 1209 5.26 8.73 30.75
CA VAL A 1209 5.89 9.83 31.50
C VAL A 1209 6.41 10.91 30.55
N ARG A 1210 6.98 10.51 29.40
CA ARG A 1210 7.40 11.47 28.36
C ARG A 1210 6.21 12.17 27.71
N LEU A 1211 5.10 11.47 27.49
CA LEU A 1211 3.85 12.03 26.98
C LEU A 1211 3.29 13.08 27.94
N LEU A 1212 3.28 12.76 29.24
CA LEU A 1212 2.85 13.66 30.32
C LEU A 1212 3.75 14.90 30.43
N LEU A 1213 5.06 14.74 30.29
CA LEU A 1213 5.99 15.87 30.29
C LEU A 1213 5.75 16.82 29.11
N LYS A 1214 5.47 16.27 27.93
CA LYS A 1214 5.22 17.05 26.70
C LYS A 1214 3.85 17.73 26.67
N SER A 1215 2.90 17.33 27.52
CA SER A 1215 1.52 17.83 27.50
C SER A 1215 1.28 19.05 28.40
N ASP A 1216 2.32 19.55 29.08
CA ASP A 1216 2.27 20.64 30.09
C ASP A 1216 1.31 20.38 31.26
N ILE A 1217 0.74 19.17 31.38
CA ILE A 1217 -0.25 18.80 32.41
C ILE A 1217 0.37 18.88 33.82
N CYS A 1218 1.64 18.54 33.98
CA CYS A 1218 2.37 18.65 35.24
C CYS A 1218 2.36 20.09 35.79
N SER A 1219 2.31 21.10 34.93
CA SER A 1219 2.25 22.52 35.34
C SER A 1219 0.82 23.01 35.57
N ARG A 1220 -0.15 22.55 34.76
CA ARG A 1220 -1.56 22.99 34.84
C ARG A 1220 -2.37 22.28 35.93
N TYR A 1221 -2.15 20.99 36.13
CA TYR A 1221 -2.89 20.13 37.07
C TYR A 1221 -1.94 19.30 37.96
N PRO A 1222 -1.10 19.94 38.79
CA PRO A 1222 0.00 19.27 39.49
C PRO A 1222 -0.46 18.18 40.49
N ALA A 1223 -1.59 18.38 41.18
CA ALA A 1223 -2.11 17.41 42.15
C ALA A 1223 -2.68 16.14 41.47
N ASP A 1224 -3.38 16.31 40.35
CA ASP A 1224 -3.94 15.21 39.57
C ASP A 1224 -2.83 14.45 38.83
N ALA A 1225 -1.84 15.15 38.27
CA ALA A 1225 -0.65 14.54 37.65
C ALA A 1225 0.12 13.67 38.65
N LEU A 1226 0.31 14.17 39.89
CA LEU A 1226 0.92 13.39 40.97
C LEU A 1226 0.10 12.15 41.33
N SER A 1227 -1.23 12.26 41.31
CA SER A 1227 -2.14 11.14 41.58
C SER A 1227 -2.03 10.06 40.52
N LEU A 1228 -1.99 10.44 39.24
CA LEU A 1228 -1.79 9.53 38.12
C LEU A 1228 -0.45 8.79 38.25
N LEU A 1229 0.67 9.53 38.40
CA LEU A 1229 2.01 8.94 38.54
C LEU A 1229 2.09 7.97 39.72
N ASN A 1230 1.48 8.29 40.86
CA ASN A 1230 1.49 7.41 42.02
C ASN A 1230 0.67 6.11 41.80
N ALA A 1231 -0.37 6.16 40.97
CA ALA A 1231 -1.20 5.00 40.64
C ALA A 1231 -0.48 4.04 39.68
N VAL A 1232 0.25 4.58 38.69
CA VAL A 1232 0.88 3.78 37.63
C VAL A 1232 2.33 3.36 37.94
N ILE A 1233 3.01 4.00 38.90
CA ILE A 1233 4.40 3.68 39.28
C ILE A 1233 4.45 2.77 40.52
N ALA A 1234 4.97 1.55 40.34
CA ALA A 1234 5.37 0.65 41.43
C ALA A 1234 6.90 0.68 41.67
N GLU A 1235 7.36 0.08 42.77
CA GLU A 1235 8.80 -0.11 43.02
C GLU A 1235 9.38 -1.12 42.01
N GLN A 1236 9.99 -0.62 40.94
CA GLN A 1236 10.65 -1.42 39.90
C GLN A 1236 12.17 -1.22 39.88
N HIS A 1237 12.89 -2.12 39.21
CA HIS A 1237 14.36 -2.09 39.13
C HIS A 1237 14.90 -0.89 38.34
N TRP A 1238 14.15 -0.37 37.37
CA TRP A 1238 14.50 0.76 36.51
C TRP A 1238 13.37 1.79 36.55
N GLY A 1239 13.71 3.07 36.70
CA GLY A 1239 12.74 4.18 36.72
C GLY A 1239 12.79 5.01 35.44
N PRO A 1240 11.68 5.66 35.02
CA PRO A 1240 11.67 6.54 33.85
C PRO A 1240 12.62 7.73 34.03
N ARG A 1241 13.47 8.01 33.05
CA ARG A 1241 14.48 9.10 33.12
C ARG A 1241 13.83 10.47 33.27
N GLU A 1242 12.68 10.66 32.63
CA GLU A 1242 11.91 11.90 32.61
C GLU A 1242 11.09 12.13 33.89
N LEU A 1243 10.98 11.13 34.78
CA LEU A 1243 10.17 11.22 36.01
C LEU A 1243 10.63 12.38 36.91
N GLY A 1244 11.94 12.56 37.07
CA GLY A 1244 12.50 13.65 37.86
C GLY A 1244 12.12 15.03 37.31
N GLN A 1245 12.02 15.18 35.99
CA GLN A 1245 11.60 16.44 35.36
C GLN A 1245 10.10 16.70 35.57
N CYS A 1246 9.26 15.67 35.48
CA CYS A 1246 7.84 15.77 35.80
C CYS A 1246 7.61 16.19 37.26
N LEU A 1247 8.28 15.55 38.21
CA LEU A 1247 8.19 15.89 39.63
C LEU A 1247 8.65 17.33 39.91
N LEU A 1248 9.70 17.78 39.23
CA LEU A 1248 10.20 19.15 39.35
C LEU A 1248 9.19 20.18 38.81
N GLN A 1249 8.55 19.92 37.66
CA GLN A 1249 7.47 20.78 37.15
C GLN A 1249 6.26 20.84 38.12
N ILE A 1250 5.90 19.72 38.73
CA ILE A 1250 4.78 19.64 39.71
C ILE A 1250 5.06 20.54 40.92
N VAL A 1251 6.25 20.46 41.52
CA VAL A 1251 6.60 21.29 42.69
C VAL A 1251 6.81 22.76 42.33
N GLN A 1252 7.34 23.06 41.14
CA GLN A 1252 7.42 24.44 40.65
C GLN A 1252 6.03 25.09 40.51
N ALA A 1253 5.03 24.33 40.06
CA ALA A 1253 3.66 24.81 39.94
C ALA A 1253 2.90 24.85 41.28
N ALA A 1254 3.13 23.88 42.17
CA ALA A 1254 2.46 23.75 43.47
C ALA A 1254 3.45 23.33 44.58
N PRO A 1255 4.16 24.29 45.22
CA PRO A 1255 5.19 24.01 46.22
C PRO A 1255 4.70 23.20 47.42
N GLN A 1256 3.42 23.35 47.78
CA GLN A 1256 2.80 22.59 48.87
C GLN A 1256 2.79 21.07 48.67
N LEU A 1257 2.92 20.57 47.42
CA LEU A 1257 2.96 19.14 47.13
C LEU A 1257 4.30 18.48 47.48
N GLU A 1258 5.35 19.26 47.77
CA GLU A 1258 6.64 18.72 48.20
C GLU A 1258 6.54 17.94 49.53
N GLN A 1259 5.59 18.31 50.39
CA GLN A 1259 5.29 17.61 51.64
C GLN A 1259 4.29 16.46 51.48
N ASP A 1260 3.76 16.22 50.27
CA ASP A 1260 2.83 15.12 50.00
C ASP A 1260 3.58 13.77 50.03
N VAL A 1261 3.03 12.80 50.76
CA VAL A 1261 3.61 11.45 50.91
C VAL A 1261 3.82 10.76 49.56
N ARG A 1262 2.92 11.00 48.59
CA ARG A 1262 3.00 10.44 47.24
C ARG A 1262 4.19 11.03 46.47
N TYR A 1263 4.43 12.33 46.62
CA TYR A 1263 5.57 13.01 46.02
C TYR A 1263 6.89 12.50 46.62
N GLN A 1264 6.97 12.39 47.94
CA GLN A 1264 8.16 11.88 48.62
C GLN A 1264 8.53 10.47 48.19
N ARG A 1265 7.53 9.57 48.08
CA ARG A 1265 7.71 8.21 47.55
C ARG A 1265 8.29 8.21 46.13
N LEU A 1266 7.71 8.98 45.21
CA LEU A 1266 8.15 9.03 43.81
C LEU A 1266 9.51 9.71 43.64
N ASN A 1267 9.81 10.75 44.42
CA ASN A 1267 11.09 11.45 44.42
C ASN A 1267 12.20 10.56 44.99
N GLU A 1268 11.94 9.82 46.07
CA GLU A 1268 12.87 8.83 46.61
C GLU A 1268 13.14 7.71 45.60
N TYR A 1269 12.08 7.20 44.96
CA TYR A 1269 12.20 6.23 43.87
C TYR A 1269 13.06 6.77 42.71
N SER A 1270 12.80 8.00 42.25
CA SER A 1270 13.58 8.65 41.18
C SER A 1270 15.06 8.81 41.56
N ARG A 1271 15.38 9.16 42.81
CA ARG A 1271 16.76 9.35 43.28
C ARG A 1271 17.52 8.04 43.47
N ARG A 1272 16.84 6.98 43.90
CA ARG A 1272 17.46 5.64 44.05
C ARG A 1272 17.84 5.01 42.72
N ARG A 1273 17.22 5.45 41.61
CA ARG A 1273 17.31 4.80 40.29
C ARG A 1273 17.83 5.72 39.17
N SER A 1274 18.19 6.97 39.44
CA SER A 1274 18.80 7.88 38.46
C SER A 1274 20.28 7.55 38.24
N VAL A 1275 20.59 6.81 37.17
CA VAL A 1275 21.93 6.70 36.57
C VAL A 1275 21.85 6.97 35.07
#